data_AF-S5ZMW5-F1
#
_entry.id   AF-S5ZMW5-F1
#
_cell.length_a   1.000
_cell.length_b   1.000
_cell.length_c   1.000
_cell.angle_alpha   90.00
_cell.angle_beta   90.00
_cell.angle_gamma   90.00
#
_symmetry.space_group_name_H-M   'P 1'
#
loop_
_entity.id
_entity.type
_entity.pdbx_description
1 polymer ?
#
loop_
_entity_poly.entity_id
_entity_poly.type
_entity_poly.pdbx_seq_one_letter_code
_entity_poly.pdbx_strand_id
1 'polypeptide(L)'
;MIHSSLIAFSFFIAVWRPGKQLRILLRLPRRTVALLLVAGFVALVVASIIPIPWLALFLALMYAAPVVGVSLAEALKLRGIFDDAVGFALFSFIIGSTFFGVIALGASLFLGFPGNRYAVLVLVALHTIHVVGIYSKKSKSQLIEMKGDSLLFISSWLTLIYNFYLIYYPNDVYLPGEDMLRHYMWSVNLVRNPWKFLSLSPDNYLVFHSFEGGLMLLANCYDAPLLNSVLLPVALLSTLALAQLTANVAGNPASRNIALILPFVFSGLGWLYLLLNRPASPAAYFAALASGSEKVYRNLMYIPFPLMWPVPQPFSVAAFLLFLSLLLKMVKLQGTLPGSAVAAGLLMFSMLSTHPPQGIMAAALLTLLALLWGKSLSSALKPICLGAHAGALAGGALNMATVYLALQGAPRLENLMLLRVAAFFAPALAAAAALALSSFGIGLEPLFARLAKRLRVRAPVASALGTFLLILGVSVALDPSNTFATSRADPGWVVGLVPWFIYAILLGAALPLGLYGYELLAREGSKAPVAVLGLLAALAVAVGRTLGFFNASGIDTGYWGEKRFVLFVYIALAPPAAYALERLARGRSLRVAILSLLLALLAVNAAVSASYWGITSERGRISDTEKAAFDKLGELLWANPNRWVFSPTLRSRDASAFAAPIYYVFADPSYSWRWQVPELSLAIFRARNLDPPYVYINWATNSQPARSGWIGRILLPRLPKLFSVGSIDVYDAPLLAPPVPNGSVALAIPPVWDESVDEAYLLLSLAGVNFTSVLGIDPSLYSYRVIVLPYDTSEENRTVTIDLLSTPIAFTSGSVNLDSESVELGGRQERLGNIVVWRNPFYLFPEAINVTVRFEVREYNPKVLNYFYFIYDFKDEGNYRYVGVMFTEQNKVYMLNCLVTNGKAYCIPAWPGIFLGNIDRVTGDHLLNLSFNFSKRELCTTLDALNRTCFNISFSGGSIGVRVDRFWAVKVKEMFITTRIRNYLNLERLKAENRTLIVFQRKPVTNETGEIRYGENLTIYGEQILDNKTHINSTFIPERYYSEINYANLVASNITFYNLSLTASNLLVIPLDSLRVYQHNKIQNLTSVRYLIIESPSEKVLNAFYVQANVKGGIGFYAKLEADRMYVPNGNVSVYFDDGVISELKGDLLFEGKFLVLARRPIFTAQRSVIRGVFGQSLLYPYLARDLIVIGNATFRFVRGDDSFLYFFVDASNSKIMFDPSLNIYSEWESVPLVLKYSYWIIVIICVFIAKRLQRLLKRRRP
;
A
#
# COMPACT_ATOMS: atom_id res chain seq x y z
N MET A 1 -34.22 -0.88 -8.95
CA MET A 1 -33.89 -1.27 -7.56
C MET A 1 -35.12 -1.72 -6.77
N ILE A 2 -36.03 -0.82 -6.36
CA ILE A 2 -37.18 -1.17 -5.50
C ILE A 2 -38.07 -2.27 -6.12
N HIS A 3 -38.31 -2.23 -7.43
CA HIS A 3 -39.06 -3.27 -8.15
C HIS A 3 -38.40 -4.65 -8.14
N SER A 4 -37.08 -4.75 -8.37
CA SER A 4 -36.33 -6.01 -8.35
C SER A 4 -36.33 -6.63 -6.95
N SER A 5 -36.17 -5.80 -5.92
CA SER A 5 -36.27 -6.20 -4.51
C SER A 5 -37.68 -6.64 -4.15
N LEU A 6 -38.73 -5.99 -4.69
CA LEU A 6 -40.12 -6.38 -4.52
C LEU A 6 -40.46 -7.70 -5.23
N ILE A 7 -39.85 -8.01 -6.38
CA ILE A 7 -40.05 -9.29 -7.07
C ILE A 7 -39.38 -10.43 -6.30
N ALA A 8 -38.14 -10.25 -5.84
CA ALA A 8 -37.46 -11.20 -4.97
C ALA A 8 -38.21 -11.41 -3.65
N PHE A 9 -38.73 -10.33 -3.06
CA PHE A 9 -39.59 -10.32 -1.87
C PHE A 9 -40.88 -11.11 -2.10
N SER A 10 -41.54 -10.92 -3.24
CA SER A 10 -42.77 -11.62 -3.61
C SER A 10 -42.54 -13.12 -3.78
N PHE A 11 -41.41 -13.50 -4.40
CA PHE A 11 -41.01 -14.89 -4.58
C PHE A 11 -40.65 -15.56 -3.24
N PHE A 12 -39.93 -14.85 -2.36
CA PHE A 12 -39.53 -15.36 -1.04
C PHE A 12 -40.76 -15.58 -0.13
N ILE A 13 -41.74 -14.68 -0.15
CA ILE A 13 -43.01 -14.83 0.57
C ILE A 13 -43.84 -16.00 0.03
N ALA A 14 -43.85 -16.21 -1.29
CA ALA A 14 -44.56 -17.33 -1.91
C ALA A 14 -43.97 -18.69 -1.51
N VAL A 15 -42.62 -18.79 -1.44
CA VAL A 15 -41.89 -20.00 -1.05
C VAL A 15 -42.01 -20.31 0.46
N TRP A 16 -42.16 -19.28 1.29
CA TRP A 16 -42.09 -19.43 2.74
C TRP A 16 -43.44 -19.60 3.46
N ARG A 17 -44.49 -20.04 2.76
CA ARG A 17 -45.76 -20.41 3.42
C ARG A 17 -45.52 -21.63 4.34
N PRO A 18 -45.53 -21.47 5.68
CA PRO A 18 -45.23 -22.57 6.59
C PRO A 18 -46.41 -23.54 6.60
N GLY A 19 -46.16 -24.82 6.28
CA GLY A 19 -47.14 -25.90 6.41
C GLY A 19 -47.46 -26.69 5.14
N LYS A 20 -47.03 -26.23 3.95
CA LYS A 20 -47.06 -27.03 2.72
C LYS A 20 -45.64 -27.18 2.19
N GLN A 21 -44.99 -28.31 2.46
CA GLN A 21 -43.73 -28.67 1.79
C GLN A 21 -44.01 -28.76 0.29
N LEU A 22 -43.43 -27.86 -0.50
CA LEU A 22 -43.47 -27.96 -1.95
C LEU A 22 -42.52 -29.10 -2.35
N ARG A 23 -43.03 -30.33 -2.41
CA ARG A 23 -42.26 -31.50 -2.83
C ARG A 23 -42.03 -31.46 -4.34
N ILE A 24 -41.06 -30.66 -4.79
CA ILE A 24 -40.49 -30.83 -6.13
C ILE A 24 -39.59 -32.07 -6.06
N LEU A 25 -40.11 -33.19 -6.55
CA LEU A 25 -39.34 -34.40 -6.75
C LEU A 25 -38.75 -34.35 -8.16
N LEU A 26 -37.53 -33.82 -8.28
CA LEU A 26 -36.78 -33.96 -9.52
C LEU A 26 -36.30 -35.41 -9.59
N ARG A 27 -36.86 -36.19 -10.52
CA ARG A 27 -36.57 -37.61 -10.71
C ARG A 27 -35.80 -37.78 -12.01
N LEU A 28 -34.48 -37.61 -11.94
CA LEU A 28 -33.61 -37.83 -13.10
C LEU A 28 -33.07 -39.27 -13.09
N PRO A 29 -33.20 -40.02 -14.19
CA PRO A 29 -32.47 -41.26 -14.38
C PRO A 29 -30.96 -41.00 -14.27
N ARG A 30 -30.22 -41.85 -13.54
CA ARG A 30 -28.76 -41.70 -13.41
C ARG A 30 -28.02 -41.64 -14.74
N ARG A 31 -28.52 -42.35 -15.76
CA ARG A 31 -28.02 -42.27 -17.14
C ARG A 31 -28.14 -40.87 -17.73
N THR A 32 -29.23 -40.16 -17.46
CA THR A 32 -29.43 -38.77 -17.90
C THR A 32 -28.41 -37.85 -17.22
N VAL A 33 -28.14 -38.03 -15.92
CA VAL A 33 -27.10 -37.26 -15.22
C VAL A 33 -25.72 -37.54 -15.78
N ALA A 34 -25.39 -38.81 -16.07
CA ALA A 34 -24.14 -39.17 -16.72
C ALA A 34 -24.00 -38.53 -18.12
N LEU A 35 -25.05 -38.57 -18.94
CA LEU A 35 -25.07 -37.91 -20.25
C LEU A 35 -24.92 -36.39 -20.13
N LEU A 36 -25.57 -35.75 -19.16
CA LEU A 36 -25.44 -34.31 -18.91
C LEU A 36 -24.01 -33.94 -18.46
N LEU A 37 -23.35 -34.79 -17.68
CA LEU A 37 -21.94 -34.59 -17.29
C LEU A 37 -20.98 -34.76 -18.47
N VAL A 38 -21.22 -35.70 -19.37
CA VAL A 38 -20.40 -35.82 -20.59
C VAL A 38 -20.67 -34.64 -21.53
N ALA A 39 -21.94 -34.31 -21.76
CA ALA A 39 -22.34 -33.20 -22.62
C ALA A 39 -21.82 -31.85 -22.11
N GLY A 40 -21.88 -31.61 -20.79
CA GLY A 40 -21.34 -30.38 -20.21
C GLY A 40 -19.81 -30.30 -20.28
N PHE A 41 -19.09 -31.42 -20.18
CA PHE A 41 -17.64 -31.44 -20.40
C PHE A 41 -17.29 -31.16 -21.86
N VAL A 42 -18.00 -31.76 -22.81
CA VAL A 42 -17.84 -31.46 -24.24
C VAL A 42 -18.16 -29.98 -24.50
N ALA A 43 -19.22 -29.43 -23.90
CA ALA A 43 -19.57 -28.03 -24.01
C ALA A 43 -18.48 -27.11 -23.43
N LEU A 44 -17.83 -27.50 -22.33
CA LEU A 44 -16.67 -26.78 -21.78
C LEU A 44 -15.52 -26.73 -22.81
N VAL A 45 -15.15 -27.88 -23.38
CA VAL A 45 -14.09 -27.96 -24.38
C VAL A 45 -14.42 -27.08 -25.59
N VAL A 46 -15.63 -27.20 -26.13
CA VAL A 46 -16.10 -26.41 -27.27
C VAL A 46 -16.12 -24.91 -26.95
N ALA A 47 -16.65 -24.51 -25.78
CA ALA A 47 -16.68 -23.10 -25.36
C ALA A 47 -15.29 -22.53 -25.01
N SER A 48 -14.28 -23.37 -24.75
CA SER A 48 -12.89 -22.93 -24.57
C SER A 48 -12.16 -22.69 -25.91
N ILE A 49 -12.72 -23.20 -27.00
CA ILE A 49 -12.20 -23.07 -28.38
C ILE A 49 -12.95 -21.95 -29.10
N ILE A 50 -14.29 -21.96 -29.02
CA ILE A 50 -15.17 -20.91 -29.54
C ILE A 50 -15.27 -19.86 -28.43
N PRO A 51 -14.82 -18.62 -28.61
CA PRO A 51 -14.69 -17.62 -27.56
C PRO A 51 -16.06 -17.18 -27.03
N ILE A 52 -16.67 -18.02 -26.18
CA ILE A 52 -17.88 -17.75 -25.41
C ILE A 52 -17.44 -17.76 -23.94
N PRO A 53 -16.72 -16.72 -23.49
CA PRO A 53 -15.85 -16.82 -22.34
C PRO A 53 -16.65 -17.02 -21.06
N TRP A 54 -17.85 -16.43 -20.98
CA TRP A 54 -18.73 -16.55 -19.82
C TRP A 54 -19.22 -17.98 -19.61
N LEU A 55 -19.57 -18.69 -20.69
CA LEU A 55 -20.05 -20.07 -20.63
C LEU A 55 -18.89 -20.99 -20.30
N ALA A 56 -17.74 -20.80 -20.94
CA ALA A 56 -16.53 -21.56 -20.69
C ALA A 56 -16.09 -21.47 -19.23
N LEU A 57 -16.06 -20.25 -18.66
CA LEU A 57 -15.61 -20.02 -17.29
C LEU A 57 -16.60 -20.57 -16.26
N PHE A 58 -17.91 -20.41 -16.49
CA PHE A 58 -18.94 -21.03 -15.65
C PHE A 58 -18.85 -22.55 -15.65
N LEU A 59 -18.70 -23.17 -16.83
CA LEU A 59 -18.51 -24.62 -16.94
C LEU A 59 -17.18 -25.04 -16.29
N ALA A 60 -16.09 -24.29 -16.47
CA ALA A 60 -14.81 -24.57 -15.83
C ALA A 60 -14.97 -24.63 -14.30
N LEU A 61 -15.67 -23.66 -13.70
CA LEU A 61 -15.97 -23.68 -12.27
C LEU A 61 -16.76 -24.93 -11.85
N MET A 62 -17.83 -25.26 -12.58
CA MET A 62 -18.68 -26.41 -12.30
C MET A 62 -17.95 -27.74 -12.41
N TYR A 63 -16.99 -27.88 -13.33
CA TYR A 63 -16.23 -29.11 -13.46
C TYR A 63 -15.03 -29.16 -12.50
N ALA A 64 -14.27 -28.08 -12.36
CA ALA A 64 -13.07 -28.03 -11.52
C ALA A 64 -13.38 -28.14 -10.02
N ALA A 65 -14.52 -27.59 -9.56
CA ALA A 65 -14.89 -27.63 -8.15
C ALA A 65 -15.85 -28.81 -7.82
N PRO A 66 -17.16 -28.79 -8.14
CA PRO A 66 -18.05 -29.83 -7.66
C PRO A 66 -17.86 -31.21 -8.33
N VAL A 67 -17.54 -31.32 -9.63
CA VAL A 67 -17.35 -32.65 -10.26
C VAL A 67 -16.11 -33.36 -9.72
N VAL A 68 -14.96 -32.67 -9.70
CA VAL A 68 -13.72 -33.17 -9.08
C VAL A 68 -13.95 -33.47 -7.60
N GLY A 69 -14.65 -32.60 -6.89
CA GLY A 69 -15.03 -32.77 -5.49
C GLY A 69 -15.83 -34.03 -5.20
N VAL A 70 -16.93 -34.25 -5.93
CA VAL A 70 -17.79 -35.43 -5.78
C VAL A 70 -17.01 -36.70 -6.10
N SER A 71 -16.19 -36.66 -7.17
CA SER A 71 -15.29 -37.77 -7.51
C SER A 71 -14.39 -38.15 -6.32
N LEU A 72 -13.73 -37.17 -5.71
CA LEU A 72 -12.82 -37.39 -4.58
C LEU A 72 -13.57 -37.86 -3.33
N ALA A 73 -14.69 -37.24 -3.00
CA ALA A 73 -15.48 -37.59 -1.83
C ALA A 73 -16.02 -39.03 -1.91
N GLU A 74 -16.45 -39.47 -3.09
CA GLU A 74 -16.90 -40.86 -3.32
C GLU A 74 -15.71 -41.84 -3.36
N ALA A 75 -14.59 -41.49 -4.00
CA ALA A 75 -13.37 -42.32 -3.99
C ALA A 75 -12.86 -42.59 -2.57
N LEU A 76 -12.91 -41.58 -1.71
CA LEU A 76 -12.49 -41.63 -0.31
C LEU A 76 -13.61 -42.09 0.64
N LYS A 77 -14.79 -42.46 0.13
CA LYS A 77 -15.97 -42.91 0.90
C LYS A 77 -16.41 -41.91 1.99
N LEU A 78 -16.26 -40.61 1.75
CA LEU A 78 -16.55 -39.53 2.71
C LEU A 78 -18.03 -39.13 2.75
N ARG A 79 -18.87 -39.64 1.84
CA ARG A 79 -20.29 -39.32 1.77
C ARG A 79 -21.04 -39.59 3.08
N GLY A 80 -20.68 -40.64 3.81
CA GLY A 80 -21.31 -41.00 5.08
C GLY A 80 -21.09 -39.99 6.22
N ILE A 81 -20.22 -39.00 6.04
CA ILE A 81 -19.92 -37.98 7.04
C ILE A 81 -21.05 -36.93 7.15
N PHE A 82 -21.78 -36.71 6.07
CA PHE A 82 -22.76 -35.62 5.96
C PHE A 82 -24.18 -36.14 6.13
N ASP A 83 -24.98 -35.43 6.93
CA ASP A 83 -26.38 -35.80 7.20
C ASP A 83 -27.32 -35.42 6.05
N ASP A 84 -26.86 -34.57 5.12
CA ASP A 84 -27.62 -34.14 3.96
C ASP A 84 -26.77 -33.80 2.74
N ALA A 85 -27.47 -33.52 1.63
CA ALA A 85 -26.85 -33.17 0.36
C ALA A 85 -26.19 -31.78 0.36
N VAL A 86 -26.62 -30.84 1.22
CA VAL A 86 -26.06 -29.48 1.27
C VAL A 86 -24.66 -29.52 1.84
N GLY A 87 -24.48 -30.17 2.99
CA GLY A 87 -23.17 -30.37 3.60
C GLY A 87 -22.22 -31.15 2.70
N PHE A 88 -22.71 -32.21 2.04
CA PHE A 88 -21.91 -32.97 1.07
C PHE A 88 -21.49 -32.14 -0.15
N ALA A 89 -22.39 -31.32 -0.71
CA ALA A 89 -22.10 -30.46 -1.85
C ALA A 89 -21.07 -29.37 -1.50
N LEU A 90 -21.21 -28.72 -0.33
CA LEU A 90 -20.25 -27.73 0.16
C LEU A 90 -18.88 -28.35 0.38
N PHE A 91 -18.82 -29.50 1.03
CA PHE A 91 -17.57 -30.22 1.25
C PHE A 91 -16.92 -30.62 -0.08
N SER A 92 -17.70 -31.18 -1.01
CA SER A 92 -17.23 -31.55 -2.34
C SER A 92 -16.66 -30.34 -3.08
N PHE A 93 -17.36 -29.20 -3.07
CA PHE A 93 -16.86 -27.98 -3.70
C PHE A 93 -15.50 -27.54 -3.14
N ILE A 94 -15.36 -27.52 -1.81
CA ILE A 94 -14.12 -27.07 -1.15
C ILE A 94 -12.96 -28.01 -1.45
N ILE A 95 -13.15 -29.32 -1.30
CA ILE A 95 -12.05 -30.27 -1.55
C ILE A 95 -11.71 -30.33 -3.04
N GLY A 96 -12.71 -30.19 -3.92
CA GLY A 96 -12.51 -30.18 -5.37
C GLY A 96 -11.71 -28.97 -5.81
N SER A 97 -12.09 -27.77 -5.35
CA SER A 97 -11.35 -26.54 -5.62
C SER A 97 -9.93 -26.59 -5.07
N THR A 98 -9.76 -27.08 -3.83
CA THR A 98 -8.45 -27.22 -3.19
C THR A 98 -7.56 -28.20 -3.96
N PHE A 99 -8.07 -29.38 -4.31
CA PHE A 99 -7.32 -30.38 -5.05
C PHE A 99 -6.98 -29.91 -6.46
N PHE A 100 -7.96 -29.33 -7.17
CA PHE A 100 -7.74 -28.74 -8.49
C PHE A 100 -6.67 -27.65 -8.44
N GLY A 101 -6.71 -26.76 -7.44
CA GLY A 101 -5.69 -25.74 -7.22
C GLY A 101 -4.29 -26.33 -7.00
N VAL A 102 -4.16 -27.40 -6.21
CA VAL A 102 -2.87 -28.10 -6.03
C VAL A 102 -2.35 -28.69 -7.33
N ILE A 103 -3.22 -29.32 -8.15
CA ILE A 103 -2.80 -29.87 -9.44
C ILE A 103 -2.46 -28.75 -10.43
N ALA A 104 -3.24 -27.67 -10.49
CA ALA A 104 -2.96 -26.52 -11.33
C ALA A 104 -1.63 -25.85 -10.96
N LEU A 105 -1.32 -25.76 -9.67
CA LEU A 105 -0.03 -25.28 -9.18
C LEU A 105 1.11 -26.18 -9.64
N GLY A 106 1.01 -27.48 -9.37
CA GLY A 106 2.03 -28.45 -9.76
C GLY A 106 2.24 -28.45 -11.28
N ALA A 107 1.16 -28.46 -12.05
CA ALA A 107 1.23 -28.39 -13.51
C ALA A 107 1.90 -27.09 -13.99
N SER A 108 1.60 -25.95 -13.36
CA SER A 108 2.25 -24.67 -13.71
C SER A 108 3.74 -24.67 -13.38
N LEU A 109 4.14 -25.23 -12.23
CA LEU A 109 5.54 -25.31 -11.82
C LEU A 109 6.37 -26.27 -12.70
N PHE A 110 5.81 -27.43 -13.08
CA PHE A 110 6.55 -28.50 -13.75
C PHE A 110 6.40 -28.52 -15.28
N LEU A 111 5.25 -28.11 -15.82
CA LEU A 111 4.96 -28.17 -17.25
C LEU A 111 4.98 -26.80 -17.93
N GLY A 112 4.79 -25.72 -17.17
CA GLY A 112 4.65 -24.36 -17.70
C GLY A 112 3.45 -24.21 -18.64
N PHE A 113 3.27 -23.03 -19.22
CA PHE A 113 2.26 -22.81 -20.27
C PHE A 113 2.83 -23.21 -21.65
N PRO A 114 2.06 -23.90 -22.53
CA PRO A 114 0.66 -24.30 -22.38
C PRO A 114 0.46 -25.70 -21.76
N GLY A 115 1.54 -26.40 -21.35
CA GLY A 115 1.46 -27.77 -20.81
C GLY A 115 0.52 -27.90 -19.60
N ASN A 116 0.49 -26.88 -18.74
CA ASN A 116 -0.40 -26.80 -17.59
C ASN A 116 -1.89 -26.83 -17.95
N ARG A 117 -2.30 -26.21 -19.07
CA ARG A 117 -3.67 -26.23 -19.59
C ARG A 117 -4.12 -27.64 -19.91
N TYR A 118 -3.30 -28.42 -20.61
CA TYR A 118 -3.63 -29.79 -20.98
C TYR A 118 -3.69 -30.70 -19.76
N ALA A 119 -2.80 -30.50 -18.77
CA ALA A 119 -2.83 -31.25 -17.52
C ALA A 119 -4.13 -31.04 -16.73
N VAL A 120 -4.59 -29.79 -16.57
CA VAL A 120 -5.86 -29.52 -15.88
C VAL A 120 -7.08 -30.02 -16.67
N LEU A 121 -7.03 -30.01 -18.01
CA LEU A 121 -8.09 -30.56 -18.85
C LEU A 121 -8.19 -32.08 -18.71
N VAL A 122 -7.06 -32.79 -18.76
CA VAL A 122 -6.99 -34.24 -18.55
C VAL A 122 -7.49 -34.60 -17.15
N LEU A 123 -7.11 -33.84 -16.12
CA LEU A 123 -7.59 -34.04 -14.76
C LEU A 123 -9.12 -34.01 -14.69
N VAL A 124 -9.73 -32.96 -15.25
CA VAL A 124 -11.20 -32.81 -15.29
C VAL A 124 -11.86 -33.95 -16.07
N ALA A 125 -11.26 -34.37 -17.20
CA ALA A 125 -11.76 -35.51 -17.98
C ALA A 125 -11.76 -36.81 -17.15
N LEU A 126 -10.66 -37.12 -16.47
CA LEU A 126 -10.53 -38.30 -15.61
C LEU A 126 -11.58 -38.32 -14.48
N HIS A 127 -11.77 -37.18 -13.81
CA HIS A 127 -12.79 -37.06 -12.76
C HIS A 127 -14.21 -37.16 -13.31
N THR A 128 -14.47 -36.60 -14.49
CA THR A 128 -15.77 -36.73 -15.16
C THR A 128 -16.06 -38.18 -15.50
N ILE A 129 -15.10 -38.91 -16.06
CA ILE A 129 -15.20 -40.36 -16.35
C ILE A 129 -15.48 -41.14 -15.07
N HIS A 130 -14.78 -40.83 -13.96
CA HIS A 130 -15.00 -41.51 -12.69
C HIS A 130 -16.42 -41.27 -12.14
N VAL A 131 -16.91 -40.02 -12.14
CA VAL A 131 -18.27 -39.68 -11.70
C VAL A 131 -19.33 -40.36 -12.58
N VAL A 132 -19.14 -40.36 -13.90
CA VAL A 132 -19.99 -41.10 -14.85
C VAL A 132 -19.99 -42.59 -14.53
N GLY A 133 -18.84 -43.18 -14.20
CA GLY A 133 -18.71 -44.57 -13.77
C GLY A 133 -19.50 -44.88 -12.49
N ILE A 134 -19.45 -43.98 -11.49
CA ILE A 134 -20.23 -44.09 -10.24
C ILE A 134 -21.73 -44.12 -10.54
N TYR A 135 -22.21 -43.22 -11.41
CA TYR A 135 -23.63 -43.15 -11.76
C TYR A 135 -24.09 -44.28 -12.70
N SER A 136 -23.17 -44.90 -13.46
CA SER A 136 -23.47 -45.96 -14.41
C SER A 136 -23.49 -47.38 -13.81
N LYS A 137 -22.66 -47.67 -12.79
CA LYS A 137 -22.51 -49.02 -12.22
C LYS A 137 -23.67 -49.48 -11.31
N LYS A 138 -24.52 -48.58 -10.81
CA LYS A 138 -25.65 -48.96 -9.94
C LYS A 138 -26.94 -49.19 -10.75
N SER A 139 -27.35 -50.46 -10.84
CA SER A 139 -28.46 -51.04 -11.62
C SER A 139 -29.84 -50.35 -11.51
N LYS A 140 -30.68 -50.69 -12.49
CA LYS A 140 -31.94 -50.12 -13.00
C LYS A 140 -32.90 -49.56 -11.92
N SER A 141 -33.44 -48.36 -12.22
CA SER A 141 -34.57 -47.64 -11.58
C SER A 141 -34.34 -46.73 -10.36
N GLN A 142 -33.15 -46.66 -9.75
CA GLN A 142 -32.93 -45.67 -8.68
C GLN A 142 -32.82 -44.24 -9.24
N LEU A 143 -33.95 -43.55 -9.23
CA LEU A 143 -34.06 -42.12 -9.46
C LEU A 143 -33.24 -41.38 -8.40
N ILE A 144 -32.50 -40.35 -8.81
CA ILE A 144 -31.90 -39.43 -7.84
C ILE A 144 -33.04 -38.59 -7.30
N GLU A 145 -33.54 -38.92 -6.11
CA GLU A 145 -34.53 -38.09 -5.43
C GLU A 145 -33.81 -36.98 -4.68
N MET A 146 -33.85 -35.76 -5.22
CA MET A 146 -33.54 -34.56 -4.46
C MET A 146 -34.81 -34.09 -3.77
N LYS A 147 -34.77 -33.96 -2.43
CA LYS A 147 -35.87 -33.34 -1.69
C LYS A 147 -36.03 -31.90 -2.18
N GLY A 148 -37.20 -31.57 -2.72
CA GLY A 148 -37.53 -30.26 -3.27
C GLY A 148 -37.15 -29.11 -2.35
N ASP A 149 -37.38 -29.26 -1.03
CA ASP A 149 -37.04 -28.24 -0.03
C ASP A 149 -35.57 -27.78 -0.10
N SER A 150 -34.61 -28.69 -0.30
CA SER A 150 -33.18 -28.33 -0.37
C SER A 150 -32.81 -27.68 -1.72
N LEU A 151 -33.40 -28.14 -2.81
CA LEU A 151 -33.13 -27.61 -4.15
C LEU A 151 -33.76 -26.23 -4.33
N LEU A 152 -34.99 -26.07 -3.84
CA LEU A 152 -35.73 -24.83 -3.85
C LEU A 152 -35.09 -23.80 -2.90
N PHE A 153 -34.57 -24.27 -1.76
CA PHE A 153 -33.72 -23.46 -0.88
C PHE A 153 -32.45 -22.97 -1.60
N ILE A 154 -31.64 -23.86 -2.16
CA ILE A 154 -30.40 -23.47 -2.85
C ILE A 154 -30.70 -22.52 -4.03
N SER A 155 -31.69 -22.84 -4.87
CA SER A 155 -32.04 -22.03 -6.04
C SER A 155 -32.64 -20.66 -5.68
N SER A 156 -33.51 -20.58 -4.67
CA SER A 156 -34.07 -19.29 -4.22
C SER A 156 -32.97 -18.37 -3.69
N TRP A 157 -31.99 -18.93 -2.99
CA TRP A 157 -30.85 -18.17 -2.46
C TRP A 157 -29.82 -17.81 -3.51
N LEU A 158 -29.51 -18.72 -4.43
CA LEU A 158 -28.74 -18.40 -5.63
C LEU A 158 -29.39 -17.25 -6.38
N THR A 159 -30.71 -17.27 -6.55
CA THR A 159 -31.45 -16.21 -7.24
C THR A 159 -31.42 -14.90 -6.46
N LEU A 160 -31.68 -14.90 -5.16
CA LEU A 160 -31.66 -13.68 -4.33
C LEU A 160 -30.28 -13.03 -4.35
N ILE A 161 -29.23 -13.85 -4.20
CA ILE A 161 -27.86 -13.34 -4.13
C ILE A 161 -27.36 -12.99 -5.52
N TYR A 162 -27.66 -13.76 -6.56
CA TYR A 162 -27.37 -13.35 -7.93
C TYR A 162 -28.05 -12.00 -8.26
N ASN A 163 -29.31 -11.79 -7.86
CA ASN A 163 -29.97 -10.49 -8.00
C ASN A 163 -29.29 -9.40 -7.15
N PHE A 164 -28.86 -9.71 -5.92
CA PHE A 164 -28.05 -8.79 -5.13
C PHE A 164 -26.81 -8.41 -5.95
N TYR A 165 -25.97 -9.36 -6.37
CA TYR A 165 -24.76 -9.03 -7.10
C TYR A 165 -25.00 -8.39 -8.48
N LEU A 166 -26.07 -8.71 -9.20
CA LEU A 166 -26.45 -7.97 -10.41
C LEU A 166 -26.76 -6.49 -10.13
N ILE A 167 -27.19 -6.16 -8.90
CA ILE A 167 -27.50 -4.80 -8.48
C ILE A 167 -26.26 -4.10 -7.89
N TYR A 168 -25.45 -4.80 -7.11
CA TYR A 168 -24.29 -4.22 -6.39
C TYR A 168 -22.99 -4.28 -7.18
N TYR A 169 -22.73 -5.42 -7.81
CA TYR A 169 -21.41 -5.82 -8.29
C TYR A 169 -21.02 -5.50 -9.73
N PRO A 170 -21.93 -5.17 -10.68
CA PRO A 170 -21.52 -5.11 -12.09
C PRO A 170 -20.51 -3.99 -12.36
N ASN A 171 -20.50 -2.93 -11.55
CA ASN A 171 -19.52 -1.85 -11.67
C ASN A 171 -18.30 -2.02 -10.75
N ASP A 172 -18.45 -2.71 -9.62
CA ASP A 172 -17.36 -2.89 -8.64
C ASP A 172 -16.21 -3.75 -9.21
N VAL A 173 -16.52 -4.70 -10.10
CA VAL A 173 -15.49 -5.50 -10.77
C VAL A 173 -14.57 -4.69 -11.71
N TYR A 174 -14.94 -3.45 -12.02
CA TYR A 174 -14.16 -2.50 -12.81
C TYR A 174 -13.43 -1.46 -11.96
N LEU A 175 -13.53 -1.55 -10.62
CA LEU A 175 -12.83 -0.65 -9.71
C LEU A 175 -11.34 -0.99 -9.61
N PRO A 176 -10.43 -0.05 -9.89
CA PRO A 176 -9.01 -0.18 -9.60
C PRO A 176 -8.75 -0.34 -8.10
N GLY A 177 -7.74 -1.15 -7.74
CA GLY A 177 -7.20 -1.20 -6.37
C GLY A 177 -7.94 -2.11 -5.40
N GLU A 178 -9.04 -2.73 -5.86
CA GLU A 178 -9.77 -3.73 -5.10
C GLU A 178 -8.98 -5.04 -4.94
N ASP A 179 -9.23 -5.76 -3.84
CA ASP A 179 -8.51 -6.99 -3.52
C ASP A 179 -8.72 -8.08 -4.58
N MET A 180 -9.92 -8.14 -5.18
CA MET A 180 -10.25 -9.07 -6.27
C MET A 180 -9.32 -8.92 -7.48
N LEU A 181 -8.98 -7.68 -7.85
CA LEU A 181 -8.12 -7.43 -9.01
C LEU A 181 -6.68 -7.89 -8.73
N ARG A 182 -6.22 -7.71 -7.50
CA ARG A 182 -4.94 -8.24 -7.03
C ARG A 182 -4.93 -9.77 -7.07
N HIS A 183 -6.00 -10.43 -6.61
CA HIS A 183 -6.14 -11.89 -6.70
C HIS A 183 -6.12 -12.37 -8.15
N TYR A 184 -6.90 -11.76 -9.04
CA TYR A 184 -6.85 -12.05 -10.49
C TYR A 184 -5.43 -11.96 -11.05
N MET A 185 -4.72 -10.85 -10.79
CA MET A 185 -3.36 -10.66 -11.28
C MET A 185 -2.40 -11.71 -10.74
N TRP A 186 -2.50 -12.08 -9.46
CA TRP A 186 -1.67 -13.15 -8.88
C TRP A 186 -1.98 -14.51 -9.51
N SER A 187 -3.26 -14.81 -9.72
CA SER A 187 -3.74 -16.03 -10.38
C SER A 187 -3.24 -16.16 -11.82
N VAL A 188 -3.24 -15.07 -12.60
CA VAL A 188 -2.67 -15.03 -13.95
C VAL A 188 -1.16 -15.27 -13.91
N ASN A 189 -0.43 -14.56 -13.05
CA ASN A 189 1.02 -14.69 -12.97
C ASN A 189 1.48 -16.08 -12.48
N LEU A 190 0.70 -16.71 -11.61
CA LEU A 190 1.00 -18.04 -11.10
C LEU A 190 0.88 -19.12 -12.18
N VAL A 191 -0.03 -18.97 -13.15
CA VAL A 191 -0.12 -19.89 -14.29
C VAL A 191 0.77 -19.50 -15.47
N ARG A 192 1.12 -18.22 -15.60
CA ARG A 192 1.97 -17.68 -16.67
C ARG A 192 3.46 -17.89 -16.41
N ASN A 193 3.94 -17.55 -15.20
CA ASN A 193 5.35 -17.63 -14.83
C ASN A 193 5.52 -17.84 -13.30
N PRO A 194 5.19 -19.04 -12.78
CA PRO A 194 5.11 -19.28 -11.34
C PRO A 194 6.43 -19.09 -10.61
N TRP A 195 7.54 -19.58 -11.15
CA TRP A 195 8.85 -19.50 -10.49
C TRP A 195 9.28 -18.06 -10.26
N LYS A 196 9.21 -17.23 -11.30
CA LYS A 196 9.56 -15.82 -11.19
C LYS A 196 8.59 -15.08 -10.28
N PHE A 197 7.29 -15.31 -10.42
CA PHE A 197 6.27 -14.69 -9.57
C PHE A 197 6.49 -15.00 -8.08
N LEU A 198 6.67 -16.27 -7.71
CA LEU A 198 6.90 -16.69 -6.33
C LEU A 198 8.22 -16.18 -5.75
N SER A 199 9.24 -15.96 -6.59
CA SER A 199 10.49 -15.32 -6.18
C SER A 199 10.31 -13.83 -5.83
N LEU A 200 9.29 -13.16 -6.37
CA LEU A 200 9.03 -11.73 -6.19
C LEU A 200 8.01 -11.46 -5.09
N SER A 201 6.94 -12.26 -5.03
CA SER A 201 5.83 -12.06 -4.11
C SER A 201 5.47 -13.39 -3.45
N PRO A 202 5.79 -13.59 -2.16
CA PRO A 202 5.31 -14.76 -1.44
C PRO A 202 3.80 -14.69 -1.35
N ASP A 203 3.14 -15.64 -1.99
CA ASP A 203 1.69 -15.72 -2.05
C ASP A 203 1.15 -16.60 -0.90
N ASN A 204 0.45 -15.99 0.04
CA ASN A 204 -0.16 -16.68 1.17
C ASN A 204 -1.46 -17.42 0.82
N TYR A 205 -1.94 -17.31 -0.42
CA TYR A 205 -3.20 -17.89 -0.90
C TYR A 205 -3.00 -18.77 -2.13
N LEU A 206 -1.80 -19.36 -2.24
CA LEU A 206 -1.28 -20.06 -3.41
C LEU A 206 -2.26 -21.05 -4.05
N VAL A 207 -2.92 -21.89 -3.26
CA VAL A 207 -3.84 -22.91 -3.79
C VAL A 207 -5.11 -22.27 -4.33
N PHE A 208 -5.58 -21.19 -3.71
CA PHE A 208 -6.74 -20.47 -4.20
C PHE A 208 -6.44 -19.75 -5.52
N HIS A 209 -5.30 -19.06 -5.63
CA HIS A 209 -4.91 -18.43 -6.89
C HIS A 209 -4.58 -19.44 -7.98
N SER A 210 -4.02 -20.60 -7.63
CA SER A 210 -3.82 -21.69 -8.58
C SER A 210 -5.14 -22.26 -9.06
N PHE A 211 -6.15 -22.33 -8.18
CA PHE A 211 -7.50 -22.71 -8.54
C PHE A 211 -8.09 -21.71 -9.55
N GLU A 212 -8.08 -20.41 -9.26
CA GLU A 212 -8.54 -19.37 -10.17
C GLU A 212 -7.78 -19.37 -11.51
N GLY A 213 -6.45 -19.47 -11.46
CA GLY A 213 -5.59 -19.59 -12.63
C GLY A 213 -5.94 -20.83 -13.46
N GLY A 214 -6.18 -21.96 -12.82
CA GLY A 214 -6.61 -23.18 -13.47
C GLY A 214 -8.00 -23.06 -14.12
N LEU A 215 -8.93 -22.30 -13.54
CA LEU A 215 -10.21 -21.99 -14.19
C LEU A 215 -9.99 -21.21 -15.48
N MET A 216 -9.10 -20.20 -15.46
CA MET A 216 -8.75 -19.41 -16.64
C MET A 216 -8.07 -20.27 -17.72
N LEU A 217 -7.19 -21.21 -17.34
CA LEU A 217 -6.57 -22.16 -18.26
C LEU A 217 -7.61 -23.08 -18.92
N LEU A 218 -8.56 -23.63 -18.14
CA LEU A 218 -9.64 -24.48 -18.65
C LEU A 218 -10.58 -23.72 -19.60
N ALA A 219 -10.94 -22.49 -19.22
CA ALA A 219 -11.85 -21.64 -19.99
C ALA A 219 -11.17 -20.94 -21.17
N ASN A 220 -9.83 -20.90 -21.19
CA ASN A 220 -9.02 -20.10 -22.12
C ASN A 220 -9.44 -18.62 -22.14
N CYS A 221 -9.67 -18.06 -20.95
CA CYS A 221 -10.19 -16.71 -20.77
C CYS A 221 -9.49 -16.00 -19.61
N TYR A 222 -8.97 -14.80 -19.87
CA TYR A 222 -8.21 -13.99 -18.91
C TYR A 222 -8.85 -12.61 -18.70
N ASP A 223 -10.17 -12.52 -18.60
CA ASP A 223 -10.91 -11.27 -18.30
C ASP A 223 -11.23 -11.19 -16.80
N ALA A 224 -10.70 -10.17 -16.11
CA ALA A 224 -10.85 -10.02 -14.66
C ALA A 224 -12.31 -9.79 -14.22
N PRO A 225 -13.09 -8.86 -14.84
CA PRO A 225 -14.51 -8.71 -14.55
C PRO A 225 -15.30 -10.02 -14.64
N LEU A 226 -15.02 -10.82 -15.67
CA LEU A 226 -15.71 -12.07 -15.90
C LEU A 226 -15.33 -13.14 -14.88
N LEU A 227 -14.04 -13.26 -14.53
CA LEU A 227 -13.60 -14.17 -13.47
C LEU A 227 -14.26 -13.82 -12.14
N ASN A 228 -14.24 -12.55 -11.75
CA ASN A 228 -14.86 -12.09 -10.50
C ASN A 228 -16.36 -12.37 -10.49
N SER A 229 -17.04 -12.20 -11.64
CA SER A 229 -18.45 -12.53 -11.79
C SER A 229 -18.73 -14.04 -11.65
N VAL A 230 -17.85 -14.90 -12.16
CA VAL A 230 -17.99 -16.36 -12.05
C VAL A 230 -17.60 -16.87 -10.67
N LEU A 231 -16.76 -16.17 -9.91
CA LEU A 231 -16.39 -16.54 -8.54
C LEU A 231 -17.44 -16.15 -7.49
N LEU A 232 -18.48 -15.44 -7.88
CA LEU A 232 -19.62 -15.10 -7.02
C LEU A 232 -20.20 -16.31 -6.23
N PRO A 233 -20.47 -17.48 -6.83
CA PRO A 233 -20.85 -18.69 -6.10
C PRO A 233 -19.91 -19.09 -4.95
N VAL A 234 -18.61 -18.76 -5.00
CA VAL A 234 -17.66 -19.04 -3.92
C VAL A 234 -18.01 -18.26 -2.65
N ALA A 235 -18.47 -17.01 -2.80
CA ALA A 235 -18.94 -16.20 -1.69
C ALA A 235 -20.15 -16.85 -0.96
N LEU A 236 -21.01 -17.55 -1.72
CA LEU A 236 -22.18 -18.25 -1.18
C LEU A 236 -21.83 -19.41 -0.26
N LEU A 237 -20.69 -20.08 -0.49
CA LEU A 237 -20.31 -21.29 0.24
C LEU A 237 -20.28 -21.04 1.73
N SER A 238 -19.78 -19.88 2.13
CA SER A 238 -19.62 -19.50 3.52
C SER A 238 -20.97 -19.28 4.22
N THR A 239 -21.92 -18.62 3.54
CA THR A 239 -23.29 -18.40 4.02
C THR A 239 -24.08 -19.71 4.10
N LEU A 240 -23.93 -20.59 3.11
CA LEU A 240 -24.51 -21.93 3.12
C LEU A 240 -23.88 -22.82 4.22
N ALA A 241 -22.57 -22.73 4.45
CA ALA A 241 -21.87 -23.44 5.51
C ALA A 241 -22.29 -22.93 6.90
N LEU A 242 -22.55 -21.62 7.05
CA LEU A 242 -23.09 -21.03 8.28
C LEU A 242 -24.51 -21.53 8.53
N ALA A 243 -25.33 -21.62 7.49
CA ALA A 243 -26.66 -22.22 7.59
C ALA A 243 -26.60 -23.69 8.01
N GLN A 244 -25.66 -24.45 7.45
CA GLN A 244 -25.43 -25.84 7.85
C GLN A 244 -25.00 -25.95 9.31
N LEU A 245 -24.02 -25.14 9.74
CA LEU A 245 -23.58 -25.07 11.13
C LEU A 245 -24.75 -24.73 12.07
N THR A 246 -25.59 -23.77 11.67
CA THR A 246 -26.76 -23.35 12.46
C THR A 246 -27.79 -24.46 12.61
N ALA A 247 -28.07 -25.21 11.55
CA ALA A 247 -28.96 -26.37 11.63
C ALA A 247 -28.41 -27.42 12.61
N ASN A 248 -27.09 -27.64 12.58
CA ASN A 248 -26.43 -28.57 13.50
C ASN A 248 -26.50 -28.08 14.95
N VAL A 249 -26.46 -26.78 15.20
CA VAL A 249 -26.58 -26.19 16.54
C VAL A 249 -28.02 -26.22 17.06
N ALA A 250 -28.97 -25.76 16.24
CA ALA A 250 -30.37 -25.61 16.59
C ALA A 250 -31.17 -26.94 16.59
N GLY A 251 -30.72 -27.94 15.83
CA GLY A 251 -31.44 -29.21 15.65
C GLY A 251 -32.70 -29.10 14.79
N ASN A 252 -32.97 -27.94 14.17
CA ASN A 252 -34.11 -27.71 13.29
C ASN A 252 -33.66 -27.24 11.89
N PRO A 253 -34.08 -27.90 10.80
CA PRO A 253 -33.81 -27.44 9.44
C PRO A 253 -34.35 -26.03 9.15
N ALA A 254 -35.42 -25.59 9.81
CA ALA A 254 -36.00 -24.26 9.61
C ALA A 254 -35.06 -23.12 10.05
N SER A 255 -34.14 -23.38 10.98
CA SER A 255 -33.14 -22.40 11.43
C SER A 255 -32.13 -22.05 10.34
N ARG A 256 -31.98 -22.89 9.30
CA ARG A 256 -31.15 -22.60 8.11
C ARG A 256 -31.59 -21.32 7.43
N ASN A 257 -32.90 -21.17 7.24
CA ASN A 257 -33.47 -19.99 6.58
C ASN A 257 -33.16 -18.70 7.34
N ILE A 258 -33.19 -18.76 8.68
CA ILE A 258 -32.84 -17.62 9.54
C ILE A 258 -31.35 -17.35 9.46
N ALA A 259 -30.50 -18.38 9.48
CA ALA A 259 -29.06 -18.24 9.41
C ALA A 259 -28.56 -17.54 8.14
N LEU A 260 -29.28 -17.67 7.02
CA LEU A 260 -28.88 -17.06 5.74
C LEU A 260 -29.17 -15.56 5.67
N ILE A 261 -30.19 -15.08 6.39
CA ILE A 261 -30.45 -13.64 6.49
C ILE A 261 -29.55 -12.97 7.54
N LEU A 262 -29.00 -13.74 8.51
CA LEU A 262 -28.16 -13.19 9.58
C LEU A 262 -26.97 -12.36 9.06
N PRO A 263 -26.16 -12.86 8.09
CA PRO A 263 -25.05 -12.12 7.49
C PRO A 263 -25.40 -10.72 6.99
N PHE A 264 -26.65 -10.48 6.61
CA PHE A 264 -27.06 -9.25 5.94
C PHE A 264 -27.88 -8.30 6.84
N VAL A 265 -28.68 -8.85 7.76
CA VAL A 265 -29.60 -8.08 8.62
C VAL A 265 -28.89 -7.52 9.86
N PHE A 266 -28.01 -8.32 10.47
CA PHE A 266 -27.51 -8.05 11.83
C PHE A 266 -26.06 -7.60 11.87
N SER A 267 -25.46 -7.45 10.71
CA SER A 267 -24.08 -7.06 10.53
C SER A 267 -24.04 -5.53 10.37
N GLY A 268 -23.56 -4.85 11.41
CA GLY A 268 -23.22 -3.43 11.30
C GLY A 268 -24.31 -2.46 11.74
N LEU A 269 -23.93 -1.45 12.52
CA LEU A 269 -24.76 -0.30 12.87
C LEU A 269 -24.34 0.97 12.12
N GLY A 270 -23.45 0.88 11.12
CA GLY A 270 -22.89 2.02 10.41
C GLY A 270 -23.93 2.91 9.72
N TRP A 271 -25.01 2.32 9.21
CA TRP A 271 -26.09 3.04 8.51
C TRP A 271 -26.88 3.97 9.43
N LEU A 272 -26.84 3.76 10.76
CA LEU A 272 -27.47 4.67 11.72
C LEU A 272 -26.88 6.08 11.67
N TYR A 273 -25.58 6.19 11.34
CA TYR A 273 -24.91 7.48 11.22
C TYR A 273 -25.59 8.39 10.16
N LEU A 274 -26.03 7.81 9.05
CA LEU A 274 -26.64 8.54 7.93
C LEU A 274 -28.08 8.97 8.22
N LEU A 275 -28.78 8.28 9.12
CA LEU A 275 -30.16 8.63 9.46
C LEU A 275 -30.26 9.99 10.14
N LEU A 276 -29.29 10.34 10.99
CA LEU A 276 -29.25 11.61 11.71
C LEU A 276 -28.41 12.68 10.98
N ASN A 277 -27.39 12.27 10.23
CA ASN A 277 -26.58 13.18 9.42
C ASN A 277 -27.08 13.20 7.97
N ARG A 278 -28.37 13.51 7.78
CA ARG A 278 -28.97 13.56 6.45
C ARG A 278 -28.24 14.62 5.60
N PRO A 279 -27.74 14.26 4.42
CA PRO A 279 -27.06 15.22 3.57
C PRO A 279 -28.05 16.23 2.98
N ALA A 280 -27.58 17.47 2.78
CA ALA A 280 -28.37 18.51 2.13
C ALA A 280 -28.37 18.40 0.58
N SER A 281 -27.46 17.61 -0.01
CA SER A 281 -27.28 17.46 -1.46
C SER A 281 -26.65 16.11 -1.83
N PRO A 282 -26.66 15.67 -3.11
CA PRO A 282 -26.00 14.44 -3.55
C PRO A 282 -24.47 14.43 -3.30
N ALA A 283 -23.79 15.57 -3.48
CA ALA A 283 -22.37 15.69 -3.16
C ALA A 283 -22.12 15.56 -1.65
N ALA A 284 -22.98 16.20 -0.84
CA ALA A 284 -22.97 16.05 0.61
C ALA A 284 -23.31 14.62 1.05
N TYR A 285 -24.09 13.86 0.25
CA TYR A 285 -24.42 12.47 0.55
C TYR A 285 -23.20 11.57 0.46
N PHE A 286 -22.38 11.71 -0.60
CA PHE A 286 -21.13 10.95 -0.68
C PHE A 286 -20.15 11.33 0.45
N ALA A 287 -20.03 12.63 0.77
CA ALA A 287 -19.21 13.07 1.89
C ALA A 287 -19.70 12.49 3.23
N ALA A 288 -21.02 12.45 3.45
CA ALA A 288 -21.64 11.84 4.63
C ALA A 288 -21.42 10.31 4.67
N LEU A 289 -21.47 9.63 3.52
CA LEU A 289 -21.17 8.21 3.37
C LEU A 289 -19.70 7.91 3.71
N ALA A 290 -18.76 8.68 3.15
CA ALA A 290 -17.33 8.54 3.44
C ALA A 290 -17.00 8.86 4.91
N SER A 291 -17.52 9.98 5.43
CA SER A 291 -17.36 10.36 6.84
C SER A 291 -18.01 9.34 7.78
N GLY A 292 -19.18 8.84 7.44
CA GLY A 292 -19.86 7.80 8.20
C GLY A 292 -19.01 6.53 8.25
N SER A 293 -18.49 6.10 7.10
CA SER A 293 -17.59 4.95 7.01
C SER A 293 -16.39 5.13 7.94
N GLU A 294 -15.72 6.29 7.91
CA GLU A 294 -14.61 6.58 8.82
C GLU A 294 -15.01 6.60 10.30
N LYS A 295 -16.18 7.13 10.65
CA LYS A 295 -16.66 7.20 12.06
C LYS A 295 -17.16 5.88 12.63
N VAL A 296 -17.52 4.91 11.78
CA VAL A 296 -18.05 3.61 12.22
C VAL A 296 -17.14 2.44 11.84
N TYR A 297 -15.82 2.65 11.92
CA TYR A 297 -14.82 1.59 11.68
C TYR A 297 -14.93 0.93 10.30
N ARG A 298 -15.27 1.73 9.28
CA ARG A 298 -15.54 1.37 7.89
C ARG A 298 -16.64 0.33 7.69
N ASN A 299 -17.57 0.26 8.63
CA ASN A 299 -18.70 -0.66 8.58
C ASN A 299 -19.67 -0.40 7.41
N LEU A 300 -19.67 0.80 6.83
CA LEU A 300 -20.45 1.13 5.63
C LEU A 300 -19.83 0.58 4.34
N MET A 301 -18.49 0.56 4.25
CA MET A 301 -17.74 -0.06 3.16
C MET A 301 -17.78 -1.58 3.28
N TYR A 302 -17.48 -2.05 4.48
CA TYR A 302 -17.50 -3.45 4.86
C TYR A 302 -18.72 -3.66 5.72
N ILE A 303 -19.86 -4.04 5.11
CA ILE A 303 -20.87 -4.81 5.84
C ILE A 303 -20.05 -5.87 6.60
N PRO A 304 -20.20 -6.04 7.93
CA PRO A 304 -19.22 -6.77 8.73
C PRO A 304 -19.17 -8.27 8.42
N PHE A 305 -19.83 -8.69 7.34
CA PHE A 305 -19.59 -9.91 6.61
C PHE A 305 -18.79 -9.66 5.32
N PRO A 306 -17.44 -9.72 5.38
CA PRO A 306 -16.57 -9.81 4.19
C PRO A 306 -16.75 -11.11 3.39
N LEU A 307 -17.75 -11.93 3.72
CA LEU A 307 -18.08 -13.19 3.05
C LEU A 307 -18.69 -13.01 1.65
N MET A 308 -18.98 -11.77 1.25
CA MET A 308 -19.59 -11.45 -0.05
C MET A 308 -18.59 -10.91 -1.07
N TRP A 309 -17.30 -10.98 -0.79
CA TRP A 309 -16.30 -10.61 -1.79
C TRP A 309 -15.76 -11.92 -2.36
N PRO A 310 -15.67 -12.10 -3.69
CA PRO A 310 -15.13 -13.30 -4.32
C PRO A 310 -13.61 -13.30 -4.17
N VAL A 311 -13.14 -13.38 -2.93
CA VAL A 311 -11.74 -13.39 -2.52
C VAL A 311 -11.48 -14.70 -1.75
N PRO A 312 -10.22 -15.07 -1.45
CA PRO A 312 -9.91 -16.34 -0.79
C PRO A 312 -10.59 -16.53 0.57
N GLN A 313 -10.91 -15.42 1.26
CA GLN A 313 -11.44 -15.45 2.62
C GLN A 313 -12.77 -16.22 2.75
N PRO A 314 -13.86 -15.92 2.00
CA PRO A 314 -15.10 -16.71 2.09
C PRO A 314 -14.92 -18.20 1.82
N PHE A 315 -14.04 -18.59 0.90
CA PHE A 315 -13.71 -19.99 0.65
C PHE A 315 -13.14 -20.67 1.91
N SER A 316 -12.12 -20.06 2.52
CA SER A 316 -11.51 -20.57 3.75
C SER A 316 -12.48 -20.54 4.94
N VAL A 317 -13.35 -19.53 5.04
CA VAL A 317 -14.40 -19.47 6.07
C VAL A 317 -15.43 -20.58 5.89
N ALA A 318 -15.81 -20.91 4.65
CA ALA A 318 -16.68 -22.05 4.39
C ALA A 318 -16.01 -23.36 4.88
N ALA A 319 -14.71 -23.54 4.62
CA ALA A 319 -13.95 -24.69 5.09
C ALA A 319 -13.92 -24.75 6.63
N PHE A 320 -13.71 -23.60 7.28
CA PHE A 320 -13.74 -23.45 8.73
C PHE A 320 -15.13 -23.79 9.33
N LEU A 321 -16.21 -23.33 8.72
CA LEU A 321 -17.58 -23.60 9.17
C LEU A 321 -17.97 -25.08 9.02
N LEU A 322 -17.51 -25.74 7.94
CA LEU A 322 -17.64 -27.20 7.78
C LEU A 322 -16.78 -27.94 8.80
N PHE A 323 -15.58 -27.45 9.10
CA PHE A 323 -14.71 -28.00 10.13
C PHE A 323 -15.39 -27.94 11.51
N LEU A 324 -15.98 -26.79 11.87
CA LEU A 324 -16.77 -26.64 13.10
C LEU A 324 -18.00 -27.56 13.12
N SER A 325 -18.65 -27.75 11.98
CA SER A 325 -19.79 -28.66 11.85
C SER A 325 -19.39 -30.12 12.11
N LEU A 326 -18.27 -30.56 11.52
CA LEU A 326 -17.69 -31.88 11.77
C LEU A 326 -17.29 -32.05 13.24
N LEU A 327 -16.63 -31.04 13.81
CA LEU A 327 -16.22 -31.02 15.21
C LEU A 327 -17.42 -31.16 16.15
N LEU A 328 -18.46 -30.34 15.98
CA LEU A 328 -19.69 -30.41 16.78
C LEU A 328 -20.39 -31.76 16.66
N LYS A 329 -20.42 -32.35 15.45
CA LYS A 329 -20.99 -33.67 15.22
C LYS A 329 -20.22 -34.75 16.00
N MET A 330 -18.90 -34.72 15.97
CA MET A 330 -18.06 -35.67 16.70
C MET A 330 -18.19 -35.52 18.23
N VAL A 331 -18.24 -34.28 18.74
CA VAL A 331 -18.50 -34.01 20.16
C VAL A 331 -19.88 -34.53 20.59
N LYS A 332 -20.90 -34.44 19.72
CA LYS A 332 -22.25 -34.95 20.01
C LYS A 332 -22.35 -36.47 19.97
N LEU A 333 -21.70 -37.12 19.01
CA LEU A 333 -21.77 -38.58 18.82
C LEU A 333 -20.97 -39.35 19.87
N GLN A 334 -19.96 -38.74 20.50
CA GLN A 334 -19.04 -39.41 21.44
C GLN A 334 -18.41 -40.70 20.87
N GLY A 335 -18.21 -40.75 19.55
CA GLY A 335 -17.70 -41.93 18.84
C GLY A 335 -16.88 -41.56 17.61
N THR A 336 -16.25 -42.54 16.97
CA THR A 336 -15.45 -42.33 15.76
C THR A 336 -16.31 -42.46 14.51
N LEU A 337 -16.21 -41.47 13.62
CA LEU A 337 -16.85 -41.51 12.31
C LEU A 337 -15.80 -41.91 11.26
N PRO A 338 -15.99 -43.00 10.50
CA PRO A 338 -15.06 -43.39 9.45
C PRO A 338 -14.83 -42.24 8.46
N GLY A 339 -13.56 -41.97 8.12
CA GLY A 339 -13.18 -40.88 7.22
C GLY A 339 -13.11 -39.48 7.85
N SER A 340 -13.49 -39.31 9.12
CA SER A 340 -13.41 -37.99 9.82
C SER A 340 -11.99 -37.42 9.86
N ALA A 341 -10.96 -38.27 10.01
CA ALA A 341 -9.55 -37.84 9.95
C ALA A 341 -9.19 -37.27 8.57
N VAL A 342 -9.59 -37.97 7.50
CA VAL A 342 -9.34 -37.52 6.13
C VAL A 342 -10.06 -36.20 5.85
N ALA A 343 -11.34 -36.10 6.21
CA ALA A 343 -12.12 -34.88 6.04
C ALA A 343 -11.53 -33.69 6.83
N ALA A 344 -11.13 -33.92 8.09
CA ALA A 344 -10.49 -32.90 8.91
C ALA A 344 -9.14 -32.45 8.32
N GLY A 345 -8.34 -33.37 7.80
CA GLY A 345 -7.06 -33.05 7.15
C GLY A 345 -7.23 -32.26 5.86
N LEU A 346 -8.18 -32.63 5.01
CA LEU A 346 -8.49 -31.88 3.78
C LEU A 346 -9.00 -30.47 4.09
N LEU A 347 -9.89 -30.31 5.09
CA LEU A 347 -10.39 -28.99 5.50
C LEU A 347 -9.27 -28.14 6.13
N MET A 348 -8.41 -28.72 6.96
CA MET A 348 -7.28 -27.99 7.55
C MET A 348 -6.26 -27.55 6.49
N PHE A 349 -5.91 -28.45 5.57
CA PHE A 349 -5.06 -28.14 4.43
C PHE A 349 -5.68 -27.02 3.57
N SER A 350 -6.98 -27.12 3.27
CA SER A 350 -7.72 -26.09 2.53
C SER A 350 -7.65 -24.74 3.22
N MET A 351 -7.89 -24.68 4.54
CA MET A 351 -7.81 -23.41 5.29
C MET A 351 -6.40 -22.80 5.24
N LEU A 352 -5.34 -23.58 5.50
CA LEU A 352 -3.97 -23.07 5.53
C LEU A 352 -3.39 -22.72 4.16
N SER A 353 -3.87 -23.35 3.10
CA SER A 353 -3.38 -23.10 1.73
C SER A 353 -4.16 -22.02 0.98
N THR A 354 -5.29 -21.56 1.54
CA THR A 354 -6.14 -20.51 0.92
C THR A 354 -6.28 -19.26 1.76
N HIS A 355 -6.31 -19.35 3.10
CA HIS A 355 -6.25 -18.19 4.00
C HIS A 355 -5.87 -18.67 5.42
N PRO A 356 -4.59 -18.59 5.83
CA PRO A 356 -4.07 -19.22 7.06
C PRO A 356 -4.77 -18.93 8.41
N PRO A 357 -5.32 -17.71 8.67
CA PRO A 357 -5.98 -17.40 9.95
C PRO A 357 -7.04 -18.40 10.42
N GLN A 358 -7.83 -18.96 9.51
CA GLN A 358 -8.87 -19.93 9.82
C GLN A 358 -8.27 -21.25 10.30
N GLY A 359 -7.16 -21.69 9.69
CA GLY A 359 -6.43 -22.89 10.11
C GLY A 359 -5.78 -22.72 11.47
N ILE A 360 -5.18 -21.55 11.73
CA ILE A 360 -4.62 -21.20 13.05
C ILE A 360 -5.71 -21.21 14.12
N MET A 361 -6.85 -20.57 13.86
CA MET A 361 -7.98 -20.52 14.78
C MET A 361 -8.58 -21.91 15.03
N ALA A 362 -8.70 -22.75 13.98
CA ALA A 362 -9.17 -24.12 14.10
C ALA A 362 -8.22 -24.97 14.97
N ALA A 363 -6.91 -24.89 14.73
CA ALA A 363 -5.91 -25.62 15.51
C ALA A 363 -5.91 -25.18 16.98
N ALA A 364 -5.91 -23.87 17.25
CA ALA A 364 -5.96 -23.33 18.61
C ALA A 364 -7.25 -23.73 19.35
N LEU A 365 -8.39 -23.72 18.67
CA LEU A 365 -9.66 -24.20 19.21
C LEU A 365 -9.58 -25.70 19.57
N LEU A 366 -9.04 -26.54 18.67
CA LEU A 366 -8.86 -27.97 18.94
C LEU A 366 -7.96 -28.22 20.16
N THR A 367 -6.84 -27.51 20.29
CA THR A 367 -5.93 -27.63 21.43
C THR A 367 -6.63 -27.29 22.74
N LEU A 368 -7.39 -26.19 22.77
CA LEU A 368 -8.13 -25.81 23.97
C LEU A 368 -9.24 -26.81 24.29
N LEU A 369 -9.96 -27.34 23.30
CA LEU A 369 -10.96 -28.39 23.53
C LEU A 369 -10.33 -29.67 24.08
N ALA A 370 -9.19 -30.10 23.54
CA ALA A 370 -8.47 -31.27 24.05
C ALA A 370 -8.00 -31.07 25.50
N LEU A 371 -7.51 -29.87 25.83
CA LEU A 371 -7.06 -29.51 27.18
C LEU A 371 -8.22 -29.42 28.19
N LEU A 372 -9.37 -28.89 27.77
CA LEU A 372 -10.52 -28.66 28.66
C LEU A 372 -11.35 -29.92 28.93
N TRP A 373 -11.45 -30.84 27.96
CA TRP A 373 -12.31 -32.03 28.08
C TRP A 373 -11.58 -33.36 28.36
N GLY A 374 -10.25 -33.42 28.29
CA GLY A 374 -9.47 -34.58 28.76
C GLY A 374 -9.90 -35.94 28.17
N LYS A 375 -9.96 -36.99 29.02
CA LYS A 375 -10.27 -38.37 28.61
C LYS A 375 -11.68 -38.55 28.05
N SER A 376 -12.68 -37.79 28.51
CA SER A 376 -14.09 -38.02 28.16
C SER A 376 -14.41 -37.75 26.69
N LEU A 377 -13.61 -36.90 26.03
CA LEU A 377 -13.77 -36.54 24.61
C LEU A 377 -12.57 -36.98 23.73
N SER A 378 -11.51 -37.49 24.36
CA SER A 378 -10.25 -37.85 23.71
C SER A 378 -10.42 -38.82 22.55
N SER A 379 -11.19 -39.89 22.74
CA SER A 379 -11.40 -40.92 21.70
C SER A 379 -12.14 -40.37 20.47
N ALA A 380 -13.11 -39.47 20.69
CA ALA A 380 -13.88 -38.83 19.61
C ALA A 380 -13.08 -37.75 18.88
N LEU A 381 -12.18 -37.03 19.57
CA LEU A 381 -11.35 -35.98 18.96
C LEU A 381 -10.10 -36.53 18.26
N LYS A 382 -9.57 -37.69 18.67
CA LYS A 382 -8.32 -38.26 18.14
C LYS A 382 -8.26 -38.32 16.60
N PRO A 383 -9.28 -38.80 15.88
CA PRO A 383 -9.27 -38.79 14.41
C PRO A 383 -9.20 -37.37 13.82
N ILE A 384 -9.95 -36.42 14.39
CA ILE A 384 -9.93 -35.02 13.94
C ILE A 384 -8.55 -34.41 14.20
N CYS A 385 -7.98 -34.60 15.39
CA CYS A 385 -6.65 -34.08 15.72
C CYS A 385 -5.56 -34.63 14.80
N LEU A 386 -5.59 -35.94 14.51
CA LEU A 386 -4.65 -36.58 13.58
C LEU A 386 -4.79 -36.01 12.16
N GLY A 387 -6.03 -35.92 11.68
CA GLY A 387 -6.34 -35.32 10.38
C GLY A 387 -5.87 -33.87 10.29
N ALA A 388 -6.29 -33.05 11.25
CA ALA A 388 -5.91 -31.64 11.35
C ALA A 388 -4.39 -31.46 11.42
N HIS A 389 -3.67 -32.30 12.18
CA HIS A 389 -2.21 -32.26 12.22
C HIS A 389 -1.58 -32.57 10.85
N ALA A 390 -2.03 -33.62 10.16
CA ALA A 390 -1.54 -33.98 8.83
C ALA A 390 -1.82 -32.87 7.80
N GLY A 391 -3.04 -32.33 7.79
CA GLY A 391 -3.41 -31.19 6.95
C GLY A 391 -2.61 -29.93 7.28
N ALA A 392 -2.33 -29.70 8.56
CA ALA A 392 -1.53 -28.58 9.04
C ALA A 392 -0.06 -28.69 8.60
N LEU A 393 0.53 -29.88 8.68
CA LEU A 393 1.87 -30.14 8.18
C LEU A 393 1.95 -29.94 6.66
N ALA A 394 1.00 -30.48 5.90
CA ALA A 394 0.97 -30.32 4.45
C ALA A 394 0.81 -28.85 4.03
N GLY A 395 -0.12 -28.12 4.65
CA GLY A 395 -0.35 -26.71 4.35
C GLY A 395 0.82 -25.83 4.80
N GLY A 396 1.39 -26.13 5.97
CA GLY A 396 2.59 -25.46 6.49
C GLY A 396 3.81 -25.68 5.60
N ALA A 397 4.05 -26.92 5.14
CA ALA A 397 5.13 -27.26 4.23
C ALA A 397 4.99 -26.54 2.88
N LEU A 398 3.78 -26.47 2.33
CA LEU A 398 3.52 -25.75 1.08
C LEU A 398 3.82 -24.24 1.23
N ASN A 399 3.30 -23.61 2.28
CA ASN A 399 3.59 -22.20 2.55
C ASN A 399 5.09 -21.98 2.78
N MET A 400 5.77 -22.88 3.49
CA MET A 400 7.21 -22.81 3.70
C MET A 400 8.03 -22.92 2.41
N ALA A 401 7.63 -23.80 1.49
CA ALA A 401 8.26 -23.90 0.18
C ALA A 401 8.18 -22.56 -0.58
N THR A 402 7.02 -21.88 -0.55
CA THR A 402 6.90 -20.55 -1.21
C THR A 402 7.75 -19.48 -0.55
N VAL A 403 7.79 -19.45 0.79
CA VAL A 403 8.66 -18.51 1.51
C VAL A 403 10.11 -18.75 1.16
N TYR A 404 10.54 -20.02 1.13
CA TYR A 404 11.90 -20.39 0.74
C TYR A 404 12.25 -19.89 -0.68
N LEU A 405 11.35 -20.07 -1.65
CA LEU A 405 11.52 -19.55 -3.01
C LEU A 405 11.60 -18.02 -3.07
N ALA A 406 10.75 -17.33 -2.30
CA ALA A 406 10.79 -15.86 -2.21
C ALA A 406 12.10 -15.35 -1.58
N LEU A 407 12.67 -16.09 -0.63
CA LEU A 407 13.92 -15.73 0.05
C LEU A 407 15.15 -15.83 -0.86
N GLN A 408 15.16 -16.76 -1.81
CA GLN A 408 16.23 -16.81 -2.81
C GLN A 408 16.33 -15.50 -3.62
N GLY A 409 15.23 -14.76 -3.74
CA GLY A 409 15.19 -13.44 -4.38
C GLY A 409 15.50 -12.24 -3.46
N ALA A 410 15.55 -12.42 -2.13
CA ALA A 410 15.66 -11.32 -1.17
C ALA A 410 16.39 -11.73 0.14
N PRO A 411 17.73 -11.64 0.21
CA PRO A 411 18.54 -12.20 1.30
C PRO A 411 18.38 -11.53 2.68
N ARG A 412 17.65 -10.42 2.82
CA ARG A 412 17.53 -9.67 4.10
C ARG A 412 16.38 -10.12 5.02
N LEU A 413 15.74 -11.25 4.73
CA LEU A 413 14.51 -11.68 5.39
C LEU A 413 14.70 -12.88 6.34
N GLU A 414 15.93 -13.20 6.76
CA GLU A 414 16.22 -14.38 7.62
C GLU A 414 15.44 -14.39 8.95
N ASN A 415 15.32 -13.24 9.64
CA ASN A 415 14.53 -13.16 10.87
C ASN A 415 13.02 -13.33 10.62
N LEU A 416 12.54 -12.86 9.47
CA LEU A 416 11.16 -13.08 9.02
C LEU A 416 10.92 -14.55 8.65
N MET A 417 11.96 -15.27 8.22
CA MET A 417 11.88 -16.71 7.96
C MET A 417 11.55 -17.47 9.24
N LEU A 418 12.30 -17.25 10.33
CA LEU A 418 12.04 -17.97 11.60
C LEU A 418 10.63 -17.68 12.13
N LEU A 419 10.17 -16.42 12.06
CA LEU A 419 8.81 -16.05 12.47
C LEU A 419 7.75 -16.71 11.58
N ARG A 420 7.96 -16.77 10.26
CA ARG A 420 7.05 -17.44 9.32
C ARG A 420 7.05 -18.95 9.48
N VAL A 421 8.21 -19.57 9.71
CA VAL A 421 8.35 -20.99 10.05
C VAL A 421 7.52 -21.29 11.29
N ALA A 422 7.71 -20.51 12.35
CA ALA A 422 6.94 -20.65 13.58
C ALA A 422 5.44 -20.46 13.33
N ALA A 423 5.03 -19.44 12.56
CA ALA A 423 3.62 -19.18 12.27
C ALA A 423 2.95 -20.28 11.43
N PHE A 424 3.65 -20.86 10.45
CA PHE A 424 3.09 -21.91 9.57
C PHE A 424 3.09 -23.30 10.20
N PHE A 425 4.04 -23.60 11.09
CA PHE A 425 4.06 -24.86 11.84
C PHE A 425 3.35 -24.78 13.19
N ALA A 426 3.07 -23.59 13.73
CA ALA A 426 2.30 -23.43 14.98
C ALA A 426 0.96 -24.17 14.96
N PRO A 427 0.14 -24.17 13.88
CA PRO A 427 -1.06 -25.00 13.80
C PRO A 427 -0.78 -26.50 13.92
N ALA A 428 0.30 -26.99 13.31
CA ALA A 428 0.68 -28.39 13.39
C ALA A 428 1.14 -28.76 14.81
N LEU A 429 1.94 -27.91 15.45
CA LEU A 429 2.37 -28.07 16.85
C LEU A 429 1.18 -28.00 17.80
N ALA A 430 0.24 -27.06 17.59
CA ALA A 430 -0.98 -26.93 18.38
C ALA A 430 -1.87 -28.18 18.23
N ALA A 431 -2.03 -28.71 17.00
CA ALA A 431 -2.77 -29.95 16.77
C ALA A 431 -2.05 -31.18 17.36
N ALA A 432 -0.72 -31.22 17.32
CA ALA A 432 0.08 -32.26 17.98
C ALA A 432 -0.05 -32.18 19.51
N ALA A 433 -0.01 -30.98 20.08
CA ALA A 433 -0.28 -30.76 21.50
C ALA A 433 -1.70 -31.19 21.88
N ALA A 434 -2.70 -30.89 21.04
CA ALA A 434 -4.07 -31.38 21.22
C ALA A 434 -4.13 -32.91 21.23
N LEU A 435 -3.42 -33.56 20.31
CA LEU A 435 -3.31 -35.02 20.24
C LEU A 435 -2.62 -35.60 21.49
N ALA A 436 -1.51 -35.03 21.91
CA ALA A 436 -0.78 -35.44 23.11
C ALA A 436 -1.65 -35.29 24.37
N LEU A 437 -2.24 -34.12 24.59
CA LEU A 437 -3.12 -33.83 25.73
C LEU A 437 -4.32 -34.78 25.76
N SER A 438 -4.93 -35.05 24.59
CA SER A 438 -6.02 -36.03 24.50
C SER A 438 -5.56 -37.44 24.88
N SER A 439 -4.32 -37.82 24.55
CA SER A 439 -3.78 -39.15 24.83
C SER A 439 -3.39 -39.34 26.30
N PHE A 440 -2.82 -38.31 26.94
CA PHE A 440 -2.41 -38.36 28.35
C PHE A 440 -3.56 -38.19 29.34
N GLY A 441 -4.72 -37.71 28.88
CA GLY A 441 -5.91 -37.58 29.74
C GLY A 441 -5.80 -36.48 30.79
N ILE A 442 -4.89 -35.53 30.61
CA ILE A 442 -4.72 -34.35 31.46
C ILE A 442 -5.85 -33.38 31.11
N GLY A 443 -6.99 -33.51 31.80
CA GLY A 443 -8.17 -32.68 31.56
C GLY A 443 -8.42 -31.69 32.70
N LEU A 444 -8.63 -30.42 32.35
CA LEU A 444 -9.18 -29.42 33.29
C LEU A 444 -10.71 -29.53 33.44
N GLU A 445 -11.26 -30.72 33.25
CA GLU A 445 -12.71 -30.99 33.24
C GLU A 445 -13.44 -30.46 34.49
N PRO A 446 -12.88 -30.54 35.73
CA PRO A 446 -13.50 -29.94 36.91
C PRO A 446 -13.58 -28.41 36.84
N LEU A 447 -12.55 -27.76 36.28
CA LEU A 447 -12.50 -26.31 36.08
C LEU A 447 -13.52 -25.88 35.04
N PHE A 448 -13.64 -26.64 33.95
CA PHE A 448 -14.62 -26.38 32.90
C PHE A 448 -16.06 -26.63 33.38
N ALA A 449 -16.33 -27.70 34.12
CA ALA A 449 -17.64 -27.94 34.72
C ALA A 449 -18.04 -26.79 35.67
N ARG A 450 -17.08 -26.26 36.44
CA ARG A 450 -17.28 -25.05 37.26
C ARG A 450 -17.53 -23.81 36.39
N LEU A 451 -16.78 -23.63 35.32
CA LEU A 451 -16.94 -22.49 34.39
C LEU A 451 -18.29 -22.55 33.68
N ALA A 452 -18.69 -23.70 33.13
CA ALA A 452 -19.97 -23.93 32.49
C ALA A 452 -21.15 -23.73 33.47
N LYS A 453 -21.00 -24.18 34.72
CA LYS A 453 -21.99 -23.91 35.79
C LYS A 453 -22.08 -22.41 36.09
N ARG A 454 -20.94 -21.71 36.21
CA ARG A 454 -20.88 -20.25 36.41
C ARG A 454 -21.46 -19.49 35.21
N LEU A 455 -21.17 -19.91 33.99
CA LEU A 455 -21.71 -19.36 32.75
C LEU A 455 -23.22 -19.57 32.67
N ARG A 456 -23.75 -20.73 33.09
CA ARG A 456 -25.20 -20.97 33.18
C ARG A 456 -25.90 -20.00 34.14
N VAL A 457 -25.26 -19.69 35.28
CA VAL A 457 -25.77 -18.72 36.27
C VAL A 457 -25.62 -17.27 35.78
N ARG A 458 -24.53 -16.96 35.06
CA ARG A 458 -24.17 -15.61 34.62
C ARG A 458 -24.59 -15.26 33.19
N ALA A 459 -25.14 -16.21 32.41
CA ALA A 459 -25.62 -15.96 31.04
C ALA A 459 -26.63 -14.80 30.95
N PRO A 460 -27.57 -14.61 31.91
CA PRO A 460 -28.44 -13.43 31.90
C PRO A 460 -27.67 -12.12 32.06
N VAL A 461 -26.57 -12.11 32.84
CA VAL A 461 -25.71 -10.94 33.03
C VAL A 461 -24.92 -10.66 31.75
N ALA A 462 -24.38 -11.69 31.10
CA ALA A 462 -23.69 -11.53 29.82
C ALA A 462 -24.65 -11.00 28.72
N SER A 463 -25.88 -11.52 28.63
CA SER A 463 -26.89 -11.00 27.70
C SER A 463 -27.28 -9.55 28.00
N ALA A 464 -27.42 -9.18 29.27
CA ALA A 464 -27.65 -7.80 29.69
C ALA A 464 -26.45 -6.89 29.31
N LEU A 465 -25.22 -7.35 29.52
CA LEU A 465 -24.00 -6.63 29.12
C LEU A 465 -23.90 -6.49 27.60
N GLY A 466 -24.22 -7.52 26.82
CA GLY A 466 -24.27 -7.42 25.36
C GLY A 466 -25.32 -6.42 24.87
N THR A 467 -26.47 -6.36 25.54
CA THR A 467 -27.51 -5.35 25.27
C THR A 467 -27.04 -3.95 25.65
N PHE A 468 -26.35 -3.80 26.78
CA PHE A 468 -25.69 -2.55 27.20
C PHE A 468 -24.70 -2.07 26.14
N LEU A 469 -23.81 -2.96 25.68
CA LEU A 469 -22.82 -2.65 24.65
C LEU A 469 -23.50 -2.27 23.32
N LEU A 470 -24.60 -2.93 22.94
CA LEU A 470 -25.39 -2.55 21.77
C LEU A 470 -25.92 -1.12 21.90
N ILE A 471 -26.58 -0.80 23.01
CA ILE A 471 -27.14 0.55 23.24
C ILE A 471 -26.01 1.58 23.20
N LEU A 472 -24.87 1.30 23.84
CA LEU A 472 -23.70 2.17 23.78
C LEU A 472 -23.21 2.35 22.33
N GLY A 473 -23.08 1.27 21.56
CA GLY A 473 -22.67 1.32 20.15
C GLY A 473 -23.65 2.12 19.28
N VAL A 474 -24.96 1.96 19.49
CA VAL A 474 -26.00 2.78 18.85
C VAL A 474 -25.82 4.25 19.21
N SER A 475 -25.68 4.58 20.51
CA SER A 475 -25.48 5.96 20.96
C SER A 475 -24.23 6.60 20.37
N VAL A 476 -23.11 5.86 20.29
CA VAL A 476 -21.86 6.33 19.67
C VAL A 476 -22.01 6.52 18.16
N ALA A 477 -22.71 5.61 17.47
CA ALA A 477 -22.97 5.72 16.03
C ALA A 477 -23.89 6.91 15.69
N LEU A 478 -24.78 7.28 16.62
CA LEU A 478 -25.71 8.40 16.48
C LEU A 478 -25.12 9.75 16.93
N ASP A 479 -23.97 9.78 17.61
CA ASP A 479 -23.39 11.01 18.15
C ASP A 479 -22.69 11.84 17.06
N PRO A 480 -23.23 13.02 16.66
CA PRO A 480 -22.58 13.88 15.68
C PRO A 480 -21.25 14.46 16.20
N SER A 481 -21.10 14.59 17.53
CA SER A 481 -19.88 15.07 18.19
C SER A 481 -18.80 14.00 18.35
N ASN A 482 -19.05 12.77 17.89
CA ASN A 482 -18.05 11.71 17.90
C ASN A 482 -16.85 12.09 17.02
N THR A 483 -15.68 12.24 17.65
CA THR A 483 -14.40 12.55 17.02
C THR A 483 -13.61 11.30 16.61
N PHE A 484 -14.13 10.11 16.90
CA PHE A 484 -13.52 8.84 16.48
C PHE A 484 -13.44 8.78 14.96
N ALA A 485 -12.29 8.35 14.45
CA ALA A 485 -12.08 8.05 13.04
C ALA A 485 -11.25 6.78 12.91
N THR A 486 -11.62 5.93 11.96
CA THR A 486 -10.94 4.66 11.68
C THR A 486 -9.47 4.91 11.36
N SER A 487 -9.17 5.96 10.59
CA SER A 487 -7.80 6.39 10.28
C SER A 487 -6.91 6.65 11.49
N ARG A 488 -7.47 6.95 12.68
CA ARG A 488 -6.70 7.11 13.93
C ARG A 488 -6.48 5.81 14.70
N ALA A 489 -7.43 4.86 14.61
CA ALA A 489 -7.37 3.57 15.30
C ALA A 489 -6.70 2.46 14.46
N ASP A 490 -6.69 2.63 13.15
CA ASP A 490 -6.08 1.74 12.17
C ASP A 490 -5.31 2.55 11.11
N PRO A 491 -4.29 3.34 11.52
CA PRO A 491 -3.51 4.14 10.60
C PRO A 491 -2.82 3.22 9.59
N GLY A 492 -3.05 3.49 8.31
CA GLY A 492 -2.46 2.70 7.22
C GLY A 492 -2.97 1.25 7.11
N TRP A 493 -4.03 0.85 7.81
CA TRP A 493 -4.63 -0.50 7.76
C TRP A 493 -3.78 -1.63 8.35
N VAL A 494 -2.83 -1.31 9.24
CA VAL A 494 -1.86 -2.29 9.77
C VAL A 494 -2.11 -2.63 11.24
N VAL A 495 -2.48 -1.64 12.06
CA VAL A 495 -2.65 -1.84 13.51
C VAL A 495 -3.89 -2.69 13.78
N GLY A 496 -5.00 -2.40 13.10
CA GLY A 496 -6.24 -3.16 13.18
C GLY A 496 -6.82 -3.29 14.59
N LEU A 497 -6.50 -2.38 15.52
CA LEU A 497 -7.06 -2.37 16.87
C LEU A 497 -8.55 -2.03 16.80
N VAL A 498 -9.39 -2.81 17.47
CA VAL A 498 -10.84 -2.59 17.49
C VAL A 498 -11.24 -2.12 18.88
N PRO A 499 -11.58 -0.84 19.08
CA PRO A 499 -12.06 -0.38 20.38
C PRO A 499 -13.27 -1.20 20.84
N TRP A 500 -13.37 -1.49 22.12
CA TRP A 500 -14.37 -2.44 22.65
C TRP A 500 -15.82 -2.03 22.37
N PHE A 501 -16.16 -0.73 22.32
CA PHE A 501 -17.50 -0.27 21.92
C PHE A 501 -17.78 -0.45 20.42
N ILE A 502 -16.74 -0.49 19.57
CA ILE A 502 -16.86 -0.78 18.14
C ILE A 502 -17.29 -2.23 17.89
N TYR A 503 -16.99 -3.17 18.79
CA TYR A 503 -17.51 -4.54 18.66
C TYR A 503 -19.04 -4.58 18.57
N ALA A 504 -19.73 -3.72 19.33
CA ALA A 504 -21.18 -3.63 19.27
C ALA A 504 -21.66 -3.05 17.93
N ILE A 505 -20.90 -2.11 17.36
CA ILE A 505 -21.18 -1.54 16.03
C ILE A 505 -20.97 -2.61 14.94
N LEU A 506 -19.84 -3.34 14.98
CA LEU A 506 -19.50 -4.36 13.98
C LEU A 506 -20.40 -5.60 14.09
N LEU A 507 -20.65 -6.10 15.30
CA LEU A 507 -21.46 -7.31 15.50
C LEU A 507 -22.97 -7.04 15.48
N GLY A 508 -23.38 -5.77 15.61
CA GLY A 508 -24.78 -5.35 15.60
C GLY A 508 -25.65 -6.20 16.54
N ALA A 509 -26.84 -6.58 16.09
CA ALA A 509 -27.74 -7.37 16.91
C ALA A 509 -27.35 -8.86 17.03
N ALA A 510 -26.35 -9.35 16.29
CA ALA A 510 -25.82 -10.70 16.50
C ALA A 510 -25.20 -10.85 17.90
N LEU A 511 -24.65 -9.77 18.47
CA LEU A 511 -24.11 -9.76 19.84
C LEU A 511 -25.18 -10.06 20.92
N PRO A 512 -26.22 -9.22 21.11
CA PRO A 512 -27.24 -9.48 22.13
C PRO A 512 -28.07 -10.75 21.85
N LEU A 513 -28.43 -11.02 20.58
CA LEU A 513 -29.20 -12.22 20.23
C LEU A 513 -28.38 -13.49 20.38
N GLY A 514 -27.10 -13.47 20.02
CA GLY A 514 -26.19 -14.59 20.19
C GLY A 514 -26.00 -14.94 21.67
N LEU A 515 -25.78 -13.93 22.52
CA LEU A 515 -25.68 -14.12 23.97
C LEU A 515 -26.98 -14.64 24.60
N TYR A 516 -28.13 -14.15 24.14
CA TYR A 516 -29.43 -14.70 24.57
C TYR A 516 -29.64 -16.14 24.06
N GLY A 517 -29.20 -16.43 22.83
CA GLY A 517 -29.19 -17.79 22.27
C GLY A 517 -28.34 -18.76 23.08
N TYR A 518 -27.16 -18.34 23.52
CA TYR A 518 -26.33 -19.10 24.45
C TYR A 518 -27.06 -19.38 25.77
N GLU A 519 -27.77 -18.39 26.32
CA GLU A 519 -28.59 -18.58 27.52
C GLU A 519 -29.67 -19.66 27.30
N LEU A 520 -30.37 -19.63 26.17
CA LEU A 520 -31.40 -20.62 25.82
C LEU A 520 -30.81 -22.02 25.62
N LEU A 521 -29.73 -22.14 24.83
CA LEU A 521 -29.05 -23.42 24.58
C LEU A 521 -28.51 -24.03 25.88
N ALA A 522 -27.94 -23.20 26.78
CA ALA A 522 -27.44 -23.64 28.08
C ALA A 522 -28.56 -24.09 29.03
N ARG A 523 -29.73 -23.42 28.99
CA ARG A 523 -30.91 -23.80 29.78
C ARG A 523 -31.49 -25.14 29.34
N GLU A 524 -31.49 -25.40 28.04
CA GLU A 524 -32.00 -26.64 27.43
C GLU A 524 -30.98 -27.80 27.47
N GLY A 525 -29.81 -27.59 28.09
CA GLY A 525 -28.83 -28.66 28.29
C GLY A 525 -27.93 -28.95 27.09
N SER A 526 -27.95 -28.12 26.05
CA SER A 526 -27.10 -28.24 24.87
C SER A 526 -25.67 -27.76 25.18
N LYS A 527 -24.90 -28.60 25.89
CA LYS A 527 -23.56 -28.22 26.41
C LYS A 527 -22.52 -28.03 25.29
N ALA A 528 -22.54 -28.89 24.26
CA ALA A 528 -21.49 -28.92 23.23
C ALA A 528 -21.43 -27.66 22.34
N PRO A 529 -22.54 -27.16 21.76
CA PRO A 529 -22.52 -25.91 21.00
C PRO A 529 -22.13 -24.68 21.83
N VAL A 530 -22.63 -24.60 23.06
CA VAL A 530 -22.31 -23.48 23.99
C VAL A 530 -20.81 -23.46 24.30
N ALA A 531 -20.25 -24.64 24.55
CA ALA A 531 -18.83 -24.85 24.80
C ALA A 531 -17.94 -24.43 23.62
N VAL A 532 -18.14 -25.07 22.45
CA VAL A 532 -17.26 -24.90 21.28
C VAL A 532 -17.33 -23.48 20.75
N LEU A 533 -18.54 -22.94 20.55
CA LEU A 533 -18.70 -21.60 19.99
C LEU A 533 -18.36 -20.52 21.03
N GLY A 534 -18.67 -20.72 22.32
CA GLY A 534 -18.31 -19.77 23.37
C GLY A 534 -16.79 -19.66 23.56
N LEU A 535 -16.08 -20.78 23.47
CA LEU A 535 -14.62 -20.83 23.49
C LEU A 535 -14.01 -20.16 22.25
N LEU A 536 -14.59 -20.39 21.06
CA LEU A 536 -14.19 -19.70 19.83
C LEU A 536 -14.31 -18.18 19.96
N ALA A 537 -15.42 -17.66 20.49
CA ALA A 537 -15.59 -16.22 20.69
C ALA A 537 -14.53 -15.64 21.63
N ALA A 538 -14.27 -16.30 22.77
CA ALA A 538 -13.28 -15.86 23.74
C ALA A 538 -11.86 -15.90 23.16
N LEU A 539 -11.53 -16.98 22.46
CA LEU A 539 -10.24 -17.15 21.79
C LEU A 539 -10.02 -16.09 20.71
N ALA A 540 -11.03 -15.82 19.89
CA ALA A 540 -10.95 -14.82 18.83
C ALA A 540 -10.67 -13.41 19.39
N VAL A 541 -11.34 -13.01 20.47
CA VAL A 541 -11.06 -11.73 21.14
C VAL A 541 -9.65 -11.71 21.72
N ALA A 542 -9.23 -12.77 22.41
CA ALA A 542 -7.90 -12.83 23.01
C ALA A 542 -6.78 -12.74 21.95
N VAL A 543 -6.86 -13.58 20.91
CA VAL A 543 -5.87 -13.58 19.82
C VAL A 543 -5.90 -12.25 19.06
N GLY A 544 -7.07 -11.73 18.74
CA GLY A 544 -7.22 -10.43 18.07
C GLY A 544 -6.56 -9.31 18.88
N ARG A 545 -6.81 -9.25 20.20
CA ARG A 545 -6.20 -8.26 21.11
C ARG A 545 -4.69 -8.40 21.20
N THR A 546 -4.18 -9.62 21.32
CA THR A 546 -2.74 -9.87 21.37
C THR A 546 -2.05 -9.46 20.07
N LEU A 547 -2.65 -9.76 18.92
CA LEU A 547 -2.11 -9.34 17.62
C LEU A 547 -2.19 -7.82 17.43
N GLY A 548 -3.31 -7.20 17.80
CA GLY A 548 -3.46 -5.75 17.78
C GLY A 548 -2.43 -5.05 18.69
N PHE A 549 -2.16 -5.62 19.87
CA PHE A 549 -1.11 -5.14 20.78
C PHE A 549 0.29 -5.27 20.16
N PHE A 550 0.63 -6.41 19.56
CA PHE A 550 1.92 -6.58 18.88
C PHE A 550 2.09 -5.61 17.71
N ASN A 551 1.07 -5.48 16.85
CA ASN A 551 1.10 -4.54 15.73
C ASN A 551 1.21 -3.08 16.22
N ALA A 552 0.45 -2.69 17.26
CA ALA A 552 0.54 -1.36 17.86
C ALA A 552 1.90 -1.10 18.53
N SER A 553 2.55 -2.16 19.04
CA SER A 553 3.90 -2.11 19.60
C SER A 553 4.99 -2.16 18.52
N GLY A 554 4.60 -2.23 17.24
CA GLY A 554 5.53 -2.20 16.10
C GLY A 554 5.94 -3.54 15.52
N ILE A 555 5.49 -4.64 16.09
CA ILE A 555 5.78 -5.98 15.58
C ILE A 555 4.77 -6.28 14.48
N ASP A 556 5.19 -6.22 13.22
CA ASP A 556 4.35 -6.64 12.10
C ASP A 556 4.10 -8.15 12.16
N THR A 557 2.91 -8.52 12.63
CA THR A 557 2.51 -9.93 12.67
C THR A 557 2.15 -10.49 11.29
N GLY A 558 2.10 -9.65 10.25
CA GLY A 558 1.62 -10.02 8.91
C GLY A 558 0.10 -10.18 8.83
N TYR A 559 -0.62 -9.94 9.94
CA TYR A 559 -2.08 -9.96 10.01
C TYR A 559 -2.60 -8.56 10.33
N TRP A 560 -3.74 -8.16 9.75
CA TRP A 560 -4.38 -6.85 9.98
C TRP A 560 -5.06 -6.73 11.37
N GLY A 561 -4.33 -7.12 12.42
CA GLY A 561 -4.71 -6.96 13.82
C GLY A 561 -6.03 -7.63 14.23
N GLU A 562 -6.68 -7.02 15.21
CA GLU A 562 -7.91 -7.49 15.86
C GLU A 562 -9.11 -7.52 14.91
N LYS A 563 -9.18 -6.60 13.94
CA LYS A 563 -10.28 -6.46 12.98
C LYS A 563 -10.62 -7.77 12.25
N ARG A 564 -9.61 -8.53 11.81
CA ARG A 564 -9.84 -9.82 11.12
C ARG A 564 -10.43 -10.89 12.03
N PHE A 565 -10.25 -10.77 13.35
CA PHE A 565 -10.72 -11.75 14.32
C PHE A 565 -12.16 -11.50 14.79
N VAL A 566 -12.70 -10.29 14.58
CA VAL A 566 -14.13 -9.98 14.82
C VAL A 566 -15.05 -10.91 14.03
N LEU A 567 -14.62 -11.36 12.85
CA LEU A 567 -15.35 -12.36 12.05
C LEU A 567 -15.59 -13.68 12.82
N PHE A 568 -14.60 -14.18 13.55
CA PHE A 568 -14.75 -15.40 14.33
C PHE A 568 -15.69 -15.22 15.52
N VAL A 569 -15.70 -14.02 16.12
CA VAL A 569 -16.66 -13.65 17.16
C VAL A 569 -18.08 -13.66 16.59
N TYR A 570 -18.28 -13.12 15.38
CA TYR A 570 -19.55 -13.22 14.70
C TYR A 570 -19.94 -14.67 14.42
N ILE A 571 -19.05 -15.49 13.84
CA ILE A 571 -19.32 -16.91 13.53
C ILE A 571 -19.76 -17.67 14.80
N ALA A 572 -19.15 -17.36 15.95
CA ALA A 572 -19.54 -17.93 17.22
C ALA A 572 -20.93 -17.47 17.70
N LEU A 573 -21.34 -16.23 17.40
CA LEU A 573 -22.60 -15.66 17.87
C LEU A 573 -23.79 -15.92 16.93
N ALA A 574 -23.55 -16.12 15.63
CA ALA A 574 -24.59 -16.23 14.63
C ALA A 574 -25.48 -17.49 14.81
N PRO A 575 -24.97 -18.72 14.98
CA PRO A 575 -25.82 -19.89 15.19
C PRO A 575 -26.72 -19.76 16.44
N PRO A 576 -26.20 -19.33 17.62
CA PRO A 576 -27.05 -19.02 18.77
C PRO A 576 -28.06 -17.89 18.52
N ALA A 577 -27.69 -16.85 17.76
CA ALA A 577 -28.61 -15.76 17.43
C ALA A 577 -29.80 -16.23 16.57
N ALA A 578 -29.55 -17.06 15.56
CA ALA A 578 -30.61 -17.69 14.77
C ALA A 578 -31.52 -18.54 15.64
N TYR A 579 -30.93 -19.31 16.56
CA TYR A 579 -31.67 -20.12 17.52
C TYR A 579 -32.59 -19.28 18.43
N ALA A 580 -32.06 -18.18 18.98
CA ALA A 580 -32.83 -17.24 19.78
C ALA A 580 -34.02 -16.64 19.00
N LEU A 581 -33.78 -16.19 17.76
CA LEU A 581 -34.82 -15.62 16.91
C LEU A 581 -35.93 -16.63 16.62
N GLU A 582 -35.57 -17.88 16.31
CA GLU A 582 -36.54 -18.95 16.11
C GLU A 582 -37.44 -19.15 17.34
N ARG A 583 -36.84 -19.14 18.55
CA ARG A 583 -37.57 -19.30 19.80
C ARG A 583 -38.43 -18.08 20.16
N LEU A 584 -37.97 -16.87 19.87
CA LEU A 584 -38.75 -15.63 20.05
C LEU A 584 -39.93 -15.58 19.06
N ALA A 585 -39.77 -16.17 17.89
CA ALA A 585 -40.75 -16.18 16.82
C ALA A 585 -41.73 -17.37 16.87
N ARG A 586 -42.02 -17.93 18.05
CA ARG A 586 -42.94 -19.08 18.19
C ARG A 586 -44.41 -18.75 17.84
N GLY A 587 -44.84 -17.49 17.95
CA GLY A 587 -46.18 -17.05 17.55
C GLY A 587 -46.24 -16.64 16.08
N ARG A 588 -47.25 -17.06 15.31
CA ARG A 588 -47.35 -16.79 13.86
C ARG A 588 -47.32 -15.29 13.53
N SER A 589 -48.05 -14.46 14.26
CA SER A 589 -48.09 -12.99 14.07
C SER A 589 -46.76 -12.33 14.44
N LEU A 590 -46.21 -12.67 15.62
CA LEU A 590 -44.93 -12.15 16.09
C LEU A 590 -43.75 -12.57 15.19
N ARG A 591 -43.80 -13.81 14.67
CA ARG A 591 -42.84 -14.33 13.68
C ARG A 591 -42.83 -13.48 12.44
N VAL A 592 -44.01 -13.25 11.85
CA VAL A 592 -44.15 -12.39 10.67
C VAL A 592 -43.66 -10.97 10.99
N ALA A 593 -44.05 -10.37 12.11
CA ALA A 593 -43.62 -9.02 12.47
C ALA A 593 -42.09 -8.87 12.66
N ILE A 594 -41.47 -9.79 13.41
CA ILE A 594 -40.01 -9.80 13.61
C ILE A 594 -39.32 -9.95 12.26
N LEU A 595 -39.76 -10.91 11.44
CA LEU A 595 -39.10 -11.18 10.16
C LEU A 595 -39.31 -10.03 9.15
N SER A 596 -40.47 -9.38 9.14
CA SER A 596 -40.69 -8.16 8.37
C SER A 596 -39.76 -7.03 8.81
N LEU A 597 -39.57 -6.83 10.12
CA LEU A 597 -38.62 -5.83 10.64
C LEU A 597 -37.18 -6.15 10.23
N LEU A 598 -36.76 -7.41 10.38
CA LEU A 598 -35.43 -7.87 9.97
C LEU A 598 -35.20 -7.67 8.47
N LEU A 599 -36.19 -8.00 7.64
CA LEU A 599 -36.14 -7.77 6.20
C LEU A 599 -36.10 -6.28 5.85
N ALA A 600 -36.79 -5.42 6.59
CA ALA A 600 -36.72 -3.97 6.39
C ALA A 600 -35.33 -3.41 6.74
N LEU A 601 -34.74 -3.85 7.86
CA LEU A 601 -33.37 -3.46 8.25
C LEU A 601 -32.35 -3.94 7.22
N LEU A 602 -32.51 -5.16 6.71
CA LEU A 602 -31.72 -5.67 5.59
C LEU A 602 -31.84 -4.77 4.37
N ALA A 603 -33.05 -4.43 3.94
CA ALA A 603 -33.26 -3.58 2.78
C ALA A 603 -32.59 -2.20 2.94
N VAL A 604 -32.64 -1.61 4.14
CA VAL A 604 -31.96 -0.34 4.44
C VAL A 604 -30.44 -0.49 4.39
N ASN A 605 -29.87 -1.49 5.07
CA ASN A 605 -28.43 -1.72 5.12
C ASN A 605 -27.87 -2.00 3.71
N ALA A 606 -28.59 -2.84 2.96
CA ALA A 606 -28.31 -3.13 1.57
C ALA A 606 -28.38 -1.84 0.74
N ALA A 607 -29.44 -1.02 0.84
CA ALA A 607 -29.57 0.21 0.05
C ALA A 607 -28.45 1.22 0.34
N VAL A 608 -28.04 1.38 1.60
CA VAL A 608 -26.95 2.28 2.00
C VAL A 608 -25.62 1.79 1.43
N SER A 609 -25.33 0.50 1.55
CA SER A 609 -24.11 -0.09 0.99
C SER A 609 -24.11 0.00 -0.54
N ALA A 610 -25.26 -0.16 -1.18
CA ALA A 610 -25.42 -0.03 -2.63
C ALA A 610 -25.14 1.40 -3.08
N SER A 611 -25.59 2.36 -2.29
CA SER A 611 -25.38 3.78 -2.56
C SER A 611 -23.90 4.13 -2.41
N TYR A 612 -23.24 3.60 -1.38
CA TYR A 612 -21.79 3.77 -1.20
C TYR A 612 -21.01 3.21 -2.40
N TRP A 613 -21.19 1.93 -2.72
CA TRP A 613 -20.43 1.25 -3.78
C TRP A 613 -20.85 1.70 -5.17
N GLY A 614 -22.13 2.02 -5.39
CA GLY A 614 -22.63 2.62 -6.62
C GLY A 614 -21.97 3.97 -6.93
N ILE A 615 -21.90 4.88 -5.95
CA ILE A 615 -21.25 6.19 -6.16
C ILE A 615 -19.72 6.02 -6.29
N THR A 616 -19.13 5.12 -5.50
CA THR A 616 -17.68 4.85 -5.54
C THR A 616 -17.28 4.26 -6.90
N SER A 617 -18.02 3.28 -7.40
CA SER A 617 -17.79 2.65 -8.70
C SER A 617 -18.05 3.59 -9.87
N GLU A 618 -19.09 4.41 -9.82
CA GLU A 618 -19.36 5.41 -10.85
C GLU A 618 -18.19 6.40 -11.00
N ARG A 619 -17.56 6.81 -9.89
CA ARG A 619 -16.40 7.72 -9.88
C ARG A 619 -15.07 7.03 -10.14
N GLY A 620 -14.97 5.75 -9.78
CA GLY A 620 -13.70 5.02 -9.70
C GLY A 620 -13.43 4.08 -10.86
N ARG A 621 -14.46 3.58 -11.55
CA ARG A 621 -14.32 2.50 -12.53
C ARG A 621 -13.42 2.88 -13.71
N ILE A 622 -12.80 1.86 -14.31
CA ILE A 622 -12.10 2.03 -15.57
C ILE A 622 -13.09 2.35 -16.70
N SER A 623 -12.69 3.22 -17.61
CA SER A 623 -13.39 3.55 -18.85
C SER A 623 -13.25 2.44 -19.90
N ASP A 624 -14.10 2.43 -20.93
CA ASP A 624 -13.96 1.49 -22.05
C ASP A 624 -12.64 1.69 -22.80
N THR A 625 -12.14 2.92 -22.87
CA THR A 625 -10.81 3.24 -23.40
C THR A 625 -9.69 2.64 -22.57
N GLU A 626 -9.80 2.68 -21.24
CA GLU A 626 -8.85 2.03 -20.33
C GLU A 626 -8.92 0.50 -20.48
N LYS A 627 -10.12 -0.07 -20.56
CA LYS A 627 -10.30 -1.51 -20.78
C LYS A 627 -9.58 -1.97 -22.06
N ALA A 628 -9.84 -1.30 -23.19
CA ALA A 628 -9.19 -1.62 -24.46
C ALA A 628 -7.66 -1.46 -24.43
N ALA A 629 -7.14 -0.50 -23.66
CA ALA A 629 -5.71 -0.35 -23.45
C ALA A 629 -5.13 -1.49 -22.60
N PHE A 630 -5.83 -1.93 -21.55
CA PHE A 630 -5.39 -3.04 -20.70
C PHE A 630 -5.48 -4.40 -21.38
N ASP A 631 -6.43 -4.61 -22.28
CA ASP A 631 -6.50 -5.81 -23.11
C ASP A 631 -5.23 -5.93 -23.98
N LYS A 632 -4.86 -4.86 -24.70
CA LYS A 632 -3.61 -4.79 -25.49
C LYS A 632 -2.35 -4.92 -24.64
N LEU A 633 -2.31 -4.24 -23.48
CA LEU A 633 -1.17 -4.34 -22.56
C LEU A 633 -1.05 -5.76 -21.98
N GLY A 634 -2.17 -6.43 -21.73
CA GLY A 634 -2.23 -7.82 -21.30
C GLY A 634 -1.57 -8.74 -22.33
N GLU A 635 -1.88 -8.59 -23.62
CA GLU A 635 -1.23 -9.34 -24.71
C GLU A 635 0.30 -9.16 -24.72
N LEU A 636 0.78 -7.92 -24.55
CA LEU A 636 2.22 -7.62 -24.47
C LEU A 636 2.90 -8.26 -23.25
N LEU A 637 2.21 -8.33 -22.11
CA LEU A 637 2.70 -8.97 -20.89
C LEU A 637 2.62 -10.50 -20.95
N TRP A 638 1.68 -11.06 -21.73
CA TRP A 638 1.63 -12.48 -22.04
C TRP A 638 2.80 -12.91 -22.92
N ALA A 639 3.17 -12.09 -23.91
CA ALA A 639 4.35 -12.32 -24.75
C ALA A 639 5.67 -12.15 -23.97
N ASN A 640 5.72 -11.20 -23.03
CA ASN A 640 6.92 -10.88 -22.24
C ASN A 640 6.62 -10.94 -20.73
N PRO A 641 6.52 -12.14 -20.13
CA PRO A 641 6.03 -12.33 -18.76
C PRO A 641 6.98 -11.81 -17.66
N ASN A 642 8.21 -11.45 -18.02
CA ASN A 642 9.19 -10.85 -17.11
C ASN A 642 9.14 -9.32 -17.10
N ARG A 643 8.37 -8.70 -18.01
CA ARG A 643 8.13 -7.26 -18.00
C ARG A 643 7.03 -6.91 -17.01
N TRP A 644 7.09 -5.69 -16.52
CA TRP A 644 6.16 -5.16 -15.52
C TRP A 644 5.62 -3.79 -15.96
N VAL A 645 4.74 -3.18 -15.18
CA VAL A 645 4.12 -1.89 -15.57
C VAL A 645 4.50 -0.79 -14.60
N PHE A 646 5.00 0.32 -15.15
CA PHE A 646 5.32 1.53 -14.41
C PHE A 646 4.37 2.66 -14.79
N SER A 647 3.82 3.34 -13.79
CA SER A 647 2.76 4.34 -13.98
C SER A 647 2.93 5.56 -13.07
N PRO A 648 2.48 6.77 -13.45
CA PRO A 648 2.70 8.00 -12.66
C PRO A 648 1.93 8.14 -11.34
N THR A 649 0.83 7.41 -11.15
CA THR A 649 -0.09 7.61 -10.02
C THR A 649 -0.55 6.28 -9.42
N LEU A 650 -0.96 6.28 -8.15
CA LEU A 650 -1.60 5.12 -7.49
C LEU A 650 -2.80 4.60 -8.28
N ARG A 651 -3.70 5.49 -8.74
CA ARG A 651 -4.86 5.10 -9.56
C ARG A 651 -4.44 4.38 -10.84
N SER A 652 -3.43 4.89 -11.54
CA SER A 652 -2.97 4.26 -12.78
C SER A 652 -2.29 2.92 -12.56
N ARG A 653 -1.52 2.79 -11.47
CA ARG A 653 -0.95 1.50 -11.03
C ARG A 653 -2.07 0.50 -10.78
N ASP A 654 -3.04 0.92 -9.97
CA ASP A 654 -4.17 0.09 -9.57
C ASP A 654 -5.04 -0.30 -10.77
N ALA A 655 -5.18 0.58 -11.77
CA ALA A 655 -5.90 0.28 -13.01
C ALA A 655 -5.08 -0.65 -13.93
N SER A 656 -3.76 -0.49 -14.00
CA SER A 656 -2.91 -1.37 -14.79
C SER A 656 -2.92 -2.84 -14.34
N ALA A 657 -3.38 -3.12 -13.11
CA ALA A 657 -3.55 -4.49 -12.61
C ALA A 657 -4.58 -5.30 -13.44
N PHE A 658 -5.48 -4.66 -14.19
CA PHE A 658 -6.35 -5.32 -15.17
C PHE A 658 -5.56 -6.01 -16.31
N ALA A 659 -4.33 -5.56 -16.60
CA ALA A 659 -3.44 -6.22 -17.55
C ALA A 659 -2.58 -7.34 -16.90
N ALA A 660 -2.76 -7.58 -15.60
CA ALA A 660 -2.04 -8.56 -14.78
C ALA A 660 -0.49 -8.52 -14.92
N PRO A 661 0.18 -7.39 -14.63
CA PRO A 661 1.65 -7.34 -14.62
C PRO A 661 2.24 -8.23 -13.53
N ILE A 662 3.46 -8.76 -13.73
CA ILE A 662 4.13 -9.61 -12.72
C ILE A 662 4.59 -8.82 -11.49
N TYR A 663 4.77 -7.51 -11.65
CA TYR A 663 5.27 -6.62 -10.61
C TYR A 663 4.75 -5.19 -10.82
N TYR A 664 4.74 -4.42 -9.73
CA TYR A 664 4.54 -2.98 -9.73
C TYR A 664 5.33 -2.38 -8.56
N VAL A 665 5.64 -1.08 -8.65
CA VAL A 665 6.25 -0.34 -7.54
C VAL A 665 5.24 -0.27 -6.38
N PHE A 666 5.58 -0.89 -5.25
CA PHE A 666 4.69 -0.97 -4.07
C PHE A 666 4.45 0.39 -3.42
N ALA A 667 5.49 1.23 -3.35
CA ALA A 667 5.36 2.62 -2.89
C ALA A 667 4.49 3.43 -3.87
N ASP A 668 3.93 4.55 -3.41
CA ASP A 668 3.19 5.46 -4.29
C ASP A 668 4.09 5.89 -5.46
N PRO A 669 3.73 5.51 -6.71
CA PRO A 669 4.56 5.80 -7.88
C PRO A 669 4.78 7.30 -8.09
N SER A 670 3.88 8.15 -7.59
CA SER A 670 4.01 9.60 -7.74
C SER A 670 5.28 10.14 -7.10
N TYR A 671 5.84 9.48 -6.09
CA TYR A 671 7.15 9.86 -5.53
C TYR A 671 8.27 9.64 -6.55
N SER A 672 8.28 8.48 -7.21
CA SER A 672 9.31 8.16 -8.20
C SER A 672 9.28 9.04 -9.43
N TRP A 673 8.08 9.44 -9.86
CA TRP A 673 7.90 10.37 -10.97
C TRP A 673 8.26 11.81 -10.59
N ARG A 674 8.29 12.15 -9.30
CA ARG A 674 8.72 13.45 -8.80
C ARG A 674 10.22 13.55 -8.53
N TRP A 675 10.96 12.44 -8.65
CA TRP A 675 12.41 12.47 -8.45
C TRP A 675 13.07 13.38 -9.47
N GLN A 676 13.87 14.30 -8.96
CA GLN A 676 14.48 15.34 -9.79
C GLN A 676 15.88 14.97 -10.27
N VAL A 677 16.45 13.88 -9.75
CA VAL A 677 17.80 13.42 -10.10
C VAL A 677 17.76 12.07 -10.84
N PRO A 678 18.59 11.89 -11.87
CA PRO A 678 18.68 10.67 -12.65
C PRO A 678 19.11 9.45 -11.84
N GLU A 679 19.99 9.61 -10.83
CA GLU A 679 20.45 8.50 -9.97
C GLU A 679 19.28 7.74 -9.34
N LEU A 680 18.29 8.49 -8.88
CA LEU A 680 17.09 7.97 -8.26
C LEU A 680 16.23 7.27 -9.32
N SER A 681 15.88 8.03 -10.36
CA SER A 681 15.00 7.67 -11.47
C SER A 681 15.43 6.41 -12.21
N LEU A 682 16.70 6.33 -12.60
CA LEU A 682 17.24 5.22 -13.38
C LEU A 682 17.22 3.90 -12.62
N ALA A 683 17.31 3.92 -11.28
CA ALA A 683 17.36 2.70 -10.48
C ALA A 683 16.08 1.87 -10.51
N ILE A 684 14.93 2.49 -10.82
CA ILE A 684 13.66 1.77 -10.93
C ILE A 684 13.66 0.81 -12.12
N PHE A 685 14.37 1.15 -13.20
CA PHE A 685 14.36 0.39 -14.45
C PHE A 685 15.21 -0.89 -14.38
N ARG A 686 15.88 -1.17 -13.25
CA ARG A 686 16.60 -2.44 -12.96
C ARG A 686 16.07 -3.18 -11.74
N ALA A 687 14.75 -3.17 -11.52
CA ALA A 687 14.14 -3.85 -10.38
C ALA A 687 14.21 -5.39 -10.50
N ARG A 688 14.78 -6.07 -9.50
CA ARG A 688 14.59 -7.51 -9.19
C ARG A 688 14.83 -8.52 -10.35
N ASN A 689 15.84 -8.26 -11.18
CA ASN A 689 16.15 -9.08 -12.35
C ASN A 689 14.92 -9.24 -13.28
N LEU A 690 14.05 -8.22 -13.32
CA LEU A 690 12.95 -8.14 -14.28
C LEU A 690 13.44 -7.45 -15.54
N ASP A 691 12.75 -7.71 -16.63
CA ASP A 691 12.91 -6.92 -17.84
C ASP A 691 12.37 -5.50 -17.59
N PRO A 692 12.83 -4.50 -18.37
CA PRO A 692 12.35 -3.13 -18.26
C PRO A 692 10.81 -3.02 -18.33
N PRO A 693 10.21 -2.06 -17.60
CA PRO A 693 8.76 -1.91 -17.58
C PRO A 693 8.20 -1.40 -18.91
N TYR A 694 6.93 -1.72 -19.17
CA TYR A 694 6.09 -0.86 -19.98
C TYR A 694 5.67 0.36 -19.17
N VAL A 695 5.75 1.56 -19.76
CA VAL A 695 5.34 2.80 -19.11
C VAL A 695 3.92 3.14 -19.55
N TYR A 696 2.97 3.08 -18.63
CA TYR A 696 1.55 3.37 -18.86
C TYR A 696 1.20 4.79 -18.38
N ILE A 697 0.63 5.61 -19.27
CA ILE A 697 0.21 6.98 -18.96
C ILE A 697 -1.20 7.23 -19.48
N ASN A 698 -2.13 7.52 -18.59
CA ASN A 698 -3.41 8.16 -18.93
C ASN A 698 -3.28 9.68 -18.80
N TRP A 699 -3.14 10.41 -19.90
CA TRP A 699 -2.95 11.86 -19.92
C TRP A 699 -4.11 12.64 -19.32
N ALA A 700 -5.32 12.08 -19.30
CA ALA A 700 -6.48 12.74 -18.70
C ALA A 700 -6.35 12.87 -17.16
N THR A 701 -5.68 11.91 -16.51
CA THR A 701 -5.54 11.88 -15.05
C THR A 701 -4.11 12.08 -14.56
N ASN A 702 -3.12 11.89 -15.43
CA ASN A 702 -1.70 11.86 -15.05
C ASN A 702 -0.88 13.02 -15.62
N SER A 703 -1.47 13.96 -16.37
CA SER A 703 -0.71 15.02 -17.07
C SER A 703 0.32 15.72 -16.18
N GLN A 704 -0.08 16.14 -14.98
CA GLN A 704 0.81 16.82 -14.04
C GLN A 704 1.95 15.92 -13.52
N PRO A 705 1.70 14.76 -12.88
CA PRO A 705 2.79 13.91 -12.38
C PRO A 705 3.65 13.31 -13.50
N ALA A 706 3.06 13.02 -14.67
CA ALA A 706 3.78 12.45 -15.81
C ALA A 706 4.74 13.45 -16.49
N ARG A 707 4.50 14.76 -16.34
CA ARG A 707 5.39 15.83 -16.83
C ARG A 707 6.38 16.30 -15.77
N SER A 708 6.27 15.79 -14.54
CA SER A 708 7.15 16.14 -13.44
C SER A 708 8.38 15.24 -13.37
N GLY A 709 9.43 15.73 -12.68
CA GLY A 709 10.65 14.98 -12.42
C GLY A 709 11.50 14.68 -13.65
N TRP A 710 12.58 13.95 -13.43
CA TRP A 710 13.52 13.57 -14.49
C TRP A 710 12.90 12.57 -15.47
N ILE A 711 12.12 11.60 -14.97
CA ILE A 711 11.46 10.59 -15.81
C ILE A 711 10.52 11.26 -16.82
N GLY A 712 9.65 12.16 -16.36
CA GLY A 712 8.68 12.83 -17.21
C GLY A 712 9.29 13.82 -18.20
N ARG A 713 10.31 14.59 -17.77
CA ARG A 713 10.94 15.63 -18.59
C ARG A 713 11.97 15.11 -19.57
N ILE A 714 12.81 14.16 -19.14
CA ILE A 714 13.99 13.73 -19.91
C ILE A 714 13.76 12.39 -20.59
N LEU A 715 13.33 11.37 -19.83
CA LEU A 715 13.22 10.02 -20.35
C LEU A 715 11.98 9.82 -21.23
N LEU A 716 10.80 10.16 -20.73
CA LEU A 716 9.52 9.86 -21.36
C LEU A 716 9.40 10.38 -22.80
N PRO A 717 9.81 11.62 -23.15
CA PRO A 717 9.74 12.12 -24.53
C PRO A 717 10.63 11.35 -25.52
N ARG A 718 11.62 10.60 -25.01
CA ARG A 718 12.59 9.83 -25.79
C ARG A 718 12.24 8.33 -25.83
N LEU A 719 11.19 7.89 -25.13
CA LEU A 719 10.77 6.49 -25.15
C LEU A 719 9.96 6.18 -26.42
N PRO A 720 10.17 5.02 -27.06
CA PRO A 720 9.33 4.57 -28.15
C PRO A 720 7.91 4.29 -27.65
N LYS A 721 6.93 4.87 -28.33
CA LYS A 721 5.51 4.62 -28.07
C LYS A 721 5.08 3.31 -28.74
N LEU A 722 4.53 2.36 -27.98
CA LEU A 722 4.02 1.09 -28.51
C LEU A 722 2.63 1.26 -29.11
N PHE A 723 1.72 1.93 -28.40
CA PHE A 723 0.38 2.23 -28.89
C PHE A 723 -0.26 3.40 -28.14
N SER A 724 -1.31 3.96 -28.74
CA SER A 724 -2.22 4.94 -28.13
C SER A 724 -3.67 4.47 -28.21
N VAL A 725 -4.45 4.67 -27.15
CA VAL A 725 -5.91 4.45 -27.13
C VAL A 725 -6.56 5.64 -26.40
N GLY A 726 -7.17 6.56 -27.16
CA GLY A 726 -7.74 7.79 -26.58
C GLY A 726 -6.67 8.65 -25.91
N SER A 727 -6.84 8.96 -24.62
CA SER A 727 -5.87 9.71 -23.80
C SER A 727 -4.77 8.85 -23.20
N ILE A 728 -4.69 7.57 -23.56
CA ILE A 728 -3.76 6.61 -22.96
C ILE A 728 -2.64 6.30 -23.93
N ASP A 729 -1.41 6.46 -23.45
CA ASP A 729 -0.20 6.04 -24.16
C ASP A 729 0.52 4.96 -23.35
N VAL A 730 1.06 3.97 -24.07
CA VAL A 730 1.96 2.97 -23.53
C VAL A 730 3.30 3.03 -24.27
N TYR A 731 4.38 3.13 -23.51
CA TYR A 731 5.75 3.21 -24.02
C TYR A 731 6.57 1.98 -23.65
N ASP A 732 7.55 1.65 -24.48
CA ASP A 732 8.54 0.62 -24.18
C ASP A 732 9.78 1.25 -23.52
N ALA A 733 10.08 0.86 -22.28
CA ALA A 733 11.31 1.31 -21.63
C ALA A 733 12.49 0.42 -22.04
N PRO A 734 13.63 0.99 -22.45
CA PRO A 734 14.84 0.20 -22.66
C PRO A 734 15.46 -0.21 -21.33
N LEU A 735 16.42 -1.15 -21.40
CA LEU A 735 17.25 -1.49 -20.24
C LEU A 735 18.21 -0.35 -19.95
N LEU A 736 17.97 0.38 -18.87
CA LEU A 736 18.82 1.50 -18.46
C LEU A 736 19.85 1.02 -17.44
N ALA A 737 21.10 1.49 -17.54
CA ALA A 737 22.14 1.32 -16.52
C ALA A 737 22.16 2.51 -15.54
N PRO A 738 21.58 2.38 -14.34
CA PRO A 738 21.68 3.40 -13.32
C PRO A 738 23.14 3.58 -12.84
N PRO A 739 23.51 4.77 -12.38
CA PRO A 739 24.83 5.01 -11.83
C PRO A 739 25.08 4.11 -10.62
N VAL A 740 26.31 3.62 -10.51
CA VAL A 740 26.79 2.74 -9.44
C VAL A 740 27.79 3.50 -8.56
N PRO A 741 28.02 3.07 -7.31
CA PRO A 741 28.89 3.82 -6.40
C PRO A 741 30.38 3.77 -6.75
N ASN A 742 30.81 2.68 -7.42
CA ASN A 742 32.19 2.37 -7.79
C ASN A 742 32.23 1.80 -9.23
N GLY A 743 31.71 2.54 -10.20
CA GLY A 743 31.81 2.24 -11.62
C GLY A 743 33.23 2.36 -12.15
N SER A 744 33.50 1.84 -13.35
CA SER A 744 34.78 1.99 -14.03
C SER A 744 34.93 3.34 -14.74
N VAL A 745 33.81 4.03 -14.97
CA VAL A 745 33.70 5.33 -15.61
C VAL A 745 33.18 6.35 -14.60
N ALA A 746 33.73 7.57 -14.57
CA ALA A 746 33.12 8.67 -13.82
C ALA A 746 32.39 9.64 -14.76
N LEU A 747 31.16 10.01 -14.42
CA LEU A 747 30.48 11.17 -14.98
C LEU A 747 30.77 12.37 -14.08
N ALA A 748 31.49 13.36 -14.60
CA ALA A 748 31.81 14.57 -13.86
C ALA A 748 30.61 15.51 -13.83
N ILE A 749 30.08 15.77 -12.64
CA ILE A 749 28.95 16.66 -12.41
C ILE A 749 29.48 18.08 -12.22
N PRO A 750 29.16 19.03 -13.12
CA PRO A 750 29.58 20.42 -12.97
C PRO A 750 28.95 21.06 -11.72
N PRO A 751 29.52 22.16 -11.21
CA PRO A 751 28.95 22.88 -10.06
C PRO A 751 27.56 23.50 -10.32
N VAL A 752 27.15 23.56 -11.58
CA VAL A 752 25.83 24.05 -12.00
C VAL A 752 25.19 22.98 -12.86
N TRP A 753 23.99 22.54 -12.47
CA TRP A 753 23.27 21.51 -13.21
C TRP A 753 22.55 22.13 -14.41
N ASP A 754 22.77 21.59 -15.60
CA ASP A 754 22.10 21.97 -16.84
C ASP A 754 21.55 20.72 -17.57
N GLU A 755 20.86 20.92 -18.70
CA GLU A 755 20.27 19.83 -19.48
C GLU A 755 21.33 18.86 -20.04
N SER A 756 22.56 19.32 -20.28
CA SER A 756 23.63 18.46 -20.81
C SER A 756 24.03 17.37 -19.83
N VAL A 757 23.93 17.66 -18.53
CA VAL A 757 24.12 16.65 -17.47
C VAL A 757 23.04 15.58 -17.58
N ASP A 758 21.77 15.96 -17.69
CA ASP A 758 20.65 15.01 -17.79
C ASP A 758 20.74 14.12 -19.04
N GLU A 759 21.16 14.68 -20.18
CA GLU A 759 21.42 13.94 -21.41
C GLU A 759 22.57 12.95 -21.24
N ALA A 760 23.66 13.37 -20.59
CA ALA A 760 24.80 12.52 -20.31
C ALA A 760 24.42 11.28 -19.49
N TYR A 761 23.61 11.44 -18.44
CA TYR A 761 23.09 10.31 -17.68
C TYR A 761 22.30 9.36 -18.57
N LEU A 762 21.34 9.88 -19.34
CA LEU A 762 20.50 9.04 -20.20
C LEU A 762 21.33 8.26 -21.21
N LEU A 763 22.30 8.91 -21.85
CA LEU A 763 23.16 8.29 -22.86
C LEU A 763 24.04 7.18 -22.27
N LEU A 764 24.73 7.44 -21.15
CA LEU A 764 25.53 6.42 -20.47
C LEU A 764 24.66 5.24 -19.99
N SER A 765 23.45 5.54 -19.53
CA SER A 765 22.48 4.52 -19.12
C SER A 765 21.99 3.66 -20.29
N LEU A 766 21.65 4.27 -21.44
CA LEU A 766 21.24 3.56 -22.65
C LEU A 766 22.37 2.70 -23.22
N ALA A 767 23.62 3.17 -23.12
CA ALA A 767 24.80 2.41 -23.51
C ALA A 767 25.14 1.26 -22.54
N GLY A 768 24.41 1.10 -21.44
CA GLY A 768 24.63 0.01 -20.49
C GLY A 768 25.93 0.14 -19.68
N VAL A 769 26.51 1.34 -19.60
CA VAL A 769 27.81 1.59 -18.95
C VAL A 769 27.64 1.60 -17.42
N ASN A 770 28.55 0.95 -16.69
CA ASN A 770 28.63 1.06 -15.23
C ASN A 770 29.45 2.31 -14.85
N PHE A 771 28.77 3.43 -14.69
CA PHE A 771 29.41 4.72 -14.34
C PHE A 771 29.06 5.18 -12.92
N THR A 772 29.89 6.05 -12.36
CA THR A 772 29.63 6.76 -11.10
C THR A 772 29.49 8.25 -11.35
N SER A 773 28.50 8.90 -10.75
CA SER A 773 28.45 10.36 -10.72
C SER A 773 29.37 10.92 -9.62
N VAL A 774 30.24 11.87 -10.00
CA VAL A 774 31.23 12.49 -9.12
C VAL A 774 31.25 13.98 -9.37
N LEU A 775 31.22 14.82 -8.33
CA LEU A 775 31.33 16.28 -8.52
C LEU A 775 32.67 16.63 -9.17
N GLY A 776 32.68 17.57 -10.12
CA GLY A 776 33.89 17.96 -10.85
C GLY A 776 35.04 18.49 -9.97
N ILE A 777 34.68 18.95 -8.76
CA ILE A 777 35.60 19.44 -7.72
C ILE A 777 36.04 18.37 -6.72
N ASP A 778 35.45 17.17 -6.76
CA ASP A 778 35.77 16.09 -5.83
C ASP A 778 37.09 15.42 -6.28
N PRO A 779 38.13 15.38 -5.43
CA PRO A 779 39.43 14.79 -5.77
C PRO A 779 39.34 13.32 -6.18
N SER A 780 38.31 12.60 -5.72
CA SER A 780 38.10 11.22 -6.11
C SER A 780 37.81 11.05 -7.61
N LEU A 781 37.46 12.11 -8.34
CA LEU A 781 37.29 12.08 -9.79
C LEU A 781 38.56 11.60 -10.51
N TYR A 782 39.74 12.02 -10.02
CA TYR A 782 41.02 11.66 -10.61
C TYR A 782 41.41 10.19 -10.37
N SER A 783 40.68 9.45 -9.52
CA SER A 783 40.92 8.01 -9.35
C SER A 783 40.42 7.16 -10.52
N TYR A 784 39.54 7.70 -11.38
CA TYR A 784 38.92 6.96 -12.48
C TYR A 784 39.78 6.98 -13.74
N ARG A 785 39.80 5.87 -14.49
CA ARG A 785 40.58 5.77 -15.75
C ARG A 785 39.88 6.50 -16.91
N VAL A 786 38.54 6.42 -16.93
CA VAL A 786 37.69 7.05 -17.94
C VAL A 786 36.79 8.07 -17.25
N ILE A 787 36.84 9.31 -17.72
CA ILE A 787 36.03 10.42 -17.21
C ILE A 787 35.20 10.99 -18.36
N VAL A 788 33.90 11.07 -18.14
CA VAL A 788 32.92 11.63 -19.06
C VAL A 788 32.54 13.02 -18.56
N LEU A 789 32.65 14.01 -19.45
CA LEU A 789 32.37 15.40 -19.20
C LEU A 789 31.13 15.79 -20.02
N PRO A 790 30.03 16.22 -19.37
CA PRO A 790 28.82 16.63 -20.08
C PRO A 790 28.97 17.96 -20.83
N TYR A 791 30.11 18.64 -20.69
CA TYR A 791 30.36 19.97 -21.22
C TYR A 791 31.79 20.08 -21.74
N ASP A 792 32.00 21.05 -22.65
CA ASP A 792 33.32 21.38 -23.18
C ASP A 792 34.19 22.08 -22.13
N THR A 793 35.42 21.58 -21.94
CA THR A 793 36.39 22.10 -20.98
C THR A 793 37.40 23.07 -21.55
N SER A 794 37.40 23.29 -22.87
CA SER A 794 38.30 24.23 -23.55
C SER A 794 38.02 25.69 -23.19
N GLU A 795 36.82 26.00 -22.71
CA GLU A 795 36.46 27.32 -22.18
C GLU A 795 36.83 27.41 -20.69
N GLU A 796 37.88 28.18 -20.34
CA GLU A 796 38.23 28.46 -18.93
C GLU A 796 37.04 29.06 -18.14
N ASN A 797 36.20 29.84 -18.83
CA ASN A 797 35.00 30.47 -18.32
C ASN A 797 33.80 30.15 -19.21
N ARG A 798 32.98 29.17 -18.80
CA ARG A 798 31.74 28.83 -19.49
C ARG A 798 30.62 29.76 -19.03
N THR A 799 29.89 30.36 -19.96
CA THR A 799 28.62 31.03 -19.62
C THR A 799 27.49 30.02 -19.73
N VAL A 800 26.77 29.79 -18.63
CA VAL A 800 25.62 28.90 -18.58
C VAL A 800 24.36 29.72 -18.41
N THR A 801 23.42 29.53 -19.32
CA THR A 801 22.08 30.10 -19.26
C THR A 801 21.09 29.00 -18.91
N ILE A 802 20.37 29.17 -17.82
CA ILE A 802 19.38 28.23 -17.29
C ILE A 802 18.02 28.91 -17.41
N ASP A 803 17.12 28.30 -18.17
CA ASP A 803 15.71 28.67 -18.15
C ASP A 803 15.06 28.07 -16.91
N LEU A 804 14.82 28.88 -15.88
CA LEU A 804 14.18 28.44 -14.65
C LEU A 804 12.76 27.96 -14.88
N LEU A 805 12.02 28.47 -15.88
CA LEU A 805 10.66 27.98 -16.15
C LEU A 805 10.66 26.52 -16.60
N SER A 806 11.74 26.09 -17.26
CA SER A 806 11.97 24.69 -17.61
C SER A 806 12.40 23.82 -16.42
N THR A 807 12.85 24.43 -15.31
CA THR A 807 13.36 23.71 -14.13
C THR A 807 12.24 23.30 -13.17
N PRO A 808 12.47 22.30 -12.31
CA PRO A 808 11.47 21.84 -11.35
C PRO A 808 11.13 22.90 -10.30
N ILE A 809 9.84 23.06 -10.04
CA ILE A 809 9.32 23.89 -8.95
C ILE A 809 9.51 23.17 -7.62
N ALA A 810 10.16 23.84 -6.68
CA ALA A 810 10.40 23.38 -5.32
C ALA A 810 9.23 23.71 -4.37
N PHE A 811 8.55 24.85 -4.57
CA PHE A 811 7.47 25.30 -3.68
C PHE A 811 6.49 26.24 -4.39
N THR A 812 5.21 26.17 -4.02
CA THR A 812 4.17 27.12 -4.45
C THR A 812 3.25 27.50 -3.28
N SER A 813 2.84 28.77 -3.20
CA SER A 813 1.80 29.28 -2.28
C SER A 813 0.84 30.20 -3.04
N GLY A 814 -0.43 30.26 -2.64
CA GLY A 814 -1.46 31.07 -3.27
C GLY A 814 -2.04 30.49 -4.57
N SER A 815 -2.57 31.37 -5.42
CA SER A 815 -3.15 31.09 -6.73
C SER A 815 -2.04 31.13 -7.80
N VAL A 816 -1.60 29.94 -8.19
CA VAL A 816 -0.57 29.71 -9.22
C VAL A 816 -1.15 28.81 -10.29
N ASN A 817 -1.08 29.26 -11.54
CA ASN A 817 -1.42 28.46 -12.72
C ASN A 817 -0.16 28.21 -13.55
N LEU A 818 0.14 26.94 -13.80
CA LEU A 818 1.35 26.52 -14.50
C LEU A 818 0.99 26.13 -15.95
N ASP A 819 1.56 26.84 -16.89
CA ASP A 819 1.55 26.53 -18.32
C ASP A 819 2.92 25.93 -18.70
N SER A 820 3.02 25.24 -19.84
CA SER A 820 4.28 24.62 -20.27
C SER A 820 5.40 25.63 -20.53
N GLU A 821 5.05 26.88 -20.81
CA GLU A 821 5.98 27.95 -21.17
C GLU A 821 5.90 29.17 -20.23
N SER A 822 5.04 29.14 -19.21
CA SER A 822 4.83 30.31 -18.37
C SER A 822 4.18 29.98 -17.03
N VAL A 823 4.31 30.92 -16.08
CA VAL A 823 3.72 30.80 -14.75
C VAL A 823 2.85 32.01 -14.48
N GLU A 824 1.55 31.80 -14.27
CA GLU A 824 0.62 32.84 -13.90
C GLU A 824 0.40 32.87 -12.38
N LEU A 825 0.59 34.03 -11.77
CA LEU A 825 0.45 34.30 -10.34
C LEU A 825 -0.61 35.38 -10.12
N GLY A 826 -1.45 35.21 -9.11
CA GLY A 826 -2.44 36.22 -8.73
C GLY A 826 -3.84 35.65 -8.55
N GLY A 827 -4.69 36.41 -7.87
CA GLY A 827 -6.10 36.10 -7.71
C GLY A 827 -6.84 37.24 -7.03
N ARG A 828 -8.16 37.35 -7.26
CA ARG A 828 -8.99 38.42 -6.67
C ARG A 828 -9.16 38.32 -5.14
N GLN A 829 -8.69 37.25 -4.52
CA GLN A 829 -8.66 37.12 -3.05
C GLN A 829 -7.43 37.86 -2.49
N GLU A 830 -7.63 39.09 -2.04
CA GLU A 830 -6.60 40.08 -1.69
C GLU A 830 -5.67 39.75 -0.49
N ARG A 831 -5.65 38.52 0.04
CA ARG A 831 -5.06 38.23 1.37
C ARG A 831 -3.84 37.31 1.45
N LEU A 832 -3.46 36.59 0.40
CA LEU A 832 -2.28 35.71 0.44
C LEU A 832 -1.30 36.05 -0.68
N GLY A 833 -0.01 36.16 -0.34
CA GLY A 833 1.04 36.33 -1.33
C GLY A 833 1.18 35.08 -2.18
N ASN A 834 1.25 35.24 -3.50
CA ASN A 834 1.39 34.12 -4.43
C ASN A 834 2.87 33.90 -4.67
N ILE A 835 3.40 32.74 -4.26
CA ILE A 835 4.83 32.42 -4.32
C ILE A 835 5.04 31.24 -5.23
N VAL A 836 6.06 31.29 -6.09
CA VAL A 836 6.61 30.14 -6.81
C VAL A 836 8.11 30.14 -6.64
N VAL A 837 8.69 29.00 -6.24
CA VAL A 837 10.12 28.85 -6.01
C VAL A 837 10.60 27.65 -6.82
N TRP A 838 11.67 27.84 -7.57
CA TRP A 838 12.37 26.81 -8.32
C TRP A 838 13.54 26.25 -7.53
N ARG A 839 13.94 25.03 -7.90
CA ARG A 839 15.12 24.39 -7.33
C ARG A 839 16.36 25.26 -7.54
N ASN A 840 17.24 25.31 -6.55
CA ASN A 840 18.56 25.90 -6.70
C ASN A 840 19.37 25.10 -7.74
N PRO A 841 19.73 25.68 -8.91
CA PRO A 841 20.51 24.98 -9.93
C PRO A 841 22.01 24.91 -9.59
N PHE A 842 22.44 25.55 -8.49
CA PHE A 842 23.83 25.69 -8.08
C PHE A 842 24.16 24.73 -6.94
N TYR A 843 25.27 24.00 -7.09
CA TYR A 843 25.90 23.21 -6.01
C TYR A 843 27.05 23.96 -5.35
N LEU A 844 27.76 24.77 -6.13
CA LEU A 844 28.63 25.83 -5.65
C LEU A 844 28.11 27.15 -6.20
N PHE A 845 28.10 28.18 -5.36
CA PHE A 845 27.67 29.49 -5.81
C PHE A 845 28.67 30.06 -6.82
N PRO A 846 28.20 30.51 -7.98
CA PRO A 846 29.05 31.21 -8.92
C PRO A 846 29.43 32.59 -8.37
N GLU A 847 30.49 33.19 -8.92
CA GLU A 847 30.96 34.52 -8.51
C GLU A 847 29.93 35.61 -8.78
N ALA A 848 29.21 35.47 -9.90
CA ALA A 848 28.14 36.37 -10.28
C ALA A 848 26.99 35.63 -10.98
N ILE A 849 25.78 36.14 -10.80
CA ILE A 849 24.57 35.67 -11.50
C ILE A 849 23.85 36.87 -12.08
N ASN A 850 23.57 36.82 -13.37
CA ASN A 850 22.61 37.70 -14.01
C ASN A 850 21.28 36.95 -14.13
N VAL A 851 20.21 37.54 -13.63
CA VAL A 851 18.86 36.99 -13.77
C VAL A 851 18.04 37.92 -14.63
N THR A 852 17.32 37.37 -15.60
CA THR A 852 16.39 38.12 -16.43
C THR A 852 15.01 37.52 -16.25
N VAL A 853 14.07 38.33 -15.78
CA VAL A 853 12.67 37.93 -15.57
C VAL A 853 11.79 38.80 -16.45
N ARG A 854 11.10 38.20 -17.41
CA ARG A 854 10.07 38.86 -18.22
C ARG A 854 8.70 38.47 -17.67
N PHE A 855 7.91 39.45 -17.24
CA PHE A 855 6.56 39.23 -16.73
C PHE A 855 5.56 40.20 -17.32
N GLU A 856 4.35 39.71 -17.57
CA GLU A 856 3.22 40.46 -18.10
C GLU A 856 2.23 40.75 -16.97
N VAL A 857 1.97 42.01 -16.67
CA VAL A 857 0.88 42.39 -15.77
C VAL A 857 -0.41 42.47 -16.59
N ARG A 858 -1.33 41.54 -16.32
CA ARG A 858 -2.63 41.45 -17.01
C ARG A 858 -3.71 42.22 -16.29
N GLU A 859 -3.82 42.00 -14.98
CA GLU A 859 -4.85 42.61 -14.14
C GLU A 859 -4.25 43.02 -12.78
N TYR A 860 -4.59 44.23 -12.32
CA TYR A 860 -4.12 44.78 -11.05
C TYR A 860 -5.16 45.73 -10.45
N ASN A 861 -5.07 45.99 -9.15
CA ASN A 861 -5.90 46.98 -8.48
C ASN A 861 -5.13 48.32 -8.39
N PRO A 862 -5.51 49.36 -9.16
CA PRO A 862 -4.76 50.61 -9.17
C PRO A 862 -4.87 51.41 -7.87
N LYS A 863 -5.88 51.13 -7.03
CA LYS A 863 -6.10 51.83 -5.75
C LYS A 863 -5.21 51.33 -4.62
N VAL A 864 -4.44 50.26 -4.85
CA VAL A 864 -3.52 49.71 -3.87
C VAL A 864 -2.13 49.61 -4.46
N LEU A 865 -1.15 49.44 -3.60
CA LEU A 865 0.22 49.15 -3.99
C LEU A 865 0.31 47.70 -4.47
N ASN A 866 0.87 47.48 -5.66
CA ASN A 866 1.04 46.15 -6.25
C ASN A 866 2.52 45.80 -6.28
N TYR A 867 2.86 44.55 -5.99
CA TYR A 867 4.25 44.16 -5.81
C TYR A 867 4.63 42.91 -6.59
N PHE A 868 5.75 42.99 -7.28
CA PHE A 868 6.41 41.86 -7.91
C PHE A 868 7.77 41.68 -7.26
N TYR A 869 8.03 40.50 -6.71
CA TYR A 869 9.23 40.17 -5.97
C TYR A 869 10.01 39.06 -6.66
N PHE A 870 11.32 39.24 -6.78
CA PHE A 870 12.26 38.18 -7.04
C PHE A 870 12.83 37.68 -5.72
N ILE A 871 12.53 36.42 -5.39
CA ILE A 871 13.06 35.75 -4.20
C ILE A 871 14.42 35.18 -4.56
N TYR A 872 15.46 35.64 -3.87
CA TYR A 872 16.83 35.21 -4.15
C TYR A 872 17.40 34.30 -3.07
N ASP A 873 16.72 34.11 -1.92
CA ASP A 873 17.15 33.22 -0.83
C ASP A 873 15.93 32.64 -0.09
N PHE A 874 15.33 31.58 -0.62
CA PHE A 874 14.16 30.92 -0.01
C PHE A 874 14.54 29.73 0.87
N LYS A 875 14.09 29.71 2.13
CA LYS A 875 14.20 28.54 3.03
C LYS A 875 12.84 27.92 3.32
N ASP A 876 11.88 28.76 3.68
CA ASP A 876 10.47 28.41 3.90
C ASP A 876 9.61 29.68 3.79
N GLU A 877 8.28 29.53 3.82
CA GLU A 877 7.32 30.65 3.71
C GLU A 877 7.46 31.69 4.85
N GLY A 878 8.06 31.32 5.98
CA GLY A 878 8.37 32.22 7.08
C GLY A 878 9.74 32.88 6.99
N ASN A 879 10.66 32.35 6.19
CA ASN A 879 12.08 32.71 6.20
C ASN A 879 12.66 32.77 4.77
N TYR A 880 12.71 33.96 4.19
CA TYR A 880 13.30 34.16 2.87
C TYR A 880 13.70 35.61 2.62
N ARG A 881 14.50 35.84 1.58
CA ARG A 881 14.91 37.18 1.14
C ARG A 881 14.49 37.44 -0.29
N TYR A 882 14.08 38.67 -0.56
CA TYR A 882 13.61 39.06 -1.87
C TYR A 882 13.97 40.50 -2.20
N VAL A 883 14.03 40.79 -3.49
CA VAL A 883 14.04 42.16 -4.02
C VAL A 883 12.76 42.38 -4.81
N GLY A 884 12.11 43.50 -4.58
CA GLY A 884 10.79 43.80 -5.10
C GLY A 884 10.71 45.10 -5.85
N VAL A 885 9.87 45.12 -6.88
CA VAL A 885 9.35 46.34 -7.49
C VAL A 885 7.92 46.57 -7.02
N MET A 886 7.64 47.81 -6.60
CA MET A 886 6.33 48.27 -6.14
C MET A 886 5.77 49.28 -7.14
N PHE A 887 4.56 49.03 -7.61
CA PHE A 887 3.81 49.89 -8.51
C PHE A 887 2.74 50.66 -7.73
N THR A 888 2.66 51.97 -7.97
CA THR A 888 1.69 52.88 -7.34
C THR A 888 0.59 53.30 -8.32
N GLU A 889 -0.48 53.90 -7.80
CA GLU A 889 -1.57 54.50 -8.59
C GLU A 889 -1.08 55.59 -9.57
N GLN A 890 0.03 56.26 -9.24
CA GLN A 890 0.62 57.34 -10.04
C GLN A 890 1.65 56.82 -11.07
N ASN A 891 1.66 55.53 -11.37
CA ASN A 891 2.65 54.84 -12.19
C ASN A 891 4.12 55.06 -11.74
N LYS A 892 4.33 55.43 -10.48
CA LYS A 892 5.67 55.49 -9.87
C LYS A 892 6.11 54.09 -9.49
N VAL A 893 7.36 53.77 -9.79
CA VAL A 893 7.97 52.48 -9.43
C VAL A 893 9.03 52.70 -8.35
N TYR A 894 8.93 51.92 -7.28
CA TYR A 894 9.92 51.87 -6.21
C TYR A 894 10.53 50.48 -6.10
N MET A 895 11.76 50.42 -5.62
CA MET A 895 12.47 49.17 -5.38
C MET A 895 12.89 49.02 -3.92
N LEU A 896 12.77 47.79 -3.42
CA LEU A 896 13.03 47.46 -2.02
C LEU A 896 13.66 46.09 -1.92
N ASN A 897 14.60 45.94 -0.98
CA ASN A 897 15.21 44.66 -0.63
C ASN A 897 14.78 44.28 0.78
N CYS A 898 14.23 43.08 0.97
CA CYS A 898 13.66 42.67 2.26
C CYS A 898 14.11 41.28 2.71
N LEU A 899 14.19 41.14 4.02
CA LEU A 899 14.37 39.90 4.75
C LEU A 899 13.05 39.57 5.48
N VAL A 900 12.48 38.40 5.20
CA VAL A 900 11.37 37.83 5.96
C VAL A 900 11.93 36.86 6.98
N THR A 901 11.61 37.05 8.27
CA THR A 901 11.94 36.11 9.35
C THR A 901 10.71 35.85 10.20
N ASN A 902 10.38 34.56 10.38
CA ASN A 902 9.16 34.11 11.05
C ASN A 902 7.89 34.83 10.54
N GLY A 903 7.80 35.05 9.22
CA GLY A 903 6.67 35.70 8.56
C GLY A 903 6.63 37.24 8.66
N LYS A 904 7.59 37.87 9.35
CA LYS A 904 7.71 39.34 9.44
C LYS A 904 8.75 39.86 8.46
N ALA A 905 8.40 40.87 7.66
CA ALA A 905 9.28 41.47 6.67
C ALA A 905 10.03 42.69 7.21
N TYR A 906 11.32 42.76 6.93
CA TYR A 906 12.24 43.85 7.28
C TYR A 906 12.91 44.34 6.00
N CYS A 907 12.68 45.58 5.60
CA CYS A 907 13.09 46.12 4.29
C CYS A 907 14.11 47.24 4.41
N ILE A 908 15.06 47.30 3.47
CA ILE A 908 16.09 48.33 3.39
C ILE A 908 16.15 48.90 1.95
N PRO A 909 15.97 50.22 1.76
CA PRO A 909 15.52 51.19 2.76
C PRO A 909 14.08 50.92 3.21
N ALA A 910 13.65 51.58 4.29
CA ALA A 910 12.26 51.49 4.74
C ALA A 910 11.28 51.94 3.65
N TRP A 911 10.02 51.52 3.78
CA TRP A 911 8.95 51.87 2.84
C TRP A 911 8.91 53.39 2.57
N PRO A 912 8.74 53.84 1.31
CA PRO A 912 8.32 53.08 0.11
C PRO A 912 9.45 52.42 -0.70
N GLY A 913 10.72 52.55 -0.30
CA GLY A 913 11.86 52.06 -1.07
C GLY A 913 12.59 53.15 -1.87
N ILE A 914 13.45 52.75 -2.80
CA ILE A 914 14.22 53.63 -3.70
C ILE A 914 13.39 53.90 -4.96
N PHE A 915 13.15 55.17 -5.29
CA PHE A 915 12.41 55.55 -6.50
C PHE A 915 13.23 55.26 -7.76
N LEU A 916 12.66 54.48 -8.70
CA LEU A 916 13.32 54.11 -9.97
C LEU A 916 12.97 55.05 -11.12
N GLY A 917 11.75 55.58 -11.11
CA GLY A 917 11.18 56.39 -12.18
C GLY A 917 9.68 56.16 -12.35
N ASN A 918 9.14 56.73 -13.42
CA ASN A 918 7.74 56.56 -13.82
C ASN A 918 7.66 55.64 -15.04
N ILE A 919 6.59 54.84 -15.12
CA ILE A 919 6.27 54.03 -16.31
C ILE A 919 5.02 54.57 -17.00
N ASP A 920 4.86 54.29 -18.29
CA ASP A 920 3.68 54.75 -19.04
C ASP A 920 2.41 54.02 -18.59
N ARG A 921 2.50 52.70 -18.36
CA ARG A 921 1.40 51.85 -17.90
C ARG A 921 1.93 50.73 -17.01
N VAL A 922 1.17 50.36 -15.98
CA VAL A 922 1.44 49.20 -15.11
C VAL A 922 1.05 47.89 -15.79
N THR A 923 0.12 47.90 -16.75
CA THR A 923 -0.25 46.73 -17.55
C THR A 923 0.66 46.60 -18.76
N GLY A 924 0.97 45.36 -19.14
CA GLY A 924 1.87 45.04 -20.24
C GLY A 924 3.09 44.22 -19.80
N ASP A 925 4.06 44.11 -20.71
CA ASP A 925 5.30 43.37 -20.48
C ASP A 925 6.34 44.24 -19.78
N HIS A 926 6.95 43.68 -18.74
CA HIS A 926 8.05 44.27 -18.00
C HIS A 926 9.26 43.32 -17.98
N LEU A 927 10.45 43.90 -18.02
CA LEU A 927 11.72 43.19 -17.96
C LEU A 927 12.50 43.58 -16.71
N LEU A 928 12.59 42.65 -15.76
CA LEU A 928 13.41 42.80 -14.56
C LEU A 928 14.75 42.09 -14.76
N ASN A 929 15.82 42.87 -14.83
CA ASN A 929 17.18 42.32 -14.82
C ASN A 929 17.81 42.50 -13.45
N LEU A 930 18.40 41.43 -12.94
CA LEU A 930 19.13 41.40 -11.67
C LEU A 930 20.57 40.96 -11.95
N SER A 931 21.52 41.53 -11.22
CA SER A 931 22.94 41.18 -11.28
C SER A 931 23.43 41.01 -9.84
N PHE A 932 23.64 39.77 -9.44
CA PHE A 932 24.22 39.37 -8.17
C PHE A 932 25.73 39.28 -8.32
N ASN A 933 26.47 39.98 -7.47
CA ASN A 933 27.91 39.81 -7.28
C ASN A 933 28.15 39.32 -5.85
N PHE A 934 28.40 38.02 -5.70
CA PHE A 934 28.51 37.39 -4.38
C PHE A 934 29.78 37.82 -3.64
N SER A 935 30.88 38.02 -4.36
CA SER A 935 32.14 38.52 -3.76
C SER A 935 31.99 39.91 -3.15
N LYS A 936 31.21 40.79 -3.79
CA LYS A 936 30.94 42.15 -3.31
C LYS A 936 29.72 42.24 -2.41
N ARG A 937 28.98 41.12 -2.25
CA ARG A 937 27.69 41.08 -1.56
C ARG A 937 26.71 42.12 -2.12
N GLU A 938 26.72 42.32 -3.44
CA GLU A 938 25.96 43.36 -4.10
C GLU A 938 24.89 42.75 -5.02
N LEU A 939 23.66 43.24 -4.91
CA LEU A 939 22.55 42.92 -5.80
C LEU A 939 22.11 44.19 -6.52
N CYS A 940 22.42 44.27 -7.81
CA CYS A 940 21.93 45.34 -8.66
C CYS A 940 20.70 44.90 -9.44
N THR A 941 19.77 45.81 -9.65
CA THR A 941 18.51 45.52 -10.36
C THR A 941 18.06 46.71 -11.20
N THR A 942 17.46 46.41 -12.34
CA THR A 942 16.87 47.36 -13.29
C THR A 942 15.52 46.82 -13.75
N LEU A 943 14.51 47.69 -13.82
CA LEU A 943 13.21 47.38 -14.42
C LEU A 943 13.08 48.20 -15.70
N ASP A 944 12.85 47.54 -16.84
CA ASP A 944 12.73 48.17 -18.15
C ASP A 944 13.92 49.11 -18.44
N ALA A 945 13.65 50.37 -18.83
CA ALA A 945 14.66 51.41 -19.03
C ALA A 945 14.87 52.32 -17.79
N LEU A 946 14.38 51.93 -16.62
CA LEU A 946 14.48 52.73 -15.39
C LEU A 946 15.87 52.66 -14.74
N ASN A 947 16.10 53.54 -13.76
CA ASN A 947 17.39 53.66 -13.08
C ASN A 947 17.82 52.36 -12.40
N ARG A 948 19.10 51.97 -12.60
CA ARG A 948 19.73 50.86 -11.89
C ARG A 948 19.90 51.20 -10.41
N THR A 949 19.53 50.27 -9.53
CA THR A 949 19.74 50.40 -8.09
C THR A 949 20.47 49.17 -7.56
N CYS A 950 21.37 49.36 -6.60
CA CYS A 950 22.14 48.28 -5.99
C CYS A 950 21.93 48.23 -4.47
N PHE A 951 21.85 47.01 -3.93
CA PHE A 951 21.67 46.73 -2.51
C PHE A 951 22.84 45.89 -2.01
N ASN A 952 23.29 46.15 -0.79
CA ASN A 952 24.15 45.21 -0.07
C ASN A 952 23.28 44.06 0.45
N ILE A 953 23.60 42.82 0.09
CA ILE A 953 22.83 41.62 0.39
C ILE A 953 23.66 40.61 1.17
N SER A 954 22.99 39.87 2.06
CA SER A 954 23.49 38.58 2.53
C SER A 954 22.63 37.49 1.90
N PHE A 955 23.29 36.42 1.47
CA PHE A 955 22.66 35.27 0.85
C PHE A 955 23.15 34.02 1.58
N SER A 956 22.24 33.11 1.88
CA SER A 956 22.50 31.95 2.73
C SER A 956 22.20 30.61 2.06
N GLY A 957 22.19 30.58 0.73
CA GLY A 957 22.13 29.35 -0.05
C GLY A 957 20.73 28.83 -0.38
N GLY A 958 19.68 29.61 -0.13
CA GLY A 958 18.30 29.23 -0.39
C GLY A 958 17.94 29.10 -1.87
N SER A 959 16.71 28.65 -2.12
CA SER A 959 16.16 28.49 -3.47
C SER A 959 15.72 29.84 -4.06
N ILE A 960 15.52 29.89 -5.38
CA ILE A 960 15.20 31.12 -6.13
C ILE A 960 13.73 31.08 -6.56
N GLY A 961 13.03 32.21 -6.54
CA GLY A 961 11.61 32.25 -6.81
C GLY A 961 11.09 33.61 -7.26
N VAL A 962 9.78 33.66 -7.46
CA VAL A 962 9.02 34.90 -7.65
C VAL A 962 7.86 34.93 -6.66
N ARG A 963 7.50 36.13 -6.22
CA ARG A 963 6.30 36.35 -5.42
C ARG A 963 5.53 37.54 -5.96
N VAL A 964 4.22 37.44 -5.94
CA VAL A 964 3.31 38.48 -6.39
C VAL A 964 2.30 38.77 -5.30
N ASP A 965 2.23 40.05 -4.89
CA ASP A 965 1.24 40.52 -3.93
C ASP A 965 0.32 41.56 -4.58
N ARG A 966 -0.98 41.43 -4.30
CA ARG A 966 -2.05 42.39 -4.64
C ARG A 966 -2.35 42.59 -6.12
N PHE A 967 -1.55 42.04 -7.02
CA PHE A 967 -1.96 41.85 -8.41
C PHE A 967 -3.07 40.80 -8.52
N TRP A 968 -3.99 41.02 -9.46
CA TRP A 968 -5.04 40.05 -9.77
C TRP A 968 -4.53 38.97 -10.74
N ALA A 969 -3.67 39.33 -11.70
CA ALA A 969 -3.03 38.37 -12.61
C ALA A 969 -1.69 38.91 -13.16
N VAL A 970 -0.62 38.16 -12.98
CA VAL A 970 0.72 38.38 -13.53
C VAL A 970 1.22 37.10 -14.18
N LYS A 971 1.61 37.16 -15.44
CA LYS A 971 2.14 36.01 -16.20
C LYS A 971 3.65 36.16 -16.38
N VAL A 972 4.45 35.34 -15.72
CA VAL A 972 5.90 35.23 -15.94
C VAL A 972 6.13 34.43 -17.23
N LYS A 973 6.68 35.07 -18.25
CA LYS A 973 6.91 34.52 -19.59
C LYS A 973 8.30 33.94 -19.76
N GLU A 974 9.31 34.57 -19.15
CA GLU A 974 10.70 34.13 -19.25
C GLU A 974 11.40 34.34 -17.91
N MET A 975 12.27 33.39 -17.54
CA MET A 975 13.09 33.52 -16.34
C MET A 975 14.44 32.85 -16.56
N PHE A 976 15.43 33.62 -17.00
CA PHE A 976 16.76 33.11 -17.29
C PHE A 976 17.74 33.46 -16.19
N ILE A 977 18.56 32.49 -15.82
CA ILE A 977 19.74 32.68 -14.99
C ILE A 977 20.95 32.50 -15.90
N THR A 978 21.74 33.55 -16.07
CA THR A 978 23.02 33.51 -16.76
C THR A 978 24.15 33.66 -15.77
N THR A 979 25.05 32.70 -15.73
CA THR A 979 26.21 32.74 -14.82
C THR A 979 27.48 32.35 -15.55
N ARG A 980 28.62 32.86 -15.08
CA ARG A 980 29.95 32.41 -15.50
C ARG A 980 30.46 31.38 -14.51
N ILE A 981 30.80 30.22 -15.03
CA ILE A 981 31.34 29.11 -14.26
C ILE A 981 32.78 28.92 -14.70
N ARG A 982 33.70 28.94 -13.73
CA ARG A 982 35.08 28.53 -13.96
C ARG A 982 35.15 27.03 -14.10
N ASN A 983 35.97 26.53 -15.02
CA ASN A 983 36.28 25.11 -15.04
C ASN A 983 37.15 24.76 -13.81
N TYR A 984 36.68 23.81 -13.00
CA TYR A 984 37.41 23.37 -11.79
C TYR A 984 38.24 22.10 -12.05
N LEU A 985 38.19 21.55 -13.26
CA LEU A 985 38.99 20.40 -13.62
C LEU A 985 40.42 20.84 -13.93
N ASN A 986 41.39 20.21 -13.27
CA ASN A 986 42.79 20.38 -13.61
C ASN A 986 43.11 19.50 -14.84
N LEU A 987 42.93 20.08 -16.03
CA LEU A 987 43.17 19.39 -17.30
C LEU A 987 44.62 18.92 -17.46
N GLU A 988 45.59 19.69 -16.95
CA GLU A 988 47.01 19.32 -17.02
C GLU A 988 47.31 18.08 -16.19
N ARG A 989 46.70 17.96 -15.00
CA ARG A 989 46.77 16.74 -14.20
C ARG A 989 46.16 15.55 -14.92
N LEU A 990 45.02 15.73 -15.58
CA LEU A 990 44.35 14.66 -16.34
C LEU A 990 45.19 14.17 -17.53
N LYS A 991 45.85 15.09 -18.24
CA LYS A 991 46.81 14.78 -19.31
C LYS A 991 48.03 14.06 -18.76
N ALA A 992 48.61 14.54 -17.67
CA ALA A 992 49.80 13.95 -17.03
C ALA A 992 49.56 12.52 -16.54
N GLU A 993 48.35 12.22 -16.05
CA GLU A 993 47.98 10.89 -15.56
C GLU A 993 47.47 9.92 -16.65
N ASN A 994 47.56 10.29 -17.94
CA ASN A 994 47.13 9.49 -19.10
C ASN A 994 45.69 8.92 -18.98
N ARG A 995 44.75 9.78 -18.54
CA ARG A 995 43.33 9.43 -18.38
C ARG A 995 42.58 9.60 -19.71
N THR A 996 41.58 8.75 -19.95
CA THR A 996 40.69 8.92 -21.12
C THR A 996 39.58 9.90 -20.77
N LEU A 997 39.53 11.03 -21.49
CA LEU A 997 38.48 12.02 -21.38
C LEU A 997 37.50 11.89 -22.54
N ILE A 998 36.21 11.78 -22.21
CA ILE A 998 35.11 11.79 -23.20
C ILE A 998 34.31 13.05 -22.95
N VAL A 999 34.24 13.93 -23.95
CA VAL A 999 33.58 15.23 -23.84
C VAL A 999 32.35 15.25 -24.73
N PHE A 1000 31.18 15.58 -24.19
CA PHE A 1000 29.98 15.79 -24.99
C PHE A 1000 30.00 17.20 -25.60
N GLN A 1001 30.55 17.31 -26.81
CA GLN A 1001 30.54 18.54 -27.60
C GLN A 1001 29.25 18.69 -28.43
N ARG A 1002 28.74 19.93 -28.53
CA ARG A 1002 27.67 20.31 -29.50
C ARG A 1002 28.22 20.76 -30.86
N LYS A 1003 29.53 20.97 -31.01
CA LYS A 1003 30.17 21.41 -32.27
C LYS A 1003 31.50 20.67 -32.50
N PRO A 1004 31.82 20.23 -33.72
CA PRO A 1004 33.10 19.61 -34.03
C PRO A 1004 34.24 20.64 -33.95
N VAL A 1005 35.31 20.32 -33.23
CA VAL A 1005 36.56 21.11 -33.20
C VAL A 1005 37.65 20.37 -33.96
N THR A 1006 38.38 21.11 -34.81
CA THR A 1006 39.50 20.64 -35.60
C THR A 1006 40.68 20.23 -34.72
N ASN A 1007 41.23 19.05 -35.00
CA ASN A 1007 42.34 18.37 -34.33
C ASN A 1007 43.50 19.28 -33.90
N GLU A 1008 43.73 19.35 -32.59
CA GLU A 1008 45.07 19.58 -32.02
C GLU A 1008 45.37 18.54 -30.94
N THR A 1009 46.64 18.15 -30.90
CA THR A 1009 47.13 16.84 -30.44
C THR A 1009 47.17 16.65 -28.93
N GLY A 1010 46.40 15.65 -28.51
CA GLY A 1010 46.35 14.88 -27.26
C GLY A 1010 45.18 13.89 -27.46
N GLU A 1011 45.16 12.67 -26.92
CA GLU A 1011 44.05 11.71 -27.17
C GLU A 1011 42.71 12.13 -26.50
N ILE A 1012 42.24 13.34 -26.76
CA ILE A 1012 40.85 13.76 -26.55
C ILE A 1012 40.09 13.24 -27.77
N ARG A 1013 39.33 12.17 -27.58
CA ARG A 1013 38.50 11.60 -28.64
C ARG A 1013 37.19 12.40 -28.72
N TYR A 1014 37.13 13.31 -29.68
CA TYR A 1014 35.91 14.04 -30.04
C TYR A 1014 35.03 13.13 -30.91
N GLY A 1015 33.85 12.76 -30.42
CA GLY A 1015 32.97 11.80 -31.10
C GLY A 1015 31.85 12.47 -31.88
N GLU A 1016 31.84 12.29 -33.21
CA GLU A 1016 30.75 12.76 -34.10
C GLU A 1016 29.47 11.91 -34.00
N ASN A 1017 29.50 10.75 -33.32
CA ASN A 1017 28.31 9.92 -33.13
C ASN A 1017 28.39 9.11 -31.82
N LEU A 1018 27.60 9.54 -30.84
CA LEU A 1018 27.53 9.02 -29.46
C LEU A 1018 27.29 7.50 -29.36
N THR A 1019 26.54 6.94 -30.31
CA THR A 1019 26.20 5.51 -30.37
C THR A 1019 27.43 4.64 -30.64
N ILE A 1020 28.32 5.10 -31.53
CA ILE A 1020 29.55 4.40 -31.91
C ILE A 1020 30.53 4.34 -30.72
N TYR A 1021 30.56 5.37 -29.88
CA TYR A 1021 31.41 5.38 -28.68
C TYR A 1021 30.89 4.49 -27.56
N GLY A 1022 29.56 4.39 -27.40
CA GLY A 1022 28.96 3.40 -26.50
C GLY A 1022 29.41 1.99 -26.88
N GLU A 1023 29.38 1.66 -28.17
CA GLU A 1023 29.88 0.38 -28.70
C GLU A 1023 31.39 0.20 -28.49
N GLN A 1024 32.22 1.22 -28.69
CA GLN A 1024 33.67 1.16 -28.42
C GLN A 1024 34.01 0.97 -26.93
N ILE A 1025 33.24 1.57 -26.01
CA ILE A 1025 33.38 1.33 -24.56
C ILE A 1025 32.98 -0.10 -24.22
N LEU A 1026 31.97 -0.65 -24.91
CA LEU A 1026 31.49 -2.02 -24.75
C LEU A 1026 32.46 -3.07 -25.36
N ASP A 1027 33.13 -2.77 -26.46
CA ASP A 1027 34.12 -3.67 -27.10
C ASP A 1027 35.40 -3.81 -26.27
N ASN A 1028 35.71 -2.83 -25.43
CA ASN A 1028 36.86 -2.87 -24.52
C ASN A 1028 36.61 -3.67 -23.23
N LYS A 1029 35.57 -4.53 -23.19
CA LYS A 1029 35.10 -5.32 -22.03
C LYS A 1029 36.05 -6.43 -21.54
N THR A 1030 37.29 -6.52 -22.04
CA THR A 1030 38.21 -7.62 -21.69
C THR A 1030 38.75 -7.58 -20.27
N HIS A 1031 38.52 -6.52 -19.50
CA HIS A 1031 38.84 -6.50 -18.08
C HIS A 1031 37.75 -5.79 -17.31
N ILE A 1032 37.02 -6.51 -16.45
CA ILE A 1032 36.70 -6.11 -15.07
C ILE A 1032 36.04 -7.31 -14.38
N ASN A 1033 36.84 -7.97 -13.54
CA ASN A 1033 36.41 -8.97 -12.58
C ASN A 1033 35.93 -8.23 -11.31
N SER A 1034 34.96 -7.31 -11.42
CA SER A 1034 34.40 -6.65 -10.25
C SER A 1034 33.37 -7.55 -9.60
N THR A 1035 33.63 -7.96 -8.36
CA THR A 1035 32.70 -8.66 -7.45
C THR A 1035 31.43 -7.86 -7.12
N PHE A 1036 31.28 -6.65 -7.65
CA PHE A 1036 30.10 -5.83 -7.51
C PHE A 1036 28.98 -6.38 -8.40
N ILE A 1037 27.91 -6.86 -7.78
CA ILE A 1037 26.68 -7.33 -8.44
C ILE A 1037 25.71 -6.14 -8.43
N PRO A 1038 25.54 -5.41 -9.56
CA PRO A 1038 24.66 -4.24 -9.60
C PRO A 1038 23.24 -4.56 -9.14
N GLU A 1039 22.75 -5.76 -9.45
CA GLU A 1039 21.43 -6.26 -9.04
C GLU A 1039 21.27 -6.28 -7.51
N ARG A 1040 22.34 -6.65 -6.78
CA ARG A 1040 22.35 -6.61 -5.31
C ARG A 1040 22.24 -5.17 -4.82
N TYR A 1041 23.01 -4.25 -5.41
CA TYR A 1041 22.99 -2.83 -5.03
C TYR A 1041 21.64 -2.15 -5.32
N TYR A 1042 21.00 -2.44 -6.45
CA TYR A 1042 19.67 -1.88 -6.77
C TYR A 1042 18.54 -2.54 -5.98
N SER A 1043 18.69 -3.83 -5.64
CA SER A 1043 17.80 -4.44 -4.66
C SER A 1043 17.89 -3.66 -3.34
N GLU A 1044 19.11 -3.42 -2.82
CA GLU A 1044 19.34 -2.63 -1.61
C GLU A 1044 18.70 -1.24 -1.70
N ILE A 1045 18.91 -0.49 -2.78
CA ILE A 1045 18.31 0.82 -3.00
C ILE A 1045 16.78 0.81 -2.86
N ASN A 1046 16.10 -0.19 -3.46
CA ASN A 1046 14.65 -0.33 -3.38
C ASN A 1046 14.16 -0.72 -1.96
N TYR A 1047 15.08 -1.08 -1.07
CA TYR A 1047 14.84 -1.42 0.33
C TYR A 1047 15.46 -0.42 1.32
N ALA A 1048 15.82 0.80 0.87
CA ALA A 1048 16.13 1.87 1.81
C ALA A 1048 15.03 1.90 2.87
N ASN A 1049 15.40 1.61 4.12
CA ASN A 1049 14.43 1.39 5.18
C ASN A 1049 14.01 2.73 5.81
N LEU A 1050 14.51 3.86 5.31
CA LEU A 1050 14.01 5.19 5.59
C LEU A 1050 14.09 6.07 4.34
N VAL A 1051 12.97 6.72 4.01
CA VAL A 1051 12.88 7.82 3.05
C VAL A 1051 12.29 9.02 3.77
N ALA A 1052 12.98 10.15 3.80
CA ALA A 1052 12.55 11.34 4.54
C ALA A 1052 12.87 12.64 3.80
N SER A 1053 12.15 13.72 4.10
CA SER A 1053 12.48 15.06 3.59
C SER A 1053 13.66 15.70 4.33
N ASN A 1054 13.76 15.48 5.63
CA ASN A 1054 14.70 16.21 6.48
C ASN A 1054 15.06 15.39 7.72
N ILE A 1055 16.34 15.37 8.10
CA ILE A 1055 16.80 14.70 9.32
C ILE A 1055 17.71 15.64 10.10
N THR A 1056 17.35 15.91 11.36
CA THR A 1056 18.21 16.60 12.31
C THR A 1056 18.88 15.59 13.23
N PHE A 1057 20.21 15.53 13.18
CA PHE A 1057 21.05 14.71 14.04
C PHE A 1057 21.59 15.52 15.23
N TYR A 1058 21.70 14.87 16.39
CA TYR A 1058 22.32 15.41 17.60
C TYR A 1058 23.44 14.47 18.06
N ASN A 1059 24.58 15.05 18.42
CA ASN A 1059 25.81 14.33 18.76
C ASN A 1059 26.17 13.33 17.65
N LEU A 1060 26.37 13.87 16.45
CA LEU A 1060 26.61 13.11 15.24
C LEU A 1060 28.10 12.81 15.07
N SER A 1061 28.43 11.55 14.82
CA SER A 1061 29.69 11.14 14.20
C SER A 1061 29.42 10.81 12.74
N LEU A 1062 30.13 11.46 11.82
CA LEU A 1062 30.02 11.28 10.39
C LEU A 1062 31.30 10.62 9.89
N THR A 1063 31.14 9.58 9.07
CA THR A 1063 32.22 8.81 8.49
C THR A 1063 32.10 8.87 6.95
N ALA A 1064 33.11 9.41 6.27
CA ALA A 1064 33.14 9.58 4.80
C ALA A 1064 34.57 9.51 4.23
N SER A 1065 34.74 9.42 2.91
CA SER A 1065 36.08 9.45 2.28
C SER A 1065 36.74 10.83 2.35
N ASN A 1066 35.94 11.86 2.08
CA ASN A 1066 36.30 13.26 2.07
C ASN A 1066 35.06 14.09 2.39
N LEU A 1067 35.27 15.35 2.78
CA LEU A 1067 34.20 16.33 2.99
C LEU A 1067 34.50 17.57 2.19
N LEU A 1068 33.53 18.00 1.40
CA LEU A 1068 33.54 19.35 0.84
C LEU A 1068 32.75 20.26 1.78
N VAL A 1069 33.39 21.30 2.30
CA VAL A 1069 32.78 22.26 3.21
C VAL A 1069 32.65 23.61 2.51
N ILE A 1070 31.45 24.16 2.48
CA ILE A 1070 31.12 25.45 1.87
C ILE A 1070 30.70 26.38 3.00
N PRO A 1071 31.51 27.39 3.36
CA PRO A 1071 31.13 28.38 4.36
C PRO A 1071 29.86 29.14 3.91
N LEU A 1072 28.86 29.25 4.80
CA LEU A 1072 27.68 30.09 4.58
C LEU A 1072 27.84 31.48 5.22
N ASP A 1073 28.74 31.58 6.20
CA ASP A 1073 29.15 32.79 6.92
C ASP A 1073 30.68 32.77 7.16
N SER A 1074 31.21 33.72 7.93
CA SER A 1074 32.63 33.70 8.36
C SER A 1074 32.94 32.41 9.12
N LEU A 1075 33.98 31.70 8.70
CA LEU A 1075 34.37 30.42 9.30
C LEU A 1075 35.58 30.63 10.22
N ARG A 1076 35.47 30.21 11.48
CA ARG A 1076 36.59 30.18 12.42
C ARG A 1076 37.15 28.77 12.48
N VAL A 1077 38.45 28.63 12.27
CA VAL A 1077 39.15 27.34 12.38
C VAL A 1077 40.12 27.41 13.54
N TYR A 1078 39.95 26.49 14.49
CA TYR A 1078 40.83 26.34 15.63
C TYR A 1078 41.75 25.15 15.37
N GLN A 1079 43.06 25.41 15.42
CA GLN A 1079 44.13 24.44 15.23
C GLN A 1079 45.16 24.67 16.34
N HIS A 1080 45.23 23.77 17.33
CA HIS A 1080 46.22 23.77 18.43
C HIS A 1080 46.75 25.17 18.85
N ASN A 1081 45.97 25.89 19.67
CA ASN A 1081 46.23 27.27 20.16
C ASN A 1081 46.24 28.39 19.10
N LYS A 1082 45.97 28.11 17.82
CA LYS A 1082 45.78 29.13 16.78
C LYS A 1082 44.31 29.21 16.35
N ILE A 1083 43.79 30.43 16.24
CA ILE A 1083 42.47 30.72 15.69
C ILE A 1083 42.68 31.42 14.36
N GLN A 1084 42.15 30.86 13.27
CA GLN A 1084 42.15 31.49 11.96
C GLN A 1084 40.73 31.88 11.60
N ASN A 1085 40.49 33.17 11.38
CA ASN A 1085 39.22 33.68 10.87
C ASN A 1085 39.29 33.73 9.33
N LEU A 1086 38.61 32.78 8.70
CA LEU A 1086 38.54 32.65 7.26
C LEU A 1086 37.32 33.42 6.73
N THR A 1087 37.55 34.54 6.06
CA THR A 1087 36.49 35.47 5.60
C THR A 1087 36.28 35.51 4.09
N SER A 1088 37.20 34.93 3.31
CA SER A 1088 37.20 34.87 1.83
C SER A 1088 37.34 33.45 1.28
N VAL A 1089 36.92 32.45 2.06
CA VAL A 1089 37.01 31.04 1.66
C VAL A 1089 35.81 30.65 0.83
N ARG A 1090 36.11 30.13 -0.36
CA ARG A 1090 35.11 29.64 -1.31
C ARG A 1090 34.60 28.26 -0.90
N TYR A 1091 35.52 27.32 -0.67
CA TYR A 1091 35.24 26.00 -0.13
C TYR A 1091 36.50 25.37 0.47
N LEU A 1092 36.31 24.31 1.25
CA LEU A 1092 37.39 23.52 1.83
C LEU A 1092 37.19 22.06 1.43
N ILE A 1093 38.28 21.35 1.14
CA ILE A 1093 38.28 19.91 0.95
C ILE A 1093 39.02 19.30 2.13
N ILE A 1094 38.32 18.45 2.89
CA ILE A 1094 38.87 17.72 4.03
C ILE A 1094 39.09 16.27 3.62
N GLU A 1095 40.32 15.81 3.71
CA GLU A 1095 40.74 14.46 3.37
C GLU A 1095 41.41 13.79 4.56
N SER A 1096 41.38 12.45 4.56
CA SER A 1096 42.14 11.66 5.52
C SER A 1096 43.60 11.55 5.10
N PRO A 1097 44.58 11.77 6.00
CA PRO A 1097 46.00 11.70 5.67
C PRO A 1097 46.52 10.30 5.33
N SER A 1098 45.73 9.24 5.53
CA SER A 1098 46.18 7.84 5.41
C SER A 1098 45.40 7.00 4.39
N GLU A 1099 44.68 7.62 3.45
CA GLU A 1099 43.71 6.97 2.54
C GLU A 1099 42.60 6.18 3.26
N LYS A 1100 42.50 6.31 4.59
CA LYS A 1100 41.45 5.73 5.44
C LYS A 1100 40.20 6.60 5.46
N VAL A 1101 39.15 6.08 6.08
CA VAL A 1101 37.89 6.81 6.28
C VAL A 1101 38.10 8.01 7.22
N LEU A 1102 37.58 9.18 6.82
CA LEU A 1102 37.57 10.41 7.60
C LEU A 1102 36.39 10.39 8.59
N ASN A 1103 36.65 10.74 9.85
CA ASN A 1103 35.62 10.93 10.86
C ASN A 1103 35.46 12.42 11.18
N ALA A 1104 34.23 12.89 11.30
CA ALA A 1104 33.89 14.24 11.73
C ALA A 1104 32.80 14.20 12.80
N PHE A 1105 32.87 15.07 13.78
CA PHE A 1105 31.93 15.11 14.91
C PHE A 1105 31.17 16.44 14.94
N TYR A 1106 29.86 16.37 15.10
CA TYR A 1106 28.97 17.53 15.12
C TYR A 1106 28.10 17.50 16.38
N VAL A 1107 27.88 18.68 16.97
CA VAL A 1107 26.93 18.84 18.08
C VAL A 1107 25.49 18.67 17.56
N GLN A 1108 25.19 19.35 16.46
CA GLN A 1108 23.93 19.25 15.76
C GLN A 1108 24.19 19.44 14.27
N ALA A 1109 23.53 18.64 13.45
CA ALA A 1109 23.63 18.77 12.00
C ALA A 1109 22.30 18.42 11.34
N ASN A 1110 21.98 19.11 10.24
CA ASN A 1110 20.70 19.00 9.57
C ASN A 1110 20.88 18.54 8.13
N VAL A 1111 20.41 17.34 7.80
CA VAL A 1111 20.39 16.85 6.42
C VAL A 1111 19.07 17.24 5.79
N LYS A 1112 19.09 18.27 4.94
CA LYS A 1112 17.90 18.81 4.27
C LYS A 1112 17.78 18.42 2.80
N GLY A 1113 18.79 17.77 2.22
CA GLY A 1113 18.79 17.42 0.81
C GLY A 1113 19.98 16.55 0.41
N GLY A 1114 20.02 16.20 -0.87
CA GLY A 1114 21.11 15.45 -1.49
C GLY A 1114 21.37 15.87 -2.94
N ILE A 1115 22.48 15.38 -3.48
CA ILE A 1115 22.85 15.47 -4.89
C ILE A 1115 23.32 14.08 -5.31
N GLY A 1116 22.39 13.22 -5.73
CA GLY A 1116 22.72 11.84 -6.05
C GLY A 1116 23.35 11.14 -4.84
N PHE A 1117 24.64 10.82 -4.92
CA PHE A 1117 25.41 10.16 -3.84
C PHE A 1117 25.96 11.09 -2.75
N TYR A 1118 25.74 12.40 -2.85
CA TYR A 1118 26.19 13.38 -1.86
C TYR A 1118 25.06 13.80 -0.94
N ALA A 1119 25.26 13.74 0.37
CA ALA A 1119 24.32 14.29 1.35
C ALA A 1119 24.66 15.77 1.61
N LYS A 1120 23.64 16.64 1.64
CA LYS A 1120 23.76 18.06 2.00
C LYS A 1120 23.48 18.22 3.50
N LEU A 1121 24.52 18.52 4.28
CA LEU A 1121 24.45 18.66 5.74
C LEU A 1121 24.74 20.11 6.15
N GLU A 1122 23.79 20.78 6.80
CA GLU A 1122 24.02 22.09 7.42
C GLU A 1122 24.46 21.92 8.87
N ALA A 1123 25.52 22.61 9.29
CA ALA A 1123 25.98 22.61 10.68
C ALA A 1123 26.64 23.94 11.07
N ASP A 1124 26.71 24.17 12.38
CA ASP A 1124 27.34 25.37 12.97
C ASP A 1124 28.72 25.07 13.60
N ARG A 1125 28.99 23.79 13.89
CA ARG A 1125 30.20 23.34 14.57
C ARG A 1125 30.58 21.92 14.15
N MET A 1126 31.84 21.73 13.76
CA MET A 1126 32.38 20.45 13.33
C MET A 1126 33.80 20.25 13.87
N TYR A 1127 34.09 19.10 14.46
CA TYR A 1127 35.43 18.70 14.86
C TYR A 1127 35.93 17.56 13.97
N VAL A 1128 37.13 17.71 13.42
CA VAL A 1128 37.78 16.72 12.55
C VAL A 1128 39.14 16.36 13.15
N PRO A 1129 39.29 15.16 13.73
CA PRO A 1129 40.59 14.70 14.21
C PRO A 1129 41.51 14.34 13.03
N ASN A 1130 42.77 14.74 13.12
CA ASN A 1130 43.81 14.43 12.12
C ASN A 1130 43.39 14.68 10.65
N GLY A 1131 42.68 15.77 10.37
CA GLY A 1131 42.26 16.11 9.00
C GLY A 1131 43.37 16.79 8.21
N ASN A 1132 43.48 16.48 6.92
CA ASN A 1132 44.20 17.31 5.95
C ASN A 1132 43.18 18.18 5.22
N VAL A 1133 43.33 19.50 5.28
CA VAL A 1133 42.34 20.44 4.75
C VAL A 1133 42.99 21.36 3.73
N SER A 1134 42.51 21.25 2.50
CA SER A 1134 42.83 22.20 1.43
C SER A 1134 41.78 23.29 1.41
N VAL A 1135 42.19 24.53 1.70
CA VAL A 1135 41.35 25.72 1.74
C VAL A 1135 41.49 26.46 0.42
N TYR A 1136 40.38 26.63 -0.30
CA TYR A 1136 40.34 27.34 -1.58
C TYR A 1136 39.73 28.72 -1.37
N PHE A 1137 40.50 29.77 -1.63
CA PHE A 1137 40.06 31.16 -1.50
C PHE A 1137 39.48 31.70 -2.81
N ASP A 1138 38.69 32.78 -2.72
CA ASP A 1138 38.05 33.42 -3.88
C ASP A 1138 39.05 33.98 -4.91
N ASP A 1139 40.28 34.30 -4.47
CA ASP A 1139 41.39 34.76 -5.32
C ASP A 1139 42.16 33.63 -6.01
N GLY A 1140 41.78 32.36 -5.75
CA GLY A 1140 42.43 31.18 -6.29
C GLY A 1140 43.62 30.66 -5.47
N VAL A 1141 43.98 31.32 -4.36
CA VAL A 1141 45.01 30.82 -3.44
C VAL A 1141 44.52 29.53 -2.77
N ILE A 1142 45.42 28.55 -2.64
CA ILE A 1142 45.18 27.30 -1.92
C ILE A 1142 46.07 27.29 -0.67
N SER A 1143 45.49 27.04 0.51
CA SER A 1143 46.22 26.88 1.77
C SER A 1143 45.96 25.50 2.37
N GLU A 1144 46.97 24.90 3.01
CA GLU A 1144 46.84 23.60 3.68
C GLU A 1144 46.80 23.76 5.21
N LEU A 1145 45.82 23.11 5.85
CA LEU A 1145 45.75 22.94 7.31
C LEU A 1145 45.82 21.45 7.65
N LYS A 1146 46.52 21.10 8.74
CA LYS A 1146 46.72 19.69 9.16
C LYS A 1146 46.54 19.52 10.66
N GLY A 1147 46.04 18.36 11.07
CA GLY A 1147 45.91 17.96 12.48
C GLY A 1147 44.47 18.02 12.98
N ASP A 1148 44.31 18.26 14.28
CA ASP A 1148 42.99 18.35 14.92
C ASP A 1148 42.38 19.73 14.70
N LEU A 1149 41.26 19.76 13.97
CA LEU A 1149 40.63 20.98 13.50
C LEU A 1149 39.21 21.10 14.05
N LEU A 1150 38.90 22.23 14.66
CA LEU A 1150 37.54 22.60 15.05
C LEU A 1150 37.09 23.76 14.17
N PHE A 1151 35.95 23.59 13.50
CA PHE A 1151 35.30 24.57 12.66
C PHE A 1151 34.10 25.14 13.41
N GLU A 1152 34.00 26.47 13.50
CA GLU A 1152 32.85 27.19 14.07
C GLU A 1152 32.35 28.27 13.09
N GLY A 1153 31.05 28.31 12.88
CA GLY A 1153 30.38 29.17 11.90
C GLY A 1153 29.33 28.37 11.13
N LYS A 1154 28.44 29.03 10.39
CA LYS A 1154 27.47 28.31 9.57
C LYS A 1154 28.14 27.81 8.30
N PHE A 1155 28.04 26.51 8.03
CA PHE A 1155 28.56 25.92 6.79
C PHE A 1155 27.70 24.76 6.30
N LEU A 1156 27.79 24.51 5.00
CA LEU A 1156 27.22 23.37 4.32
C LEU A 1156 28.32 22.34 4.07
N VAL A 1157 28.08 21.08 4.41
CA VAL A 1157 28.97 19.96 4.13
C VAL A 1157 28.33 19.07 3.07
N LEU A 1158 29.04 18.83 1.97
CA LEU A 1158 28.73 17.79 1.01
C LEU A 1158 29.61 16.58 1.31
N ALA A 1159 28.98 15.49 1.73
CA ALA A 1159 29.66 14.24 2.02
C ALA A 1159 29.20 13.17 1.02
N ARG A 1160 30.15 12.48 0.38
CA ARG A 1160 29.85 11.38 -0.54
C ARG A 1160 29.61 10.10 0.24
N ARG A 1161 28.40 9.53 0.13
CA ARG A 1161 27.99 8.27 0.79
C ARG A 1161 28.33 8.20 2.29
N PRO A 1162 28.01 9.23 3.09
CA PRO A 1162 28.35 9.25 4.51
C PRO A 1162 27.62 8.17 5.28
N ILE A 1163 28.27 7.70 6.33
CA ILE A 1163 27.66 6.95 7.42
C ILE A 1163 27.53 7.92 8.60
N PHE A 1164 26.31 8.12 9.07
CA PHE A 1164 25.99 8.96 10.21
C PHE A 1164 25.70 8.09 11.42
N THR A 1165 26.41 8.28 12.53
CA THR A 1165 26.13 7.62 13.81
C THR A 1165 25.72 8.69 14.80
N ALA A 1166 24.47 8.68 15.27
CA ALA A 1166 23.94 9.72 16.14
C ALA A 1166 23.27 9.12 17.37
N GLN A 1167 23.38 9.80 18.51
CA GLN A 1167 22.70 9.42 19.77
C GLN A 1167 21.22 9.80 19.76
N ARG A 1168 20.86 10.82 18.99
CA ARG A 1168 19.46 11.24 18.80
C ARG A 1168 19.27 11.79 17.40
N SER A 1169 18.17 11.41 16.76
CA SER A 1169 17.78 11.91 15.44
C SER A 1169 16.30 12.27 15.44
N VAL A 1170 15.95 13.41 14.84
CA VAL A 1170 14.58 13.83 14.57
C VAL A 1170 14.39 13.82 13.06
N ILE A 1171 13.54 12.91 12.59
CA ILE A 1171 13.30 12.66 11.17
C ILE A 1171 11.94 13.27 10.84
N ARG A 1172 11.90 14.17 9.86
CA ARG A 1172 10.69 14.86 9.44
C ARG A 1172 10.28 14.51 8.02
N GLY A 1173 8.97 14.43 7.80
CA GLY A 1173 8.38 14.11 6.50
C GLY A 1173 8.87 12.75 5.98
N VAL A 1174 8.58 11.69 6.72
CA VAL A 1174 8.91 10.31 6.35
C VAL A 1174 7.92 9.83 5.29
N PHE A 1175 8.46 9.43 4.14
CA PHE A 1175 7.73 8.92 2.98
C PHE A 1175 7.90 7.42 2.78
N GLY A 1176 8.89 6.81 3.43
CA GLY A 1176 9.18 5.37 3.42
C GLY A 1176 9.81 4.95 4.74
N GLN A 1177 9.36 3.85 5.36
CA GLN A 1177 9.90 3.37 6.64
C GLN A 1177 9.84 1.84 6.72
N SER A 1178 10.94 1.23 7.16
CA SER A 1178 11.08 -0.19 7.51
C SER A 1178 12.09 -0.38 8.65
N LEU A 1179 12.25 0.63 9.52
CA LEU A 1179 13.33 0.75 10.50
C LEU A 1179 13.27 -0.21 11.69
N LEU A 1180 12.14 -0.88 11.87
CA LEU A 1180 11.75 -1.78 12.99
C LEU A 1180 10.22 -1.85 13.07
N TYR A 1181 9.55 -0.89 12.42
CA TYR A 1181 8.12 -0.66 12.47
C TYR A 1181 7.54 -0.65 11.06
N PRO A 1182 6.39 -1.31 10.81
CA PRO A 1182 5.76 -1.39 9.49
C PRO A 1182 4.99 -0.11 9.11
N TYR A 1183 4.92 0.87 9.99
CA TYR A 1183 4.12 2.08 9.79
C TYR A 1183 4.93 3.21 9.14
N LEU A 1184 4.24 4.03 8.36
CA LEU A 1184 4.70 5.34 7.93
C LEU A 1184 4.27 6.37 8.98
N ALA A 1185 5.14 6.68 9.93
CA ALA A 1185 4.95 7.89 10.73
C ALA A 1185 5.17 9.11 9.83
N ARG A 1186 4.54 10.26 10.09
CA ARG A 1186 4.91 11.49 9.38
C ARG A 1186 6.29 11.96 9.83
N ASP A 1187 6.55 11.88 11.13
CA ASP A 1187 7.79 12.30 11.78
C ASP A 1187 8.20 11.24 12.84
N LEU A 1188 9.50 11.03 13.03
CA LEU A 1188 10.06 10.02 13.95
C LEU A 1188 11.15 10.62 14.83
N ILE A 1189 11.28 10.07 16.04
CA ILE A 1189 12.40 10.34 16.93
C ILE A 1189 13.15 9.02 17.19
N VAL A 1190 14.43 8.97 16.89
CA VAL A 1190 15.32 7.84 17.19
C VAL A 1190 16.26 8.25 18.32
N ILE A 1191 16.25 7.51 19.43
CA ILE A 1191 17.09 7.78 20.62
C ILE A 1191 17.93 6.54 20.92
N GLY A 1192 19.24 6.72 21.05
CA GLY A 1192 20.24 5.64 21.14
C GLY A 1192 21.25 5.77 20.02
N ASN A 1193 22.31 4.95 20.05
CA ASN A 1193 23.32 4.94 18.99
C ASN A 1193 22.76 4.25 17.73
N ALA A 1194 22.16 5.05 16.85
CA ALA A 1194 21.65 4.59 15.56
C ALA A 1194 22.62 4.99 14.44
N THR A 1195 22.79 4.08 13.47
CA THR A 1195 23.67 4.29 12.32
C THR A 1195 22.82 4.46 11.06
N PHE A 1196 22.93 5.60 10.39
CA PHE A 1196 22.25 5.94 9.15
C PHE A 1196 23.28 5.98 8.02
N ARG A 1197 23.25 4.99 7.14
CA ARG A 1197 24.04 4.98 5.92
C ARG A 1197 23.25 5.68 4.82
N PHE A 1198 23.76 6.82 4.36
CA PHE A 1198 23.18 7.52 3.22
C PHE A 1198 23.36 6.71 1.95
N VAL A 1199 22.25 6.50 1.24
CA VAL A 1199 22.26 5.80 -0.04
C VAL A 1199 22.32 6.83 -1.16
N ARG A 1200 21.35 7.74 -1.16
CA ARG A 1200 21.18 8.80 -2.17
C ARG A 1200 20.11 9.81 -1.75
N GLY A 1201 20.04 10.94 -2.41
CA GLY A 1201 18.95 11.88 -2.22
C GLY A 1201 18.94 13.04 -3.20
N ASP A 1202 17.82 13.74 -3.23
CA ASP A 1202 17.67 15.06 -3.83
C ASP A 1202 17.19 16.06 -2.77
N ASP A 1203 16.75 17.25 -3.18
CA ASP A 1203 16.27 18.28 -2.25
C ASP A 1203 14.87 17.96 -1.67
N SER A 1204 14.20 16.91 -2.16
CA SER A 1204 12.86 16.49 -1.71
C SER A 1204 12.90 15.20 -0.89
N PHE A 1205 13.78 14.27 -1.25
CA PHE A 1205 13.82 12.93 -0.67
C PHE A 1205 15.24 12.46 -0.37
N LEU A 1206 15.44 11.98 0.85
CA LEU A 1206 16.67 11.40 1.35
C LEU A 1206 16.45 9.91 1.63
N TYR A 1207 17.31 9.05 1.07
CA TYR A 1207 17.22 7.60 1.20
C TYR A 1207 18.35 7.10 2.11
N PHE A 1208 17.96 6.39 3.17
CA PHE A 1208 18.87 5.85 4.16
C PHE A 1208 18.66 4.36 4.40
N PHE A 1209 19.76 3.71 4.77
CA PHE A 1209 19.72 2.49 5.56
C PHE A 1209 20.03 2.82 7.01
N VAL A 1210 19.09 2.57 7.91
CA VAL A 1210 19.29 2.82 9.33
C VAL A 1210 19.32 1.49 10.07
N ASP A 1211 20.39 1.30 10.83
CA ASP A 1211 20.47 0.30 11.89
C ASP A 1211 20.16 1.00 13.21
N ALA A 1212 18.99 0.67 13.77
CA ALA A 1212 18.50 1.18 15.03
C ALA A 1212 18.27 0.04 16.04
N SER A 1213 18.92 -1.12 15.85
CA SER A 1213 18.75 -2.32 16.68
C SER A 1213 18.96 -2.07 18.19
N ASN A 1214 19.88 -1.17 18.53
CA ASN A 1214 20.18 -0.76 19.91
C ASN A 1214 19.58 0.61 20.29
N SER A 1215 18.56 1.07 19.56
CA SER A 1215 17.93 2.38 19.75
C SER A 1215 16.44 2.26 20.01
N LYS A 1216 15.91 3.17 20.83
CA LYS A 1216 14.48 3.37 21.04
C LYS A 1216 13.95 4.29 19.95
N ILE A 1217 13.03 3.80 19.13
CA ILE A 1217 12.30 4.62 18.16
C ILE A 1217 10.96 5.01 18.80
N MET A 1218 10.62 6.28 18.73
CA MET A 1218 9.37 6.82 19.22
C MET A 1218 8.68 7.59 18.09
N PHE A 1219 7.36 7.50 18.05
CA PHE A 1219 6.55 8.43 17.28
C PHE A 1219 6.67 9.82 17.86
N ASP A 1220 6.60 10.85 17.01
CA ASP A 1220 6.34 12.20 17.48
C ASP A 1220 5.00 12.21 18.26
N PRO A 1221 4.97 12.65 19.54
CA PRO A 1221 3.75 12.70 20.36
C PRO A 1221 2.61 13.51 19.76
N SER A 1222 2.88 14.34 18.74
CA SER A 1222 1.85 15.07 17.98
C SER A 1222 1.00 14.17 17.07
N LEU A 1223 1.41 12.91 16.83
CA LEU A 1223 0.59 11.92 16.14
C LEU A 1223 -0.55 11.46 17.07
N ASN A 1224 -1.75 11.97 16.79
CA ASN A 1224 -3.00 11.67 17.50
C ASN A 1224 -3.47 10.23 17.20
N ILE A 1225 -2.71 9.23 17.64
CA ILE A 1225 -3.07 7.81 17.59
C ILE A 1225 -4.12 7.56 18.67
N TYR A 1226 -5.19 6.88 18.28
CA TYR A 1226 -6.32 6.64 19.17
C TYR A 1226 -5.90 5.87 20.44
N SER A 1227 -6.11 6.49 21.61
CA SER A 1227 -5.98 5.82 22.91
C SER A 1227 -7.32 5.27 23.38
N GLU A 1228 -7.35 4.05 23.96
CA GLU A 1228 -8.59 3.51 24.55
C GLU A 1228 -9.17 4.42 25.64
N TRP A 1229 -8.34 5.22 26.30
CA TRP A 1229 -8.78 6.20 27.29
C TRP A 1229 -9.67 7.31 26.69
N GLU A 1230 -9.54 7.61 25.39
CA GLU A 1230 -10.44 8.54 24.69
C GLU A 1230 -11.87 8.00 24.60
N SER A 1231 -12.08 6.69 24.77
CA SER A 1231 -13.43 6.10 24.85
C SER A 1231 -14.12 6.36 26.18
N VAL A 1232 -13.37 6.62 27.25
CA VAL A 1232 -13.91 6.73 28.62
C VAL A 1232 -14.89 7.90 28.74
N PRO A 1233 -14.61 9.12 28.24
CA PRO A 1233 -15.59 10.21 28.22
C PRO A 1233 -16.88 9.87 27.47
N LEU A 1234 -16.80 9.16 26.33
CA LEU A 1234 -17.98 8.71 25.59
C LEU A 1234 -18.82 7.74 26.43
N VAL A 1235 -18.16 6.80 27.09
CA VAL A 1235 -18.82 5.82 27.96
C VAL A 1235 -19.49 6.52 29.14
N LEU A 1236 -18.80 7.45 29.80
CA LEU A 1236 -19.34 8.24 30.90
C LEU A 1236 -20.54 9.10 30.43
N LYS A 1237 -20.40 9.82 29.30
CA LYS A 1237 -21.46 10.63 28.68
C LYS A 1237 -22.75 9.85 28.45
N TYR A 1238 -22.65 8.59 28.01
CA TYR A 1238 -23.84 7.77 27.71
C TYR A 1238 -24.26 6.82 28.83
N SER A 1239 -23.39 6.54 29.80
CA SER A 1239 -23.64 5.58 30.89
C SER A 1239 -24.88 5.91 31.72
N TYR A 1240 -25.21 7.19 31.93
CA TYR A 1240 -26.34 7.57 32.80
C TYR A 1240 -27.70 7.15 32.24
N TRP A 1241 -27.97 7.41 30.95
CA TRP A 1241 -29.20 6.95 30.29
C TRP A 1241 -29.31 5.43 30.28
N ILE A 1242 -28.17 4.75 30.15
CA ILE A 1242 -28.15 3.29 30.03
C ILE A 1242 -28.32 2.63 31.40
N ILE A 1243 -27.74 3.19 32.46
CA ILE A 1243 -27.98 2.76 33.85
C ILE A 1243 -29.47 2.87 34.17
N VAL A 1244 -30.14 3.94 33.74
CA VAL A 1244 -31.60 4.09 33.90
C VAL A 1244 -32.36 2.97 33.19
N ILE A 1245 -32.03 2.66 31.93
CA ILE A 1245 -32.68 1.58 31.16
C ILE A 1245 -32.44 0.21 31.82
N ILE A 1246 -31.22 -0.07 32.27
CA ILE A 1246 -30.87 -1.31 32.98
C ILE A 1246 -31.66 -1.41 34.29
N CYS A 1247 -31.71 -0.35 35.09
CA CYS A 1247 -32.46 -0.31 36.33
C CYS A 1247 -33.95 -0.56 36.10
N VAL A 1248 -34.55 0.01 35.05
CA VAL A 1248 -35.95 -0.25 34.65
C VAL A 1248 -36.16 -1.72 34.25
N PHE A 1249 -35.21 -2.31 33.51
CA PHE A 1249 -35.30 -3.70 33.07
C PHE A 1249 -35.13 -4.70 34.22
N ILE A 1250 -34.16 -4.43 35.11
CA ILE A 1250 -33.94 -5.19 36.34
C ILE A 1250 -35.15 -5.06 37.26
N ALA A 1251 -35.69 -3.86 37.45
CA ALA A 1251 -36.89 -3.63 38.25
C ALA A 1251 -38.11 -4.40 37.72
N LYS A 1252 -38.37 -4.38 36.39
CA LYS A 1252 -39.43 -5.21 35.78
C LYS A 1252 -39.20 -6.71 35.96
N ARG A 1253 -37.95 -7.18 35.89
CA ARG A 1253 -37.61 -8.60 36.07
C ARG A 1253 -37.74 -9.03 37.53
N LEU A 1254 -37.31 -8.19 38.48
CA LEU A 1254 -37.55 -8.36 39.91
C LEU A 1254 -39.05 -8.37 40.22
N GLN A 1255 -39.82 -7.44 39.66
CA GLN A 1255 -41.27 -7.38 39.83
C GLN A 1255 -41.97 -8.66 39.33
N ARG A 1256 -41.52 -9.25 38.21
CA ARG A 1256 -42.01 -10.55 37.71
C ARG A 1256 -41.60 -11.73 38.61
N LEU A 1257 -40.38 -11.71 39.15
CA LEU A 1257 -39.90 -12.73 40.10
C LEU A 1257 -40.65 -12.66 41.43
N LEU A 1258 -40.94 -11.45 41.91
CA LEU A 1258 -41.74 -11.19 43.11
C LEU A 1258 -43.21 -11.59 42.89
N LYS A 1259 -43.78 -11.34 41.70
CA LYS A 1259 -45.13 -11.83 41.33
C LYS A 1259 -45.23 -13.36 41.22
N ARG A 1260 -44.15 -14.06 40.85
CA ARG A 1260 -44.09 -15.54 40.83
C ARG A 1260 -43.91 -16.19 42.21
N ARG A 1261 -43.72 -15.39 43.27
CA ARG A 1261 -43.52 -15.85 44.64
C ARG A 1261 -44.68 -15.53 45.59
N ARG A 1262 -45.84 -15.11 45.07
CA ARG A 1262 -47.08 -15.16 45.86
C ARG A 1262 -47.73 -16.53 45.61
N PRO A 1263 -48.05 -17.30 46.67
CA PRO A 1263 -48.71 -18.61 46.56
C PRO A 1263 -50.05 -18.51 45.85
#